data_AF-A0A8D1UT50-F1
#
_entry.id   AF-A0A8D1UT50-F1
#
_cell.length_a   1.000
_cell.length_b   1.000
_cell.length_c   1.000
_cell.angle_alpha   90.00
_cell.angle_beta   90.00
_cell.angle_gamma   90.00
#
_symmetry.space_group_name_H-M   'P 1'
#
loop_
_entity.id
_entity.type
_entity.pdbx_description
1 polymer ?
#
loop_
_entity_poly.entity_id
_entity_poly.type
_entity_poly.pdbx_seq_one_letter_code
_entity_poly.pdbx_strand_id
1 'polypeptide(L)'
;DELCGPDPSLSDELTAILNELTQLSKSEHCKVALRARQVLIASHLPSYELRHNQVESIFLSAIDMYGHQFCPENLKKLILSETTIFDVLPTFFYHANNVVCMASLEVYVRRGYIAYELTSLQHRQLPDGSCVVEFQFMLPSSHPNRMAVPISVTNPELLRHSTELFMDSGFSPQSQRMGAMVAFQRFEDFIRNFDEVISCFANVPTDTPLFSKARTSLYSEDDSKSLREEPVHILNVAIRYADHHEDEQLVPIFRTFVQSKKNILMDHGLRRITFLLVQEKEFPKFFTFRARDKFAEDRIYRHLEPALAFQLELSRLRNFDVTAMPCANHKMHLYLGAARVQEGAEVTDHRFFIRVIIRHSDLITKEASFEYLQNEGERLLLEAMDELEVAFNNTSVRTDCNHIFLNFVPTVIMDPTKIEESVRSMVMRYGSRLWKLRVLQAEVKINIRQTTTDSAVPIRLFITNESGYYLDISLYKEVTDPRSGNIMFHSFGNKQGPQHGMLINTPYVTKDLLQAKRFQAQSLGTTYVYDFPEMFRQALFKMWGSPDKYPKDILTYTELVLDPQGQLVEMNRLPGGNEVGMVAFKMRLKTLEYPEGRDIILIGNDITFCIGSFGPGEDLLYLRASELARAEGIPKIYLAANSGARIGLAEEIKHMFQVAWVDPRDPYKGFKYLYLTPQDYTRISSLNSVHCKHIEEEGESRYIITDIIGKEEGLGVENLKGSGMIAGETSLDYDEIVTISLVTCRALGIGAYLVRLGQRVIQVENSHIILTGAMALNKVLGREVYTSNNQLGGVQIMHSNGVSHVTVPDDFEGVCTILEWLSYMPKDSHSPVPIITPTDPVDREIEFQPSRSPYDPRWLLAGRPHPTLKGSWQSGFFDQGSFKEIMAPWAQTVVTGRARLGGIPVGVIAVETRTVELAVPADPANLDSEAKIIQQAGQVWFPDSAYKTAQAIRDFSREKLPLIIFANWRGFSGGMKDMYDQVLKFGAYIVDGFRQYKQPILIYIPPYGELRGGSWAVMDTSINPLCIEIYADKESRASILEPEGTVEIKFRKKDLVKTMRRIDPIYKKLVEQLGSSELSNKDRKELEGQLKAREDLLLPMYHQVAVHFADLHDKPGRMLEKGAICDILDWKTTRTFLYWRLRRLLLEDQVKQEILQACSDLSHVHVQSMLRRWFVETEGAVKAYLWDNNQTVVQWLEKHWQVGEGLRSTIRENIKYLKRDSALKTIRGLVQDNPDVATDSLIYVSQFISPAERAQVIHLLSTMDGPAST
;
A
#
# COMPACT_ATOMS: atom_id res chain seq x y z
N ASP A 1 -20.56 -19.05 29.90
CA ASP A 1 -21.96 -18.82 30.33
C ASP A 1 -22.19 -19.34 31.73
N GLU A 2 -22.15 -20.65 32.00
CA GLU A 2 -22.33 -21.17 33.36
C GLU A 2 -21.25 -20.71 34.35
N LEU A 3 -19.98 -20.66 33.91
CA LEU A 3 -18.84 -20.18 34.71
C LEU A 3 -18.88 -18.67 35.02
N CYS A 4 -19.64 -17.88 34.27
CA CYS A 4 -19.59 -16.41 34.31
C CYS A 4 -20.65 -15.79 35.25
N GLY A 5 -21.56 -16.61 35.77
CA GLY A 5 -22.72 -16.17 36.55
C GLY A 5 -22.43 -15.77 38.01
N PRO A 6 -21.40 -16.31 38.71
CA PRO A 6 -21.18 -15.93 40.10
C PRO A 6 -19.73 -15.60 40.55
N ASP A 7 -18.67 -15.85 39.78
CA ASP A 7 -17.29 -15.79 40.34
C ASP A 7 -16.47 -14.55 39.91
N PRO A 8 -15.98 -13.72 40.86
CA PRO A 8 -15.19 -12.52 40.58
C PRO A 8 -13.69 -12.78 40.31
N SER A 9 -13.23 -14.04 40.24
CA SER A 9 -11.82 -14.35 39.96
C SER A 9 -11.67 -15.55 39.02
N LEU A 10 -11.35 -15.27 37.75
CA LEU A 10 -10.89 -16.29 36.81
C LEU A 10 -9.47 -16.75 37.21
N SER A 11 -9.15 -18.03 37.01
CA SER A 11 -7.77 -18.49 37.15
C SER A 11 -6.88 -17.93 36.03
N ASP A 12 -5.59 -17.77 36.30
CA ASP A 12 -4.62 -17.29 35.29
C ASP A 12 -4.57 -18.20 34.05
N GLU A 13 -4.72 -19.51 34.24
CA GLU A 13 -4.77 -20.50 33.16
C GLU A 13 -6.00 -20.33 32.26
N LEU A 14 -7.18 -20.13 32.86
CA LEU A 14 -8.42 -19.89 32.11
C LEU A 14 -8.36 -18.53 31.38
N THR A 15 -7.73 -17.53 31.99
CA THR A 15 -7.49 -16.22 31.40
C THR A 15 -6.59 -16.31 30.16
N ALA A 16 -5.53 -17.13 30.21
CA ALA A 16 -4.66 -17.37 29.05
C ALA A 16 -5.42 -18.03 27.88
N ILE A 17 -6.22 -19.06 28.16
CA ILE A 17 -7.02 -19.77 27.14
C ILE A 17 -8.07 -18.85 26.52
N LEU A 18 -8.78 -18.07 27.34
CA LEU A 18 -9.76 -17.11 26.85
C LEU A 18 -9.11 -16.04 25.96
N ASN A 19 -7.90 -15.59 26.30
CA ASN A 19 -7.14 -14.66 25.47
C ASN A 19 -6.80 -15.27 24.09
N GLU A 20 -6.41 -16.53 24.00
CA GLU A 20 -6.20 -17.20 22.71
C GLU A 20 -7.50 -17.31 21.89
N LEU A 21 -8.63 -17.64 22.53
CA LEU A 21 -9.93 -17.69 21.86
C LEU A 21 -10.34 -16.33 21.26
N THR A 22 -9.93 -15.22 21.87
CA THR A 22 -10.20 -13.88 21.31
C THR A 22 -9.44 -13.56 20.03
N GLN A 23 -8.42 -14.34 19.67
CA GLN A 23 -7.59 -14.14 18.47
C GLN A 23 -8.15 -14.83 17.21
N LEU A 24 -9.20 -15.66 17.36
CA LEU A 24 -9.85 -16.33 16.24
C LEU A 24 -10.52 -15.30 15.31
N SER A 25 -10.04 -15.23 14.06
CA SER A 25 -10.40 -14.18 13.09
C SER A 25 -11.14 -14.67 11.84
N LYS A 26 -11.47 -15.97 11.76
CA LYS A 26 -12.32 -16.52 10.70
C LYS A 26 -13.78 -16.22 11.01
N SER A 27 -14.58 -15.96 9.96
CA SER A 27 -16.01 -15.65 10.06
C SER A 27 -16.80 -16.68 10.87
N GLU A 28 -16.45 -17.97 10.73
CA GLU A 28 -17.08 -19.10 11.43
C GLU A 28 -16.89 -19.04 12.97
N HIS A 29 -15.89 -18.30 13.46
CA HIS A 29 -15.50 -18.31 14.88
C HIS A 29 -15.71 -16.96 15.60
N CYS A 30 -16.17 -15.92 14.89
CA CYS A 30 -16.35 -14.57 15.45
C CYS A 30 -17.24 -14.54 16.71
N LYS A 31 -18.32 -15.33 16.73
CA LYS A 31 -19.23 -15.41 17.90
C LYS A 31 -18.54 -15.94 19.15
N VAL A 32 -17.63 -16.90 18.99
CA VAL A 32 -16.86 -17.49 20.11
C VAL A 32 -15.81 -16.52 20.61
N ALA A 33 -15.11 -15.84 19.70
CA ALA A 33 -14.13 -14.81 20.05
C ALA A 33 -14.76 -13.64 20.84
N LEU A 34 -15.92 -13.16 20.39
CA LEU A 34 -16.72 -12.14 21.08
C LEU A 34 -17.10 -12.61 22.49
N ARG A 35 -17.62 -13.85 22.61
CA ARG A 35 -18.06 -14.36 23.91
C ARG A 35 -16.90 -14.54 24.88
N ALA A 36 -15.77 -15.08 24.43
CA ALA A 36 -14.57 -15.22 25.24
C ALA A 36 -14.07 -13.87 25.77
N ARG A 37 -14.12 -12.81 24.94
CA ARG A 37 -13.79 -11.44 25.33
C ARG A 37 -14.75 -10.89 26.39
N GLN A 38 -16.05 -11.10 26.22
CA GLN A 38 -17.06 -10.70 27.22
C GLN A 38 -16.79 -11.35 28.60
N VAL A 39 -16.33 -12.60 28.64
CA VAL A 39 -15.99 -13.30 29.89
C VAL A 39 -14.77 -12.67 30.58
N LEU A 40 -13.70 -12.40 29.83
CA LEU A 40 -12.50 -11.72 30.35
C LEU A 40 -12.84 -10.32 30.91
N ILE A 41 -13.79 -9.63 30.30
CA ILE A 41 -14.19 -8.29 30.73
C ILE A 41 -15.02 -8.35 32.01
N ALA A 42 -15.94 -9.32 32.11
CA ALA A 42 -16.77 -9.50 33.29
C ALA A 42 -15.94 -9.74 34.57
N SER A 43 -14.78 -10.40 34.46
CA SER A 43 -13.89 -10.63 35.61
C SER A 43 -13.13 -9.39 36.11
N HIS A 44 -13.02 -8.33 35.30
CA HIS A 44 -12.34 -7.09 35.69
C HIS A 44 -13.27 -6.02 36.27
N LEU A 45 -14.60 -6.20 36.16
CA LEU A 45 -15.58 -5.27 36.70
C LEU A 45 -15.93 -5.59 38.16
N PRO A 46 -16.16 -4.56 39.02
CA PRO A 46 -16.67 -4.79 40.36
C PRO A 46 -18.04 -5.46 40.30
N SER A 47 -18.23 -6.48 41.15
CA SER A 47 -19.45 -7.30 41.16
C SER A 47 -20.70 -6.44 41.33
N TYR A 48 -21.81 -6.87 40.71
CA TYR A 48 -23.11 -6.21 40.82
C TYR A 48 -23.50 -5.99 42.29
N GLU A 49 -23.27 -6.97 43.16
CA GLU A 49 -23.58 -6.90 44.60
C GLU A 49 -22.77 -5.82 45.32
N LEU A 50 -21.48 -5.69 45.01
CA LEU A 50 -20.65 -4.64 45.58
C LEU A 50 -21.16 -3.25 45.19
N ARG A 51 -21.52 -3.06 43.91
CA ARG A 51 -22.08 -1.80 43.41
C ARG A 51 -23.46 -1.50 43.98
N HIS A 52 -24.31 -2.52 44.12
CA HIS A 52 -25.62 -2.40 44.77
C HIS A 52 -25.48 -1.89 46.21
N ASN A 53 -24.62 -2.53 47.01
CA ASN A 53 -24.38 -2.14 48.39
C ASN A 53 -23.80 -0.72 48.51
N GLN A 54 -22.94 -0.31 47.58
CA GLN A 54 -22.40 1.05 47.54
C GLN A 54 -23.49 2.10 47.27
N VAL A 55 -24.35 1.87 46.28
CA VAL A 55 -25.45 2.79 45.94
C VAL A 55 -26.46 2.85 47.08
N GLU A 56 -26.80 1.71 47.68
CA GLU A 56 -27.68 1.61 48.85
C GLU A 56 -27.12 2.38 50.05
N SER A 57 -25.83 2.21 50.35
CA SER A 57 -25.14 2.95 51.41
C SER A 57 -25.22 4.46 51.21
N ILE A 58 -25.08 4.94 49.97
CA ILE A 58 -25.20 6.37 49.66
C ILE A 58 -26.64 6.85 49.90
N PHE A 59 -27.66 6.12 49.42
CA PHE A 59 -29.06 6.48 49.68
C PHE A 59 -29.40 6.50 51.16
N LEU A 60 -28.98 5.50 51.92
CA LEU A 60 -29.22 5.42 53.37
C LEU A 60 -28.48 6.53 54.13
N SER A 61 -27.28 6.92 53.68
CA SER A 61 -26.52 8.04 54.26
C SER A 61 -27.11 9.43 53.95
N ALA A 62 -27.93 9.53 52.90
CA ALA A 62 -28.56 10.78 52.49
C ALA A 62 -29.90 11.06 53.20
N ILE A 63 -30.42 10.08 53.94
CA ILE A 63 -31.65 10.19 54.74
C ILE A 63 -31.32 10.75 56.12
N ASP A 64 -32.01 11.81 56.53
CA ASP A 64 -31.88 12.40 57.87
C ASP A 64 -32.30 11.40 58.97
N MET A 65 -31.74 11.53 60.18
CA MET A 65 -31.94 10.60 61.31
C MET A 65 -33.41 10.37 61.71
N TYR A 66 -34.30 11.29 61.34
CA TYR A 66 -35.73 11.23 61.61
C TYR A 66 -36.56 10.75 60.41
N GLY A 67 -35.99 10.56 59.22
CA GLY A 67 -36.66 9.97 58.05
C GLY A 67 -37.70 10.84 57.33
N HIS A 68 -37.71 12.16 57.54
CA HIS A 68 -38.77 13.04 56.99
C HIS A 68 -38.39 13.71 55.66
N GLN A 69 -37.11 14.02 55.38
CA GLN A 69 -36.62 14.61 54.12
C GLN A 69 -35.14 14.21 53.84
N PHE A 70 -34.72 14.14 52.57
CA PHE A 70 -33.32 13.89 52.18
C PHE A 70 -32.65 15.17 51.66
N CYS A 71 -31.33 15.31 51.90
CA CYS A 71 -30.56 16.46 51.42
C CYS A 71 -30.01 16.22 50.00
N PRO A 72 -30.38 17.03 48.98
CA PRO A 72 -29.89 16.86 47.61
C PRO A 72 -28.36 16.95 47.47
N GLU A 73 -27.68 17.69 48.36
CA GLU A 73 -26.21 17.83 48.42
C GLU A 73 -25.50 16.46 48.54
N ASN A 74 -26.03 15.54 49.35
CA ASN A 74 -25.43 14.21 49.55
C ASN A 74 -25.65 13.28 48.34
N LEU A 75 -26.71 13.54 47.56
CA LEU A 75 -27.00 12.82 46.32
C LEU A 75 -26.29 13.42 45.10
N LYS A 76 -25.67 14.61 45.20
CA LYS A 76 -24.85 15.19 44.11
C LYS A 76 -23.76 14.22 43.66
N LYS A 77 -23.22 13.41 44.58
CA LYS A 77 -22.23 12.37 44.21
C LYS A 77 -22.82 11.37 43.23
N LEU A 78 -24.06 10.89 43.42
CA LEU A 78 -24.73 9.98 42.48
C LEU A 78 -25.25 10.67 41.21
N ILE A 79 -25.61 11.96 41.29
CA ILE A 79 -26.10 12.72 40.14
C ILE A 79 -24.94 13.06 39.18
N LEU A 80 -23.83 13.55 39.73
CA LEU A 80 -22.63 13.97 38.99
C LEU A 80 -21.62 12.83 38.79
N SER A 81 -21.78 11.69 39.46
CA SER A 81 -20.89 10.54 39.25
C SER A 81 -20.85 10.20 37.77
N GLU A 82 -19.67 9.97 37.24
CA GLU A 82 -19.49 9.58 35.84
C GLU A 82 -19.77 8.08 35.62
N THR A 83 -20.23 7.34 36.66
CA THR A 83 -20.43 5.89 36.61
C THR A 83 -21.70 5.36 35.97
N THR A 84 -21.67 4.14 35.40
CA THR A 84 -22.92 3.46 35.04
C THR A 84 -23.66 3.00 36.31
N ILE A 85 -24.78 3.67 36.62
CA ILE A 85 -25.66 3.30 37.74
C ILE A 85 -27.06 2.89 37.27
N PHE A 86 -27.40 3.01 35.99
CA PHE A 86 -28.76 2.72 35.50
C PHE A 86 -29.13 1.24 35.53
N ASP A 87 -28.16 0.33 35.69
CA ASP A 87 -28.35 -1.10 35.92
C ASP A 87 -28.73 -1.43 37.36
N VAL A 88 -28.35 -0.59 38.33
CA VAL A 88 -28.63 -0.80 39.76
C VAL A 88 -29.73 0.15 40.25
N LEU A 89 -29.70 1.41 39.85
CA LEU A 89 -30.58 2.48 40.35
C LEU A 89 -32.08 2.13 40.30
N PRO A 90 -32.62 1.49 39.24
CA PRO A 90 -34.05 1.20 39.16
C PRO A 90 -34.57 0.16 40.15
N THR A 91 -33.71 -0.67 40.75
CA THR A 91 -34.15 -1.61 41.81
C THR A 91 -34.62 -0.83 43.05
N PHE A 92 -34.05 0.34 43.31
CA PHE A 92 -34.40 1.21 44.43
C PHE A 92 -35.71 1.97 44.26
N PHE A 93 -36.32 1.99 43.06
CA PHE A 93 -37.68 2.53 42.86
C PHE A 93 -38.73 1.75 43.65
N TYR A 94 -38.40 0.52 44.01
CA TYR A 94 -39.27 -0.43 44.71
C TYR A 94 -38.68 -0.85 46.07
N HIS A 95 -37.85 0.02 46.67
CA HIS A 95 -37.27 -0.21 47.98
C HIS A 95 -38.34 -0.21 49.09
N ALA A 96 -38.07 -0.87 50.22
CA ALA A 96 -39.03 -0.93 51.33
C ALA A 96 -39.29 0.43 52.01
N ASN A 97 -38.37 1.38 51.84
CA ASN A 97 -38.47 2.74 52.38
C ASN A 97 -38.93 3.71 51.29
N ASN A 98 -40.12 4.30 51.45
CA ASN A 98 -40.71 5.25 50.51
C ASN A 98 -39.81 6.48 50.23
N VAL A 99 -39.01 6.91 51.20
CA VAL A 99 -38.06 8.03 51.02
C VAL A 99 -36.94 7.64 50.04
N VAL A 100 -36.50 6.39 50.06
CA VAL A 100 -35.51 5.85 49.09
C VAL A 100 -36.15 5.75 47.70
N CYS A 101 -37.42 5.35 47.59
CA CYS A 101 -38.14 5.31 46.31
C CYS A 101 -38.24 6.71 45.68
N MET A 102 -38.58 7.73 46.49
CA MET A 102 -38.65 9.13 46.03
C MET A 102 -37.26 9.67 45.64
N ALA A 103 -36.24 9.42 46.45
CA ALA A 103 -34.88 9.86 46.18
C ALA A 103 -34.29 9.19 44.93
N SER A 104 -34.53 7.90 44.72
CA SER A 104 -34.03 7.16 43.56
C SER A 104 -34.69 7.61 42.25
N LEU A 105 -35.99 7.90 42.25
CA LEU A 105 -36.69 8.51 41.10
C LEU A 105 -36.14 9.91 40.78
N GLU A 106 -35.89 10.76 41.78
CA GLU A 106 -35.26 12.07 41.55
C GLU A 106 -33.85 11.95 40.99
N VAL A 107 -33.02 11.05 41.53
CA VAL A 107 -31.66 10.78 41.02
C VAL A 107 -31.73 10.32 39.56
N TYR A 108 -32.69 9.47 39.21
CA TYR A 108 -32.89 9.02 37.83
C TYR A 108 -33.19 10.21 36.89
N VAL A 109 -34.16 11.05 37.26
CA VAL A 109 -34.54 12.22 36.44
C VAL A 109 -33.38 13.20 36.28
N ARG A 110 -32.74 13.61 37.39
CA ARG A 110 -31.61 14.57 37.34
C ARG A 110 -30.43 14.04 36.54
N ARG A 111 -30.18 12.73 36.59
CA ARG A 111 -29.10 12.08 35.86
C ARG A 111 -29.43 11.86 34.38
N GLY A 112 -30.66 11.44 34.07
CA GLY A 112 -31.11 11.28 32.68
C GLY A 112 -31.13 12.60 31.93
N TYR A 113 -31.59 13.67 32.60
CA TYR A 113 -31.71 15.02 32.05
C TYR A 113 -30.51 15.92 32.37
N ILE A 114 -29.31 15.35 32.60
CA ILE A 114 -28.10 16.12 32.95
C ILE A 114 -27.68 17.14 31.88
N ALA A 115 -28.01 16.89 30.61
CA ALA A 115 -27.76 17.80 29.50
C ALA A 115 -28.83 18.91 29.35
N TYR A 116 -29.89 18.86 30.16
CA TYR A 116 -31.01 19.79 30.14
C TYR A 116 -30.99 20.64 31.42
N GLU A 117 -31.53 21.85 31.31
CA GLU A 117 -31.64 22.75 32.45
C GLU A 117 -32.97 22.49 33.18
N LEU A 118 -32.92 21.79 34.31
CA LEU A 118 -34.09 21.49 35.15
C LEU A 118 -34.47 22.72 35.98
N THR A 119 -35.66 23.27 35.74
CA THR A 119 -36.15 24.49 36.42
C THR A 119 -36.89 24.19 37.71
N SER A 120 -37.65 23.09 37.75
CA SER A 120 -38.40 22.65 38.94
C SER A 120 -38.54 21.13 38.97
N LEU A 121 -38.58 20.55 40.18
CA LEU A 121 -38.83 19.13 40.41
C LEU A 121 -39.68 19.00 41.68
N GLN A 122 -40.81 18.31 41.58
CA GLN A 122 -41.80 18.14 42.64
C GLN A 122 -42.13 16.67 42.83
N HIS A 123 -42.36 16.32 44.09
CA HIS A 123 -42.69 14.98 44.56
C HIS A 123 -44.19 14.90 44.85
N ARG A 124 -44.89 13.95 44.22
CA ARG A 124 -46.31 13.65 44.48
C ARG A 124 -46.49 12.17 44.78
N GLN A 125 -47.47 11.85 45.61
CA GLN A 125 -47.86 10.48 45.90
C GLN A 125 -49.30 10.25 45.42
N LEU A 126 -49.51 9.16 44.68
CA LEU A 126 -50.84 8.76 44.24
C LEU A 126 -51.64 8.12 45.40
N PRO A 127 -52.98 8.06 45.32
CA PRO A 127 -53.85 7.48 46.35
C PRO A 127 -53.54 6.01 46.67
N ASP A 128 -52.94 5.28 45.73
CA ASP A 128 -52.49 3.89 45.89
C ASP A 128 -51.11 3.76 46.58
N GLY A 129 -50.49 4.88 46.95
CA GLY A 129 -49.17 4.94 47.58
C GLY A 129 -48.00 5.04 46.58
N SER A 130 -48.25 4.99 45.27
CA SER A 130 -47.22 5.06 44.23
C SER A 130 -46.57 6.45 44.15
N CYS A 131 -45.26 6.45 43.87
CA CYS A 131 -44.43 7.65 43.84
C CYS A 131 -44.40 8.28 42.43
N VAL A 132 -44.60 9.60 42.36
CA VAL A 132 -44.58 10.39 41.11
C VAL A 132 -43.62 11.56 41.25
N VAL A 133 -42.73 11.71 40.28
CA VAL A 133 -41.85 12.88 40.16
C VAL A 133 -42.27 13.72 38.96
N GLU A 134 -42.74 14.92 39.20
CA GLU A 134 -43.03 15.93 38.18
C GLU A 134 -41.83 16.87 38.03
N PHE A 135 -41.41 17.17 36.81
CA PHE A 135 -40.26 18.04 36.57
C PHE A 135 -40.48 18.93 35.35
N GLN A 136 -39.89 20.13 35.39
CA GLN A 136 -39.85 21.06 34.27
C GLN A 136 -38.41 21.26 33.82
N PHE A 137 -38.18 21.31 32.51
CA PHE A 137 -36.84 21.43 31.96
C PHE A 137 -36.82 22.25 30.66
N MET A 138 -35.66 22.83 30.35
CA MET A 138 -35.38 23.52 29.09
C MET A 138 -34.38 22.76 28.23
N LEU A 139 -34.53 22.86 26.91
CA LEU A 139 -33.57 22.31 25.96
C LEU A 139 -32.22 23.04 26.03
N PRO A 140 -31.07 22.35 25.93
CA PRO A 140 -29.77 23.02 25.88
C PRO A 140 -29.64 23.93 24.66
N SER A 141 -28.77 24.94 24.72
CA SER A 141 -28.50 25.88 23.61
C SER A 141 -28.04 25.19 22.34
N SER A 142 -27.32 24.06 22.47
CA SER A 142 -26.85 23.21 21.39
C SER A 142 -27.93 22.30 20.79
N HIS A 143 -29.14 22.28 21.33
CA HIS A 143 -30.22 21.44 20.82
C HIS A 143 -30.75 21.98 19.48
N PRO A 144 -31.00 21.14 18.45
CA PRO A 144 -31.47 21.58 17.14
C PRO A 144 -32.72 22.48 17.20
N ASN A 145 -33.67 22.17 18.09
CA ASN A 145 -34.90 22.96 18.28
C ASN A 145 -34.70 24.32 18.99
N ARG A 146 -33.50 24.64 19.50
CA ARG A 146 -33.16 25.94 20.13
C ARG A 146 -32.19 26.76 19.28
N MET A 147 -31.53 26.14 18.29
CA MET A 147 -30.64 26.84 17.35
C MET A 147 -31.47 27.57 16.28
N ALA A 148 -31.37 28.89 16.23
CA ALA A 148 -31.87 29.66 15.10
C ALA A 148 -30.95 29.39 13.90
N VAL A 149 -31.49 28.86 12.80
CA VAL A 149 -30.73 28.69 11.57
C VAL A 149 -30.42 30.08 11.01
N PRO A 150 -29.16 30.52 10.90
CA PRO A 150 -28.86 31.78 10.24
C PRO A 150 -29.03 31.60 8.73
N ILE A 151 -29.79 32.50 8.11
CA ILE A 151 -29.65 32.80 6.69
C ILE A 151 -28.37 33.62 6.56
N SER A 152 -27.39 33.14 5.76
CA SER A 152 -26.57 33.93 4.81
C SER A 152 -25.07 33.57 4.70
N VAL A 153 -24.68 33.15 3.49
CA VAL A 153 -23.53 33.58 2.65
C VAL A 153 -22.08 33.43 3.15
N THR A 154 -21.32 32.53 2.49
CA THR A 154 -20.14 32.82 1.62
C THR A 154 -19.56 31.53 1.02
N ASN A 155 -20.13 31.00 -0.08
CA ASN A 155 -19.36 30.24 -1.07
C ASN A 155 -20.16 30.09 -2.40
N PRO A 156 -19.64 30.55 -3.56
CA PRO A 156 -20.41 30.52 -4.82
C PRO A 156 -20.62 29.13 -5.43
N GLU A 157 -19.87 28.10 -5.01
CA GLU A 157 -19.84 26.79 -5.70
C GLU A 157 -20.94 25.80 -5.28
N LEU A 158 -21.64 26.03 -4.15
CA LEU A 158 -22.70 25.12 -3.67
C LEU A 158 -24.11 25.52 -4.10
N LEU A 159 -24.25 26.52 -4.97
CA LEU A 159 -25.53 27.14 -5.35
C LEU A 159 -26.38 26.34 -6.36
N ARG A 160 -26.01 25.10 -6.75
CA ARG A 160 -26.76 24.37 -7.79
C ARG A 160 -27.81 23.35 -7.32
N HIS A 161 -27.91 22.99 -6.04
CA HIS A 161 -28.76 21.85 -5.64
C HIS A 161 -29.72 22.05 -4.45
N SER A 162 -30.13 23.26 -4.11
CA SER A 162 -31.16 23.44 -3.08
C SER A 162 -32.08 24.63 -3.36
N THR A 163 -33.07 24.39 -4.23
CA THR A 163 -34.21 25.30 -4.41
C THR A 163 -35.46 24.57 -3.95
N GLU A 164 -35.74 24.55 -2.65
CA GLU A 164 -37.08 24.26 -2.15
C GLU A 164 -37.29 24.81 -0.72
N LEU A 165 -37.90 26.00 -0.70
CA LEU A 165 -38.92 26.51 0.24
C LEU A 165 -38.84 26.12 1.73
N PHE A 166 -38.42 27.06 2.58
CA PHE A 166 -39.06 27.24 3.91
C PHE A 166 -39.11 28.74 4.26
N MET A 167 -40.33 29.28 4.30
CA MET A 167 -40.63 30.63 4.77
C MET A 167 -40.88 30.63 6.29
N ASP A 168 -40.19 31.56 6.94
CA ASP A 168 -40.55 32.39 8.09
C ASP A 168 -41.68 31.98 9.06
N SER A 169 -41.30 31.81 10.34
CA SER A 169 -42.09 32.30 11.47
C SER A 169 -41.17 32.51 12.68
N GLY A 170 -40.79 33.77 12.94
CA GLY A 170 -39.88 34.22 14.00
C GLY A 170 -40.42 34.16 15.43
N PHE A 171 -41.07 33.06 15.83
CA PHE A 171 -41.39 32.78 17.23
C PHE A 171 -40.64 31.53 17.68
N SER A 172 -39.63 31.69 18.56
CA SER A 172 -39.09 30.56 19.29
C SER A 172 -40.22 29.95 20.13
N PRO A 173 -40.63 28.69 19.92
CA PRO A 173 -41.62 28.06 20.79
C PRO A 173 -41.09 28.05 22.23
N GLN A 174 -41.99 28.13 23.22
CA GLN A 174 -41.61 28.07 24.63
C GLN A 174 -40.71 26.85 24.86
N SER A 175 -39.44 27.07 25.18
CA SER A 175 -38.44 26.01 25.31
C SER A 175 -38.60 25.19 26.60
N GLN A 176 -39.56 25.55 27.44
CA GLN A 176 -39.89 24.92 28.72
C GLN A 176 -40.88 23.78 28.49
N ARG A 177 -40.54 22.60 29.02
CA ARG A 177 -41.33 21.37 28.89
C ARG A 177 -41.58 20.78 30.27
N MET A 178 -42.73 20.11 30.43
CA MET A 178 -43.06 19.34 31.63
C MET A 178 -42.85 17.84 31.38
N GLY A 179 -42.31 17.13 32.35
CA GLY A 179 -42.16 15.69 32.36
C GLY A 179 -42.69 15.08 33.66
N ALA A 180 -43.14 13.84 33.60
CA ALA A 180 -43.48 13.05 34.79
C ALA A 180 -42.81 11.68 34.73
N MET A 181 -42.35 11.18 35.89
CA MET A 181 -41.83 9.83 36.06
C MET A 181 -42.61 9.09 37.15
N VAL A 182 -43.05 7.88 36.84
CA VAL A 182 -43.86 7.02 37.74
C VAL A 182 -43.28 5.60 37.80
N ALA A 183 -43.44 4.91 38.92
CA ALA A 183 -42.99 3.52 39.10
C ALA A 183 -44.12 2.62 39.63
N PHE A 184 -44.42 1.55 38.90
CA PHE A 184 -45.45 0.56 39.23
C PHE A 184 -44.86 -0.85 39.31
N GLN A 185 -45.45 -1.73 40.12
CA GLN A 185 -44.97 -3.11 40.23
C GLN A 185 -45.30 -3.92 38.98
N ARG A 186 -46.54 -3.83 38.48
CA ARG A 186 -47.00 -4.50 37.26
C ARG A 186 -47.59 -3.50 36.26
N PHE A 187 -47.70 -3.92 35.00
CA PHE A 187 -48.26 -3.07 33.95
C PHE A 187 -49.75 -2.80 34.16
N GLU A 188 -50.50 -3.76 34.71
CA GLU A 188 -51.93 -3.62 35.02
C GLU A 188 -52.21 -2.52 36.06
N ASP A 189 -51.28 -2.34 37.02
CA ASP A 189 -51.39 -1.30 38.04
C ASP A 189 -51.27 0.10 37.42
N PHE A 190 -50.40 0.25 36.42
CA PHE A 190 -50.31 1.49 35.65
C PHE A 190 -51.59 1.75 34.85
N ILE A 191 -52.16 0.73 34.19
CA ILE A 191 -53.40 0.88 33.43
C ILE A 191 -54.55 1.37 34.33
N ARG A 192 -54.65 0.83 35.55
CA ARG A 192 -55.67 1.22 36.54
C ARG A 192 -55.54 2.67 37.00
N ASN A 193 -54.32 3.16 37.16
CA ASN A 193 -54.04 4.51 37.67
C ASN A 193 -53.72 5.54 36.56
N PHE A 194 -53.91 5.17 35.29
CA PHE A 194 -53.53 6.00 34.14
C PHE A 194 -54.14 7.40 34.16
N ASP A 195 -55.44 7.50 34.48
CA ASP A 195 -56.16 8.77 34.46
C ASP A 195 -55.61 9.75 35.51
N GLU A 196 -55.15 9.25 36.67
CA GLU A 196 -54.48 10.07 37.70
C GLU A 196 -53.08 10.49 37.29
N VAL A 197 -52.31 9.60 36.64
CA VAL A 197 -50.97 9.94 36.10
C VAL A 197 -51.08 11.05 35.04
N ILE A 198 -52.08 10.97 34.16
CA ILE A 198 -52.29 11.98 33.12
C ILE A 198 -52.77 13.32 33.70
N SER A 199 -53.52 13.31 34.82
CA SER A 199 -53.95 14.54 35.50
C SER A 199 -52.80 15.45 35.92
N CYS A 200 -51.58 14.91 36.07
CA CYS A 200 -50.37 15.71 36.32
C CYS A 200 -50.12 16.76 35.22
N PHE A 201 -50.54 16.50 33.99
CA PHE A 201 -50.39 17.42 32.84
C PHE A 201 -51.61 18.32 32.63
N ALA A 202 -52.68 18.16 33.41
CA ALA A 202 -53.92 18.93 33.25
C ALA A 202 -53.83 20.36 33.82
N ASN A 203 -52.83 20.65 34.66
CA ASN A 203 -52.61 21.99 35.21
C ASN A 203 -51.72 22.84 34.30
N VAL A 204 -52.21 23.17 33.11
CA VAL A 204 -51.75 24.39 32.43
C VAL A 204 -52.63 25.51 32.98
N PRO A 205 -52.08 26.53 33.68
CA PRO A 205 -52.89 27.63 34.16
C PRO A 205 -53.48 28.34 32.93
N THR A 206 -54.79 28.20 32.73
CA THR A 206 -55.57 29.17 31.94
C THR A 206 -55.48 30.49 32.69
N ASP A 207 -54.52 31.33 32.34
CA ASP A 207 -54.49 32.71 32.79
C ASP A 207 -55.77 33.40 32.31
N THR A 208 -56.72 33.53 33.23
CA THR A 208 -57.78 34.54 33.19
C THR A 208 -57.14 35.90 32.90
N PRO A 209 -57.57 36.65 31.86
CA PRO A 209 -56.88 37.86 31.46
C PRO A 209 -57.15 39.00 32.45
N LEU A 210 -56.17 39.29 33.31
CA LEU A 210 -56.15 40.51 34.11
C LEU A 210 -55.37 41.60 33.35
N PHE A 211 -56.14 42.50 32.71
CA PHE A 211 -55.80 43.84 32.19
C PHE A 211 -54.31 44.28 32.14
N SER A 212 -53.79 44.61 30.94
CA SER A 212 -53.21 45.95 30.67
C SER A 212 -53.06 46.30 29.16
N LYS A 213 -53.74 47.40 28.81
CA LYS A 213 -53.56 48.43 27.78
C LYS A 213 -52.48 48.31 26.66
N ALA A 214 -53.03 48.37 25.45
CA ALA A 214 -52.75 49.32 24.35
C ALA A 214 -51.36 49.37 23.69
N ARG A 215 -51.29 48.88 22.45
CA ARG A 215 -51.04 49.72 21.26
C ARG A 215 -51.51 49.04 19.97
N THR A 216 -52.14 49.86 19.15
CA THR A 216 -52.77 49.65 17.83
C THR A 216 -51.75 49.43 16.71
N SER A 217 -52.05 48.54 15.76
CA SER A 217 -52.24 48.89 14.32
C SER A 217 -52.43 47.67 13.40
N LEU A 218 -53.61 47.62 12.76
CA LEU A 218 -53.88 47.25 11.35
C LEU A 218 -53.25 45.96 10.78
N TYR A 219 -54.06 44.89 10.67
CA TYR A 219 -54.52 44.26 9.41
C TYR A 219 -55.08 42.83 9.68
N SER A 220 -56.26 42.57 9.09
CA SER A 220 -56.86 41.27 8.73
C SER A 220 -57.32 40.31 9.83
N GLU A 221 -58.64 40.32 10.08
CA GLU A 221 -59.41 39.17 10.56
C GLU A 221 -59.53 38.14 9.43
N ASP A 222 -58.87 36.98 9.56
CA ASP A 222 -59.29 35.65 9.05
C ASP A 222 -58.14 34.65 9.26
N ASP A 223 -58.04 34.07 10.46
CA ASP A 223 -57.49 32.72 10.69
C ASP A 223 -57.58 32.36 12.18
N SER A 224 -58.77 31.97 12.62
CA SER A 224 -58.98 31.35 13.94
C SER A 224 -59.29 29.86 13.81
N LYS A 225 -58.43 29.13 13.07
CA LYS A 225 -58.15 27.74 13.41
C LYS A 225 -56.93 27.77 14.30
N SER A 226 -57.09 27.43 15.57
CA SER A 226 -55.95 27.26 16.47
C SER A 226 -54.94 26.32 15.81
N LEU A 227 -53.76 26.85 15.49
CA LEU A 227 -52.56 26.06 15.30
C LEU A 227 -52.41 25.21 16.57
N ARG A 228 -52.83 23.93 16.52
CA ARG A 228 -52.61 23.01 17.64
C ARG A 228 -51.11 22.99 17.89
N GLU A 229 -50.68 23.57 19.02
CA GLU A 229 -49.28 23.56 19.44
C GLU A 229 -48.75 22.13 19.41
N GLU A 230 -47.51 21.94 18.93
CA GLU A 230 -46.89 20.63 18.96
C GLU A 230 -46.86 20.10 20.40
N PRO A 231 -47.18 18.82 20.64
CA PRO A 231 -47.09 18.26 21.98
C PRO A 231 -45.65 18.32 22.50
N VAL A 232 -45.47 18.84 23.72
CA VAL A 232 -44.15 19.10 24.33
C VAL A 232 -43.84 18.25 25.56
N HIS A 233 -44.85 17.64 26.18
CA HIS A 233 -44.72 16.95 27.47
C HIS A 233 -44.15 15.52 27.34
N ILE A 234 -43.59 14.98 28.42
CA ILE A 234 -42.96 13.64 28.44
C ILE A 234 -43.46 12.82 29.62
N LEU A 235 -43.74 11.53 29.40
CA LEU A 235 -44.08 10.59 30.46
C LEU A 235 -43.12 9.39 30.45
N ASN A 236 -42.50 9.09 31.58
CA ASN A 236 -41.65 7.91 31.78
C ASN A 236 -42.30 6.98 32.82
N VAL A 237 -42.45 5.69 32.52
CA VAL A 237 -43.15 4.69 33.34
C VAL A 237 -42.22 3.52 33.62
N ALA A 238 -41.84 3.29 34.88
CA ALA A 238 -41.04 2.16 35.32
C ALA A 238 -41.94 0.98 35.77
N ILE A 239 -41.62 -0.24 35.34
CA ILE A 239 -42.35 -1.47 35.64
C ILE A 239 -41.36 -2.53 36.15
N ARG A 240 -41.69 -3.20 37.26
CA ARG A 240 -40.83 -4.22 37.90
C ARG A 240 -41.04 -5.61 37.32
N TYR A 241 -42.28 -6.05 37.20
CA TYR A 241 -42.64 -7.38 36.72
C TYR A 241 -43.43 -7.27 35.43
N ALA A 242 -42.98 -7.99 34.41
CA ALA A 242 -43.68 -8.15 33.14
C ALA A 242 -43.94 -9.63 32.88
N ASP A 243 -45.08 -9.95 32.27
CA ASP A 243 -45.52 -11.34 32.03
C ASP A 243 -44.65 -12.08 31.01
N HIS A 244 -43.89 -11.35 30.20
CA HIS A 244 -42.98 -11.86 29.19
C HIS A 244 -41.61 -11.18 29.30
N HIS A 245 -40.52 -11.91 29.01
CA HIS A 245 -39.16 -11.37 29.03
C HIS A 245 -38.64 -10.99 27.62
N GLU A 246 -39.33 -11.43 26.57
CA GLU A 246 -38.96 -11.19 25.17
C GLU A 246 -39.53 -9.86 24.64
N ASP A 247 -38.66 -9.06 24.00
CA ASP A 247 -38.99 -7.72 23.51
C ASP A 247 -40.16 -7.73 22.51
N GLU A 248 -40.17 -8.67 21.57
CA GLU A 248 -41.19 -8.74 20.51
C GLU A 248 -42.58 -9.17 21.03
N GLN A 249 -42.66 -9.78 22.21
CA GLN A 249 -43.93 -10.13 22.86
C GLN A 249 -44.47 -8.97 23.72
N LEU A 250 -43.59 -8.15 24.28
CA LEU A 250 -43.94 -6.99 25.13
C LEU A 250 -44.42 -5.77 24.32
N VAL A 251 -43.79 -5.52 23.17
CA VAL A 251 -44.11 -4.35 22.33
C VAL A 251 -45.60 -4.31 21.91
N PRO A 252 -46.23 -5.42 21.45
CA PRO A 252 -47.66 -5.43 21.14
C PRO A 252 -48.55 -5.05 22.33
N ILE A 253 -48.20 -5.46 23.55
CA ILE A 253 -48.96 -5.16 24.78
C ILE A 253 -48.95 -3.65 25.03
N PHE A 254 -47.76 -3.05 25.09
CA PHE A 254 -47.62 -1.60 25.26
C PHE A 254 -48.25 -0.81 24.11
N ARG A 255 -48.05 -1.26 22.87
CA ARG A 255 -48.61 -0.62 21.66
C ARG A 255 -50.15 -0.60 21.71
N THR A 256 -50.78 -1.71 22.10
CA THR A 256 -52.24 -1.81 22.17
C THR A 256 -52.79 -0.80 23.16
N PHE A 257 -52.17 -0.68 24.34
CA PHE A 257 -52.54 0.31 25.34
C PHE A 257 -52.37 1.75 24.82
N VAL A 258 -51.18 2.11 24.33
CA VAL A 258 -50.89 3.49 23.88
C VAL A 258 -51.79 3.88 22.70
N GLN A 259 -52.06 2.96 21.77
CA GLN A 259 -53.00 3.21 20.66
C GLN A 259 -54.44 3.41 21.17
N SER A 260 -54.89 2.66 22.18
CA SER A 260 -56.22 2.84 22.77
C SER A 260 -56.41 4.21 23.45
N LYS A 261 -55.32 4.80 23.98
CA LYS A 261 -55.32 6.09 24.68
C LYS A 261 -54.75 7.26 23.84
N LYS A 262 -54.48 7.04 22.56
CA LYS A 262 -53.80 8.00 21.67
C LYS A 262 -54.41 9.41 21.67
N ASN A 263 -55.73 9.53 21.62
CA ASN A 263 -56.40 10.83 21.60
C ASN A 263 -56.20 11.58 22.93
N ILE A 264 -56.34 10.89 24.06
CA ILE A 264 -56.12 11.44 25.41
C ILE A 264 -54.68 11.93 25.57
N LEU A 265 -53.70 11.16 25.08
CA LEU A 265 -52.29 11.53 25.11
C LEU A 265 -52.00 12.78 24.27
N MET A 266 -52.61 12.90 23.09
CA MET A 266 -52.50 14.09 22.24
C MET A 266 -53.15 15.32 22.89
N ASP A 267 -54.35 15.16 23.47
CA ASP A 267 -55.11 16.25 24.07
C ASP A 267 -54.40 16.86 25.30
N HIS A 268 -53.63 16.05 26.04
CA HIS A 268 -52.77 16.50 27.14
C HIS A 268 -51.34 16.88 26.69
N GLY A 269 -51.11 17.06 25.39
CA GLY A 269 -49.85 17.56 24.86
C GLY A 269 -48.63 16.63 25.05
N LEU A 270 -48.83 15.31 25.22
CA LEU A 270 -47.73 14.36 25.40
C LEU A 270 -47.01 14.09 24.09
N ARG A 271 -45.71 14.42 24.06
CA ARG A 271 -44.81 14.20 22.92
C ARG A 271 -44.34 12.76 22.83
N ARG A 272 -44.05 12.15 23.99
CA ARG A 272 -43.60 10.76 24.10
C ARG A 272 -44.00 10.12 25.42
N ILE A 273 -44.17 8.81 25.36
CA ILE A 273 -44.27 7.92 26.52
C ILE A 273 -43.17 6.86 26.42
N THR A 274 -42.42 6.66 27.51
CA THR A 274 -41.32 5.69 27.59
C THR A 274 -41.63 4.68 28.68
N PHE A 275 -41.63 3.39 28.35
CA PHE A 275 -41.72 2.30 29.33
C PHE A 275 -40.33 1.76 29.62
N LEU A 276 -39.98 1.68 30.90
CA LEU A 276 -38.75 1.11 31.42
C LEU A 276 -39.09 -0.18 32.17
N LEU A 277 -38.54 -1.31 31.72
CA LEU A 277 -38.64 -2.59 32.42
C LEU A 277 -37.37 -2.82 33.25
N VAL A 278 -37.56 -3.03 34.55
CA VAL A 278 -36.45 -3.31 35.48
C VAL A 278 -36.18 -4.80 35.52
N GLN A 279 -34.94 -5.21 35.29
CA GLN A 279 -34.47 -6.59 35.42
C GLN A 279 -33.34 -6.65 36.45
N GLU A 280 -33.33 -7.67 37.30
CA GLU A 280 -32.24 -7.84 38.27
C GLU A 280 -30.95 -8.24 37.53
N LYS A 281 -29.83 -7.60 37.89
CA LYS A 281 -28.48 -7.85 37.33
C LYS A 281 -28.28 -7.48 35.85
N GLU A 282 -29.24 -6.82 35.21
CA GLU A 282 -29.17 -6.40 33.80
C GLU A 282 -29.53 -4.92 33.63
N PHE A 283 -29.17 -4.34 32.47
CA PHE A 283 -29.54 -2.97 32.14
C PHE A 283 -31.05 -2.90 31.81
N PRO A 284 -31.78 -1.85 32.23
CA PRO A 284 -33.21 -1.76 31.98
C PRO A 284 -33.54 -1.70 30.49
N LYS A 285 -34.64 -2.34 30.12
CA LYS A 285 -35.16 -2.30 28.75
C LYS A 285 -36.06 -1.10 28.54
N PHE A 286 -35.85 -0.36 27.44
CA PHE A 286 -36.57 0.88 27.15
C PHE A 286 -37.42 0.75 25.88
N PHE A 287 -38.69 1.13 25.98
CA PHE A 287 -39.64 1.16 24.86
C PHE A 287 -40.26 2.55 24.73
N THR A 288 -39.96 3.26 23.65
CA THR A 288 -40.38 4.65 23.45
C THR A 288 -41.44 4.77 22.37
N PHE A 289 -42.56 5.44 22.65
CA PHE A 289 -43.64 5.72 21.71
C PHE A 289 -43.83 7.23 21.56
N ARG A 290 -43.93 7.73 20.33
CA ARG A 290 -43.92 9.19 20.07
C ARG A 290 -45.08 9.68 19.23
N ALA A 291 -45.54 10.90 19.51
CA ALA A 291 -46.65 11.54 18.83
C ALA A 291 -46.45 11.70 17.30
N ARG A 292 -45.23 12.02 16.85
CA ARG A 292 -44.91 12.22 15.42
C ARG A 292 -45.20 10.99 14.56
N ASP A 293 -45.02 9.80 15.14
CA ASP A 293 -45.25 8.51 14.50
C ASP A 293 -46.63 7.95 14.87
N LYS A 294 -47.58 8.83 15.23
CA LYS A 294 -48.93 8.46 15.72
C LYS A 294 -48.89 7.51 16.93
N PHE A 295 -47.89 7.68 17.80
CA PHE A 295 -47.58 6.78 18.92
C PHE A 295 -47.32 5.32 18.50
N ALA A 296 -46.76 5.12 17.32
CA ALA A 296 -46.00 3.89 17.05
C ALA A 296 -44.71 3.88 17.89
N GLU A 297 -44.19 2.67 18.13
CA GLU A 297 -42.89 2.50 18.78
C GLU A 297 -41.80 3.07 17.88
N ASP A 298 -40.96 3.95 18.43
CA ASP A 298 -39.72 4.32 17.76
C ASP A 298 -38.59 3.37 18.19
N ARG A 299 -38.29 2.42 17.31
CA ARG A 299 -37.23 1.42 17.51
C ARG A 299 -35.83 2.04 17.61
N ILE A 300 -35.60 3.26 17.14
CA ILE A 300 -34.30 3.95 17.22
C ILE A 300 -33.87 4.16 18.69
N TYR A 301 -34.84 4.35 19.59
CA TYR A 301 -34.61 4.57 21.03
C TYR A 301 -34.84 3.29 21.85
N ARG A 302 -34.97 2.12 21.22
CA ARG A 302 -35.10 0.86 21.96
C ARG A 302 -33.85 0.63 22.80
N HIS A 303 -34.04 0.29 24.08
CA HIS A 303 -32.96 0.09 25.07
C HIS A 303 -32.08 1.33 25.32
N LEU A 304 -32.54 2.52 24.92
CA LEU A 304 -31.85 3.79 25.11
C LEU A 304 -32.77 4.80 25.80
N GLU A 305 -32.31 5.36 26.92
CA GLU A 305 -33.00 6.48 27.58
C GLU A 305 -33.05 7.70 26.64
N PRO A 306 -34.25 8.18 26.23
CA PRO A 306 -34.37 9.25 25.24
C PRO A 306 -33.72 10.58 25.62
N ALA A 307 -33.54 10.86 26.91
CA ALA A 307 -32.81 12.04 27.37
C ALA A 307 -31.30 11.95 27.03
N LEU A 308 -30.72 10.75 27.01
CA LEU A 308 -29.32 10.49 26.68
C LEU A 308 -29.05 10.41 25.18
N ALA A 309 -30.08 10.16 24.36
CA ALA A 309 -29.94 10.03 22.92
C ALA A 309 -29.39 11.27 22.21
N PHE A 310 -29.53 12.46 22.80
CA PHE A 310 -28.87 13.68 22.29
C PHE A 310 -27.35 13.53 22.26
N GLN A 311 -26.76 12.82 23.23
CA GLN A 311 -25.32 12.54 23.29
C GLN A 311 -24.84 11.60 22.17
N LEU A 312 -25.75 10.85 21.54
CA LEU A 312 -25.44 10.04 20.35
C LEU A 312 -25.48 10.85 19.05
N GLU A 313 -25.95 12.10 19.07
CA GLU A 313 -25.94 13.01 17.92
C GLU A 313 -26.61 12.43 16.66
N LEU A 314 -27.75 11.76 16.85
CA LEU A 314 -28.52 11.12 15.78
C LEU A 314 -28.95 12.09 14.67
N SER A 315 -28.99 13.40 14.93
CA SER A 315 -29.28 14.44 13.92
C SER A 315 -28.28 14.42 12.75
N ARG A 316 -27.04 13.99 12.97
CA ARG A 316 -26.03 13.89 11.90
C ARG A 316 -26.31 12.75 10.91
N LEU A 317 -27.23 11.84 11.24
CA LEU A 317 -27.69 10.76 10.36
C LEU A 317 -28.88 11.16 9.47
N ARG A 318 -29.27 12.45 9.42
CA ARG A 318 -30.49 12.92 8.71
C ARG A 318 -30.56 12.54 7.22
N ASN A 319 -29.41 12.38 6.55
CA ASN A 319 -29.35 11.98 5.15
C ASN A 319 -29.63 10.48 4.92
N PHE A 320 -29.79 9.71 6.00
CA PHE A 320 -30.04 8.28 5.97
C PHE A 320 -31.43 7.97 6.54
N ASP A 321 -32.05 6.91 6.03
CA ASP A 321 -33.14 6.22 6.70
C ASP A 321 -32.54 5.13 7.60
N VAL A 322 -32.85 5.19 8.88
CA VAL A 322 -32.08 4.49 9.92
C VAL A 322 -32.93 3.46 10.61
N THR A 323 -32.44 2.22 10.63
CA THR A 323 -33.06 1.09 11.33
C THR A 323 -32.15 0.63 12.48
N ALA A 324 -32.70 0.45 13.67
CA ALA A 324 -31.95 -0.05 14.83
C ALA A 324 -31.79 -1.56 14.76
N MET A 325 -30.55 -2.04 14.93
CA MET A 325 -30.22 -3.47 14.94
C MET A 325 -30.06 -3.94 16.38
N PRO A 326 -30.49 -5.17 16.72
CA PRO A 326 -30.29 -5.71 18.07
C PRO A 326 -28.80 -6.00 18.32
N CYS A 327 -28.28 -5.52 19.45
CA CYS A 327 -26.92 -5.79 19.94
C CYS A 327 -26.96 -6.62 21.21
N ALA A 328 -25.94 -7.46 21.45
CA ALA A 328 -25.84 -8.20 22.71
C ALA A 328 -25.47 -7.29 23.88
N ASN A 329 -24.69 -6.22 23.63
CA ASN A 329 -24.38 -5.20 24.62
C ASN A 329 -25.27 -3.96 24.47
N HIS A 330 -26.17 -3.72 25.43
CA HIS A 330 -27.08 -2.57 25.45
C HIS A 330 -26.42 -1.19 25.61
N LYS A 331 -25.11 -1.13 25.93
CA LYS A 331 -24.34 0.13 25.93
C LYS A 331 -24.01 0.63 24.51
N MET A 332 -24.13 -0.25 23.52
CA MET A 332 -23.83 0.05 22.12
C MET A 332 -25.12 0.12 21.32
N HIS A 333 -25.19 1.10 20.43
CA HIS A 333 -26.32 1.25 19.52
C HIS A 333 -25.81 1.10 18.09
N LEU A 334 -26.18 -0.01 17.47
CA LEU A 334 -25.92 -0.28 16.06
C LEU A 334 -27.13 0.12 15.23
N TYR A 335 -26.86 0.92 14.21
CA TYR A 335 -27.85 1.41 13.28
C TYR A 335 -27.46 1.03 11.85
N LEU A 336 -28.39 0.45 11.09
CA LEU A 336 -28.25 0.26 9.65
C LEU A 336 -28.90 1.46 8.95
N GLY A 337 -28.07 2.29 8.32
CA GLY A 337 -28.51 3.48 7.58
C GLY A 337 -28.51 3.22 6.07
N ALA A 338 -29.65 3.44 5.43
CA ALA A 338 -29.83 3.45 3.98
C ALA A 338 -29.86 4.91 3.49
N ALA A 339 -29.01 5.29 2.53
CA ALA A 339 -29.00 6.66 2.03
C ALA A 339 -30.35 7.05 1.41
N ARG A 340 -30.84 8.27 1.70
CA ARG A 340 -32.07 8.78 1.09
C ARG A 340 -31.80 9.15 -0.37
N VAL A 341 -32.49 8.48 -1.29
CA VAL A 341 -32.46 8.72 -2.74
C VAL A 341 -33.83 9.20 -3.24
N GLN A 342 -33.87 9.77 -4.44
CA GLN A 342 -35.11 10.17 -5.11
C GLN A 342 -36.05 8.97 -5.30
N GLU A 343 -37.37 9.18 -5.21
CA GLU A 343 -38.37 8.13 -5.36
C GLU A 343 -38.20 7.38 -6.69
N GLY A 344 -37.94 6.06 -6.61
CA GLY A 344 -37.74 5.18 -7.76
C GLY A 344 -36.29 4.79 -8.05
N ALA A 345 -35.29 5.43 -7.43
CA ALA A 345 -33.89 5.04 -7.53
C ALA A 345 -33.51 3.96 -6.49
N GLU A 346 -32.70 2.98 -6.89
CA GLU A 346 -32.20 1.94 -5.99
C GLU A 346 -31.18 2.52 -5.00
N VAL A 347 -31.30 2.17 -3.71
CA VAL A 347 -30.35 2.60 -2.68
C VAL A 347 -29.07 1.79 -2.83
N THR A 348 -27.96 2.43 -3.20
CA THR A 348 -26.66 1.77 -3.30
C THR A 348 -25.78 1.93 -2.05
N ASP A 349 -26.05 2.94 -1.22
CA ASP A 349 -25.26 3.29 -0.05
C ASP A 349 -25.95 2.82 1.25
N HIS A 350 -25.45 1.71 1.78
CA HIS A 350 -25.85 1.16 3.07
C HIS A 350 -24.65 1.21 4.01
N ARG A 351 -24.84 1.73 5.23
CA ARG A 351 -23.77 1.86 6.22
C ARG A 351 -24.21 1.38 7.58
N PHE A 352 -23.30 0.73 8.29
CA PHE A 352 -23.43 0.55 9.73
C PHE A 352 -22.89 1.77 10.46
N PHE A 353 -23.73 2.34 11.33
CA PHE A 353 -23.36 3.36 12.28
C PHE A 353 -23.39 2.76 13.68
N ILE A 354 -22.22 2.57 14.28
CA ILE A 354 -22.12 2.27 15.71
C ILE A 354 -21.95 3.57 16.47
N ARG A 355 -22.76 3.74 17.52
CA ARG A 355 -22.65 4.86 18.44
C ARG A 355 -22.63 4.36 19.88
N VAL A 356 -21.63 4.79 20.64
CA VAL A 356 -21.38 4.33 22.02
C VAL A 356 -21.17 5.52 22.95
N ILE A 357 -21.76 5.44 24.14
CA ILE A 357 -21.53 6.40 25.23
C ILE A 357 -20.64 5.72 26.27
N ILE A 358 -19.46 6.29 26.50
CA ILE A 358 -18.46 5.78 27.43
C ILE A 358 -18.58 6.52 28.76
N ARG A 359 -18.65 5.76 29.84
CA ARG A 359 -18.83 6.22 31.23
C ARG A 359 -17.85 5.48 32.13
N HIS A 360 -17.47 6.08 33.26
CA HIS A 360 -16.55 5.48 34.23
C HIS A 360 -17.18 4.25 34.91
N SER A 361 -16.39 3.30 35.42
CA SER A 361 -16.92 2.14 36.17
C SER A 361 -16.87 2.31 37.69
N ASP A 362 -16.00 3.17 38.22
CA ASP A 362 -15.78 3.38 39.66
C ASP A 362 -16.43 4.67 40.19
N LEU A 363 -17.21 4.54 41.28
CA LEU A 363 -17.99 5.59 41.95
C LEU A 363 -17.16 6.51 42.85
N ILE A 364 -15.90 6.15 43.14
CA ILE A 364 -15.07 6.79 44.17
C ILE A 364 -14.13 7.83 43.55
N THR A 365 -13.51 7.52 42.42
CA THR A 365 -12.57 8.41 41.74
C THR A 365 -13.32 9.50 40.97
N LYS A 366 -13.02 10.78 41.27
CA LYS A 366 -13.65 11.95 40.60
C LYS A 366 -13.12 12.21 39.19
N GLU A 367 -11.92 11.71 38.89
CA GLU A 367 -11.20 11.96 37.65
C GLU A 367 -10.68 10.63 37.13
N ALA A 368 -11.05 10.28 35.91
CA ALA A 368 -10.55 9.08 35.24
C ALA A 368 -9.10 9.30 34.80
N SER A 369 -8.22 8.33 35.05
CA SER A 369 -6.88 8.38 34.46
C SER A 369 -6.98 8.19 32.94
N PHE A 370 -6.09 8.85 32.19
CA PHE A 370 -6.03 8.67 30.74
C PHE A 370 -5.81 7.21 30.35
N GLU A 371 -4.96 6.48 31.08
CA GLU A 371 -4.70 5.06 30.86
C GLU A 371 -5.95 4.21 31.00
N TYR A 372 -6.79 4.49 32.00
CA TYR A 372 -8.07 3.81 32.16
C TYR A 372 -9.00 4.08 30.96
N LEU A 373 -9.13 5.33 30.53
CA LEU A 373 -9.99 5.67 29.38
C LEU A 373 -9.46 5.16 28.05
N GLN A 374 -8.14 5.07 27.89
CA GLN A 374 -7.51 4.43 26.75
C GLN A 374 -7.89 2.95 26.71
N ASN A 375 -7.73 2.23 27.83
CA ASN A 375 -8.06 0.80 27.91
C ASN A 375 -9.56 0.55 27.72
N GLU A 376 -10.42 1.37 28.32
CA GLU A 376 -11.88 1.29 28.15
C GLU A 376 -12.32 1.65 26.73
N GLY A 377 -11.69 2.65 26.11
CA GLY A 377 -11.90 3.03 24.72
C GLY A 377 -11.52 1.91 23.75
N GLU A 378 -10.35 1.30 23.97
CA GLU A 378 -9.86 0.16 23.20
C GLU A 378 -10.78 -1.06 23.37
N ARG A 379 -11.23 -1.34 24.59
CA ARG A 379 -12.19 -2.41 24.90
C ARG A 379 -13.50 -2.22 24.13
N LEU A 380 -14.09 -1.03 24.18
CA LEU A 380 -15.35 -0.73 23.50
C LEU A 380 -15.20 -0.65 21.98
N LEU A 381 -14.04 -0.24 21.46
CA LEU A 381 -13.76 -0.34 20.03
C LEU A 381 -13.78 -1.79 19.57
N LEU A 382 -13.17 -2.70 20.33
CA LEU A 382 -13.14 -4.13 20.00
C LEU A 382 -14.52 -4.79 20.06
N GLU A 383 -15.30 -4.51 21.11
CA GLU A 383 -16.69 -4.96 21.20
C GLU A 383 -17.56 -4.41 20.05
N ALA A 384 -17.37 -3.14 19.67
CA ALA A 384 -18.06 -2.55 18.52
C ALA A 384 -17.70 -3.28 17.21
N MET A 385 -16.43 -3.63 17.03
CA MET A 385 -15.96 -4.38 15.88
C MET A 385 -16.53 -5.81 15.85
N ASP A 386 -16.62 -6.46 17.01
CA ASP A 386 -17.23 -7.78 17.14
C ASP A 386 -18.74 -7.75 16.79
N GLU A 387 -19.48 -6.75 17.28
CA GLU A 387 -20.90 -6.54 16.94
C GLU A 387 -21.10 -6.23 15.45
N LEU A 388 -20.19 -5.45 14.84
CA LEU A 388 -20.18 -5.26 13.38
C LEU A 388 -19.98 -6.59 12.65
N GLU A 389 -19.04 -7.43 13.06
CA GLU A 389 -18.80 -8.75 12.45
C GLU A 389 -20.06 -9.63 12.50
N VAL A 390 -20.78 -9.63 13.62
CA VAL A 390 -22.06 -10.35 13.75
C VAL A 390 -23.11 -9.76 12.81
N ALA A 391 -23.24 -8.43 12.76
CA ALA A 391 -24.19 -7.75 11.89
C ALA A 391 -23.91 -7.97 10.40
N PHE A 392 -22.63 -7.99 10.00
CA PHE A 392 -22.19 -8.30 8.65
C PHE A 392 -22.63 -9.69 8.18
N ASN A 393 -22.63 -10.69 9.07
CA ASN A 393 -23.01 -12.06 8.73
C ASN A 393 -24.53 -12.26 8.69
N ASN A 394 -25.30 -11.51 9.49
CA ASN A 394 -26.76 -11.68 9.59
C ASN A 394 -27.54 -10.84 8.56
N THR A 395 -26.91 -9.85 7.93
CA THR A 395 -27.58 -8.89 7.04
C THR A 395 -27.39 -9.29 5.58
N SER A 396 -28.47 -9.26 4.78
CA SER A 396 -28.40 -9.56 3.34
C SER A 396 -27.85 -8.39 2.50
N VAL A 397 -27.97 -7.15 3.00
CA VAL A 397 -27.47 -5.95 2.33
C VAL A 397 -25.98 -5.74 2.59
N ARG A 398 -25.25 -5.42 1.53
CA ARG A 398 -23.81 -5.14 1.58
C ARG A 398 -23.59 -3.72 2.09
N THR A 399 -22.90 -3.58 3.23
CA THR A 399 -22.55 -2.27 3.79
C THR A 399 -21.14 -1.83 3.40
N ASP A 400 -20.99 -0.51 3.24
CA ASP A 400 -19.76 0.19 2.91
C ASP A 400 -19.63 1.46 3.77
N CYS A 401 -18.43 2.02 3.89
CA CYS A 401 -18.18 3.29 4.58
C CYS A 401 -18.72 3.33 6.03
N ASN A 402 -18.57 2.23 6.76
CA ASN A 402 -19.08 2.10 8.12
C ASN A 402 -18.44 3.15 9.04
N HIS A 403 -19.20 3.55 10.06
CA HIS A 403 -18.84 4.66 10.93
C HIS A 403 -18.93 4.25 12.41
N ILE A 404 -17.88 4.55 13.17
CA ILE A 404 -17.84 4.34 14.62
C ILE A 404 -17.80 5.69 15.33
N PHE A 405 -18.74 5.93 16.25
CA PHE A 405 -18.78 7.12 17.09
C PHE A 405 -18.63 6.75 18.56
N LEU A 406 -17.56 7.22 19.20
CA LEU A 406 -17.27 7.00 20.62
C LEU A 406 -17.36 8.33 21.36
N ASN A 407 -18.33 8.45 22.27
CA ASN A 407 -18.51 9.65 23.09
C ASN A 407 -18.06 9.41 24.53
N PHE A 408 -16.88 9.93 24.88
CA PHE A 408 -16.35 9.94 26.23
C PHE A 408 -16.97 11.10 27.01
N VAL A 409 -17.91 10.75 27.90
CA VAL A 409 -18.54 11.72 28.81
C VAL A 409 -17.58 12.20 29.91
N PRO A 410 -16.72 11.33 30.51
CA PRO A 410 -15.76 11.74 31.53
C PRO A 410 -14.84 12.89 31.10
N THR A 411 -14.52 13.78 32.05
CA THR A 411 -13.54 14.86 31.81
C THR A 411 -12.13 14.44 32.22
N VAL A 412 -11.17 14.54 31.30
CA VAL A 412 -9.78 14.11 31.49
C VAL A 412 -8.83 15.29 31.62
N ILE A 413 -7.83 15.18 32.48
CA ILE A 413 -6.74 16.16 32.55
C ILE A 413 -5.61 15.73 31.61
N MET A 414 -5.49 16.35 30.44
CA MET A 414 -4.50 15.94 29.43
C MET A 414 -4.18 17.02 28.39
N ASP A 415 -3.03 16.85 27.73
CA ASP A 415 -2.66 17.53 26.49
C ASP A 415 -3.30 16.81 25.27
N PRO A 416 -4.01 17.54 24.38
CA PRO A 416 -4.58 17.00 23.15
C PRO A 416 -3.60 16.25 22.24
N THR A 417 -2.32 16.63 22.21
CA THR A 417 -1.31 15.99 21.34
C THR A 417 -1.09 14.52 21.68
N LYS A 418 -1.15 14.17 22.97
CA LYS A 418 -1.02 12.79 23.45
C LYS A 418 -2.22 11.92 23.06
N ILE A 419 -3.39 12.52 22.86
CA ILE A 419 -4.59 11.83 22.36
C ILE A 419 -4.38 11.39 20.92
N GLU A 420 -3.79 12.25 20.09
CA GLU A 420 -3.47 11.93 18.69
C GLU A 420 -2.48 10.77 18.60
N GLU A 421 -1.40 10.77 19.39
CA GLU A 421 -0.42 9.68 19.45
C GLU A 421 -1.04 8.34 19.87
N SER A 422 -1.86 8.37 20.93
CA SER A 422 -2.55 7.18 21.45
C SER A 422 -3.52 6.60 20.43
N VAL A 423 -4.37 7.44 19.82
CA VAL A 423 -5.30 7.01 18.77
C VAL A 423 -4.56 6.47 17.56
N ARG A 424 -3.47 7.13 17.13
CA ARG A 424 -2.64 6.62 16.03
C ARG A 424 -2.10 5.22 16.36
N SER A 425 -1.59 5.00 17.57
CA SER A 425 -1.11 3.69 18.00
C SER A 425 -2.22 2.61 17.99
N MET A 426 -3.42 2.97 18.43
CA MET A 426 -4.59 2.08 18.46
C MET A 426 -5.06 1.71 17.06
N VAL A 427 -5.17 2.68 16.15
CA VAL A 427 -5.60 2.42 14.77
C VAL A 427 -4.55 1.61 14.01
N MET A 428 -3.25 1.87 14.21
CA MET A 428 -2.20 1.06 13.59
C MET A 428 -2.24 -0.40 14.08
N ARG A 429 -2.63 -0.64 15.34
CA ARG A 429 -2.80 -1.99 15.90
C ARG A 429 -4.01 -2.73 15.31
N TYR A 430 -5.14 -2.04 15.13
CA TYR A 430 -6.42 -2.64 14.70
C TYR A 430 -6.82 -2.36 13.24
N GLY A 431 -5.96 -1.68 12.48
CA GLY A 431 -6.28 -1.18 11.15
C GLY A 431 -6.71 -2.27 10.18
N SER A 432 -6.05 -3.43 10.20
CA SER A 432 -6.41 -4.58 9.34
C SER A 432 -7.82 -5.09 9.59
N ARG A 433 -8.29 -5.04 10.85
CA ARG A 433 -9.63 -5.49 11.24
C ARG A 433 -10.68 -4.42 10.97
N LEU A 434 -10.37 -3.14 11.25
CA LEU A 434 -11.22 -2.01 10.85
C LEU A 434 -11.45 -1.98 9.33
N TRP A 435 -10.39 -2.29 8.58
CA TRP A 435 -10.43 -2.41 7.13
C TRP A 435 -11.33 -3.55 6.65
N LYS A 436 -11.21 -4.75 7.24
CA LYS A 436 -12.12 -5.88 6.95
C LYS A 436 -13.58 -5.51 7.20
N LEU A 437 -13.84 -4.72 8.25
CA LEU A 437 -15.16 -4.21 8.60
C LEU A 437 -15.58 -2.98 7.79
N ARG A 438 -14.78 -2.55 6.82
CA ARG A 438 -15.05 -1.39 5.94
C ARG A 438 -15.36 -0.11 6.71
N VAL A 439 -14.71 0.08 7.85
CA VAL A 439 -14.84 1.31 8.64
C VAL A 439 -14.02 2.39 7.94
N LEU A 440 -14.71 3.33 7.30
CA LEU A 440 -14.07 4.45 6.59
C LEU A 440 -13.70 5.58 7.55
N GLN A 441 -14.59 5.83 8.52
CA GLN A 441 -14.45 6.95 9.44
C GLN A 441 -14.75 6.51 10.88
N ALA A 442 -13.91 6.92 11.81
CA ALA A 442 -14.18 6.82 13.23
C ALA A 442 -14.08 8.22 13.87
N GLU A 443 -14.99 8.50 14.79
CA GLU A 443 -15.10 9.78 15.47
C GLU A 443 -15.07 9.57 16.98
N VAL A 444 -14.20 10.32 17.65
CA VAL A 444 -14.05 10.30 19.10
C VAL A 444 -14.34 11.69 19.65
N LYS A 445 -15.28 11.78 20.58
CA LYS A 445 -15.58 12.99 21.35
C LYS A 445 -15.09 12.81 22.78
N ILE A 446 -14.27 13.72 23.27
CA ILE A 446 -13.71 13.67 24.63
C ILE A 446 -13.67 15.07 25.25
N ASN A 447 -14.02 15.16 26.53
CA ASN A 447 -13.90 16.40 27.29
C ASN A 447 -12.53 16.45 27.97
N ILE A 448 -11.76 17.51 27.72
CA ILE A 448 -10.44 17.68 28.31
C ILE A 448 -10.30 19.01 29.05
N ARG A 449 -9.43 19.05 30.05
CA ARG A 449 -8.94 20.30 30.66
C ARG A 449 -7.43 20.17 30.87
N GLN A 450 -6.69 21.27 30.84
CA GLN A 450 -5.23 21.23 31.01
C GLN A 450 -4.83 21.18 32.49
N THR A 451 -5.57 21.90 33.34
CA THR A 451 -5.39 21.87 34.80
C THR A 451 -6.72 21.62 35.51
N THR A 452 -6.67 21.29 36.81
CA THR A 452 -7.88 21.06 37.64
C THR A 452 -8.79 22.28 37.74
N THR A 453 -8.24 23.48 37.55
CA THR A 453 -8.95 24.77 37.62
C THR A 453 -9.53 25.24 36.29
N ASP A 454 -9.11 24.66 35.16
CA ASP A 454 -9.59 25.07 33.84
C ASP A 454 -10.99 24.53 33.52
N SER A 455 -11.74 25.28 32.71
CA SER A 455 -13.00 24.82 32.14
C SER A 455 -12.77 23.67 31.16
N ALA A 456 -13.61 22.63 31.24
CA ALA A 456 -13.57 21.53 30.28
C ALA A 456 -13.90 22.01 28.85
N VAL A 457 -13.10 21.54 27.89
CA VAL A 457 -13.23 21.83 26.47
C VAL A 457 -13.54 20.52 25.74
N PRO A 458 -14.61 20.46 24.91
CA PRO A 458 -14.87 19.30 24.08
C PRO A 458 -13.91 19.30 22.89
N ILE A 459 -13.20 18.18 22.74
CA ILE A 459 -12.34 17.89 21.60
C ILE A 459 -12.97 16.77 20.79
N ARG A 460 -12.98 16.95 19.48
CA ARG A 460 -13.38 15.94 18.50
C ARG A 460 -12.20 15.52 17.66
N LEU A 461 -12.05 14.22 17.54
CA LEU A 461 -11.04 13.60 16.70
C LEU A 461 -11.76 12.82 15.61
N PHE A 462 -11.44 13.13 14.36
CA PHE A 462 -11.89 12.38 13.19
C PHE A 462 -10.73 11.58 12.63
N ILE A 463 -10.97 10.29 12.44
CA ILE A 463 -10.05 9.32 11.85
C ILE A 463 -10.67 8.93 10.52
N THR A 464 -10.01 9.24 9.41
CA THR A 464 -10.51 8.90 8.07
C THR A 464 -9.47 8.10 7.32
N ASN A 465 -9.88 6.97 6.74
CA ASN A 465 -9.01 6.12 5.92
C ASN A 465 -9.62 5.91 4.53
N GLU A 466 -9.48 6.91 3.65
CA GLU A 466 -10.09 6.86 2.32
C GLU A 466 -9.44 5.86 1.37
N SER A 467 -8.09 5.82 1.36
CA SER A 467 -7.31 5.00 0.43
C SER A 467 -7.04 3.59 0.95
N GLY A 468 -7.22 3.35 2.25
CA GLY A 468 -6.90 2.10 2.95
C GLY A 468 -5.53 2.05 3.58
N TYR A 469 -4.61 2.90 3.12
CA TYR A 469 -3.20 2.92 3.53
C TYR A 469 -2.81 4.20 4.27
N TYR A 470 -3.56 5.29 4.08
CA TYR A 470 -3.30 6.56 4.73
C TYR A 470 -4.39 6.89 5.73
N LEU A 471 -3.96 7.08 6.98
CA LEU A 471 -4.83 7.51 8.06
C LEU A 471 -4.73 9.02 8.25
N ASP A 472 -5.79 9.75 7.88
CA ASP A 472 -5.90 11.16 8.23
C ASP A 472 -6.54 11.29 9.61
N ILE A 473 -5.79 11.87 10.55
CA ILE A 473 -6.29 12.22 11.87
C ILE A 473 -6.44 13.73 11.92
N SER A 474 -7.69 14.19 12.07
CA SER A 474 -8.04 15.60 12.16
C SER A 474 -8.64 15.90 13.53
N LEU A 475 -8.00 16.81 14.27
CA LEU A 475 -8.41 17.22 15.61
C LEU A 475 -9.14 18.58 15.57
N TYR A 476 -10.26 18.69 16.26
CA TYR A 476 -11.08 19.89 16.33
C TYR A 476 -11.48 20.20 17.76
N LYS A 477 -11.56 21.50 18.06
CA LYS A 477 -12.16 22.06 19.27
C LYS A 477 -13.58 22.54 18.94
N GLU A 478 -14.55 22.21 19.78
CA GLU A 478 -15.88 22.82 19.70
C GLU A 478 -15.82 24.25 20.24
N VAL A 479 -16.09 25.24 19.39
CA VAL A 479 -16.05 26.67 19.74
C VAL A 479 -17.37 27.32 19.41
N THR A 480 -17.94 28.05 20.38
CA THR A 480 -19.13 28.87 20.15
C THR A 480 -18.73 30.15 19.42
N ASP A 481 -19.32 30.39 18.26
CA ASP A 481 -19.20 31.66 17.57
C ASP A 481 -19.91 32.77 18.36
N PRO A 482 -19.20 33.83 18.81
CA PRO A 482 -19.80 34.90 19.58
C PRO A 482 -20.85 35.71 18.82
N ARG A 483 -20.91 35.65 17.47
CA ARG A 483 -21.92 36.38 16.68
C ARG A 483 -23.21 35.59 16.48
N SER A 484 -23.10 34.33 16.08
CA SER A 484 -24.27 33.49 15.77
C SER A 484 -24.77 32.68 16.96
N GLY A 485 -23.96 32.52 18.02
CA GLY A 485 -24.27 31.64 19.15
C GLY A 485 -24.20 30.14 18.80
N ASN A 486 -23.78 29.80 17.58
CA ASN A 486 -23.68 28.42 17.11
C ASN A 486 -22.31 27.82 17.43
N ILE A 487 -22.27 26.51 17.65
CA ILE A 487 -21.04 25.78 17.94
C ILE A 487 -20.46 25.22 16.63
N MET A 488 -19.20 25.53 16.35
CA MET A 488 -18.47 25.13 15.15
C MET A 488 -17.23 24.32 15.47
N PHE A 489 -16.79 23.54 14.48
CA PHE A 489 -15.50 22.85 14.50
C PHE A 489 -14.37 23.83 14.19
N HIS A 490 -13.44 23.99 15.13
CA HIS A 490 -12.21 24.75 14.91
C HIS A 490 -11.01 23.80 14.95
N SER A 491 -10.27 23.68 13.85
CA SER A 491 -9.11 22.79 13.79
C SER A 491 -8.08 23.13 14.86
N PHE A 492 -7.52 22.09 15.48
CA PHE A 492 -6.50 22.22 16.50
C PHE A 492 -5.10 22.06 15.86
N GLY A 493 -4.23 23.06 16.03
CA GLY A 493 -2.88 23.06 15.44
C GLY A 493 -2.75 23.80 14.11
N ASN A 494 -1.64 23.59 13.39
CA ASN A 494 -1.31 24.31 12.15
C ASN A 494 -1.98 23.74 10.88
N LYS A 495 -2.49 22.50 10.95
CA LYS A 495 -3.18 21.83 9.83
C LYS A 495 -4.67 22.19 9.88
N GLN A 496 -5.19 22.82 8.83
CA GLN A 496 -6.64 22.98 8.68
C GLN A 496 -7.23 21.65 8.19
N GLY A 497 -8.12 21.08 8.99
CA GLY A 497 -8.83 19.84 8.65
C GLY A 497 -10.07 20.10 7.78
N PRO A 498 -10.61 19.08 7.11
CA PRO A 498 -11.73 19.20 6.16
C PRO A 498 -13.03 19.77 6.76
N GLN A 499 -13.24 19.64 8.07
CA GLN A 499 -14.46 20.12 8.76
C GLN A 499 -14.26 21.50 9.40
N HIS A 500 -13.15 22.20 9.14
CA HIS A 500 -12.89 23.51 9.74
C HIS A 500 -14.01 24.52 9.40
N GLY A 501 -14.56 25.17 10.43
CA GLY A 501 -15.62 26.16 10.28
C GLY A 501 -17.03 25.59 10.10
N MET A 502 -17.18 24.26 10.02
CA MET A 502 -18.50 23.62 9.88
C MET A 502 -19.23 23.54 11.23
N LEU A 503 -20.56 23.51 11.21
CA LEU A 503 -21.40 23.35 12.40
C LEU A 503 -21.32 21.92 12.95
N ILE A 504 -21.40 21.75 14.28
CA ILE A 504 -21.35 20.41 14.91
C ILE A 504 -22.50 19.47 14.50
N ASN A 505 -23.62 20.03 14.03
CA ASN A 505 -24.80 19.28 13.61
C ASN A 505 -24.81 18.96 12.10
N THR A 506 -23.71 19.23 11.38
CA THR A 506 -23.57 18.93 9.95
C THR A 506 -23.82 17.43 9.69
N PRO A 507 -24.77 17.08 8.80
CA PRO A 507 -25.09 15.68 8.50
C PRO A 507 -23.99 15.01 7.68
N TYR A 508 -23.82 13.69 7.85
CA TYR A 508 -22.86 12.95 7.04
C TYR A 508 -23.29 12.88 5.57
N VAL A 509 -22.31 13.01 4.68
CA VAL A 509 -22.52 12.98 3.23
C VAL A 509 -22.73 11.53 2.77
N THR A 510 -23.62 11.36 1.78
CA THR A 510 -23.87 10.08 1.10
C THR A 510 -22.67 9.67 0.24
N LYS A 511 -22.64 8.44 -0.26
CA LYS A 511 -21.49 7.88 -0.99
C LYS A 511 -21.28 8.59 -2.33
N ASP A 512 -20.10 9.18 -2.50
CA ASP A 512 -19.69 9.81 -3.76
C ASP A 512 -19.29 8.77 -4.81
N LEU A 513 -19.39 9.14 -6.10
CA LEU A 513 -18.99 8.30 -7.25
C LEU A 513 -17.54 7.79 -7.13
N LEU A 514 -16.63 8.64 -6.64
CA LEU A 514 -15.23 8.27 -6.42
C LEU A 514 -15.10 7.14 -5.40
N GLN A 515 -15.87 7.19 -4.31
CA GLN A 515 -15.85 6.16 -3.27
C GLN A 515 -16.43 4.83 -3.78
N ALA A 516 -17.40 4.87 -4.70
CA ALA A 516 -17.90 3.68 -5.38
C ALA A 516 -16.80 3.01 -6.22
N LYS A 517 -16.03 3.79 -6.99
CA LYS A 517 -14.87 3.27 -7.74
C LYS A 517 -13.78 2.71 -6.82
N ARG A 518 -13.42 3.44 -5.76
CA ARG A 518 -12.47 2.96 -4.72
C ARG A 518 -12.86 1.60 -4.18
N PHE A 519 -14.12 1.48 -3.82
CA PHE A 519 -14.66 0.23 -3.29
C PHE A 519 -14.60 -0.92 -4.31
N GLN A 520 -14.93 -0.66 -5.57
CA GLN A 520 -14.83 -1.68 -6.62
C GLN A 520 -13.39 -2.19 -6.76
N ALA A 521 -12.40 -1.30 -6.78
CA ALA A 521 -10.98 -1.68 -6.79
C ALA A 521 -10.59 -2.49 -5.54
N GLN A 522 -10.95 -2.01 -4.34
CA GLN A 522 -10.68 -2.68 -3.07
C GLN A 522 -11.30 -4.07 -2.99
N SER A 523 -12.51 -4.26 -3.54
CA SER A 523 -13.18 -5.56 -3.57
C SER A 523 -12.46 -6.60 -4.44
N LEU A 524 -11.65 -6.14 -5.39
CA LEU A 524 -10.76 -6.95 -6.22
C LEU A 524 -9.37 -7.11 -5.60
N GLY A 525 -9.13 -6.52 -4.41
CA GLY A 525 -7.87 -6.61 -3.68
C GLY A 525 -6.77 -5.68 -4.19
N THR A 526 -7.13 -4.51 -4.74
CA THR A 526 -6.17 -3.51 -5.26
C THR A 526 -6.56 -2.09 -4.88
N THR A 527 -5.59 -1.19 -4.93
CA THR A 527 -5.78 0.25 -4.72
C THR A 527 -6.40 0.91 -5.95
N TYR A 528 -7.28 1.88 -5.74
CA TYR A 528 -7.84 2.66 -6.84
C TYR A 528 -6.76 3.53 -7.49
N VAL A 529 -6.81 3.63 -8.82
CA VAL A 529 -5.67 4.15 -9.60
C VAL A 529 -5.28 5.60 -9.26
N TYR A 530 -6.25 6.45 -8.89
CA TYR A 530 -5.99 7.83 -8.48
C TYR A 530 -5.47 7.98 -7.04
N ASP A 531 -5.47 6.91 -6.23
CA ASP A 531 -4.90 6.94 -4.88
C ASP A 531 -3.39 6.60 -4.88
N PHE A 532 -2.84 6.09 -5.99
CA PHE A 532 -1.40 5.79 -6.11
C PHE A 532 -0.49 7.03 -5.99
N PRO A 533 -0.77 8.20 -6.59
CA PRO A 533 0.05 9.38 -6.37
C PRO A 533 0.22 9.74 -4.89
N GLU A 534 -0.84 9.61 -4.10
CA GLU A 534 -0.76 9.83 -2.65
C GLU A 534 0.02 8.71 -1.95
N MET A 535 -0.11 7.45 -2.40
CA MET A 535 0.71 6.33 -1.94
C MET A 535 2.22 6.58 -2.16
N PHE A 536 2.60 7.10 -3.32
CA PHE A 536 3.98 7.54 -3.60
C PHE A 536 4.43 8.66 -2.66
N ARG A 537 3.55 9.63 -2.35
CA ARG A 537 3.85 10.69 -1.38
C ARG A 537 4.18 10.11 0.01
N GLN A 538 3.37 9.17 0.48
CA GLN A 538 3.57 8.54 1.79
C GLN A 538 4.83 7.67 1.83
N ALA A 539 5.11 6.93 0.74
CA ALA A 539 6.34 6.16 0.62
C ALA A 539 7.60 7.05 0.63
N LEU A 540 7.53 8.23 0.00
CA LEU A 540 8.61 9.23 0.07
C LEU A 540 8.81 9.73 1.51
N PHE A 541 7.74 10.04 2.26
CA PHE A 541 7.87 10.42 3.67
C PHE A 541 8.56 9.31 4.49
N LYS A 542 8.19 8.05 4.28
CA LYS A 542 8.84 6.88 4.91
C LYS A 542 10.34 6.82 4.59
N MET A 543 10.75 7.13 3.36
CA MET A 543 12.17 7.15 2.97
C MET A 543 12.97 8.31 3.58
N TRP A 544 12.39 9.51 3.65
CA TRP A 544 13.06 10.66 4.29
C TRP A 544 13.14 10.54 5.81
N GLY A 545 12.25 9.74 6.42
CA GLY A 545 12.27 9.37 7.83
C GLY A 545 11.71 10.47 8.73
N SER A 546 12.55 11.38 9.20
CA SER A 546 12.16 12.40 10.19
C SER A 546 11.50 13.64 9.53
N PRO A 547 10.39 14.17 10.07
CA PRO A 547 9.66 15.32 9.51
C PRO A 547 10.51 16.57 9.28
N ASP A 548 11.51 16.82 10.12
CA ASP A 548 12.39 17.99 10.02
C ASP A 548 13.26 18.00 8.74
N LYS A 549 13.40 16.85 8.09
CA LYS A 549 14.18 16.69 6.85
C LYS A 549 13.33 16.78 5.59
N TYR A 550 12.00 16.93 5.72
CA TYR A 550 11.12 16.89 4.56
C TYR A 550 11.32 18.13 3.69
N PRO A 551 11.61 17.96 2.39
CA PRO A 551 11.57 19.08 1.47
C PRO A 551 10.13 19.57 1.31
N LYS A 552 9.96 20.89 1.13
CA LYS A 552 8.68 21.47 0.71
C LYS A 552 8.30 20.88 -0.66
N ASP A 553 7.04 20.51 -0.82
CA ASP A 553 6.51 19.88 -2.05
C ASP A 553 7.30 18.62 -2.45
N ILE A 554 7.31 17.61 -1.57
CA ILE A 554 8.03 16.33 -1.76
C ILE A 554 7.65 15.59 -3.05
N LEU A 555 6.40 15.79 -3.50
CA LEU A 555 5.82 15.23 -4.72
C LEU A 555 4.92 16.28 -5.38
N THR A 556 5.15 16.52 -6.66
CA THR A 556 4.22 17.18 -7.57
C THR A 556 3.87 16.23 -8.71
N TYR A 557 2.61 16.18 -9.13
CA TYR A 557 2.17 15.35 -10.25
C TYR A 557 1.15 16.08 -11.09
N THR A 558 1.14 15.77 -12.39
CA THR A 558 0.16 16.26 -13.35
C THR A 558 -0.40 15.06 -14.12
N GLU A 559 -1.72 15.02 -14.34
CA GLU A 559 -2.33 13.96 -15.14
C GLU A 559 -2.05 14.19 -16.63
N LEU A 560 -1.81 13.11 -17.37
CA LEU A 560 -1.58 13.10 -18.80
C LEU A 560 -2.82 12.53 -19.50
N VAL A 561 -3.44 13.32 -20.38
CA VAL A 561 -4.71 12.99 -21.02
C VAL A 561 -4.60 13.20 -22.52
N LEU A 562 -5.35 12.43 -23.32
CA LEU A 562 -5.43 12.62 -24.76
C LEU A 562 -6.40 13.76 -25.11
N ASP A 563 -5.97 14.65 -26.00
CA ASP A 563 -6.86 15.61 -26.65
C ASP A 563 -7.69 14.92 -27.77
N PRO A 564 -8.67 15.62 -28.39
CA PRO A 564 -9.47 15.06 -29.48
C PRO A 564 -8.67 14.65 -30.73
N GLN A 565 -7.40 15.09 -30.85
CA GLN A 565 -6.48 14.72 -31.93
C GLN A 565 -5.57 13.55 -31.55
N GLY A 566 -5.70 13.00 -30.33
CA GLY A 566 -4.88 11.91 -29.82
C GLY A 566 -3.46 12.33 -29.44
N GLN A 567 -3.24 13.61 -29.13
CA GLN A 567 -1.99 14.13 -28.56
C GLN A 567 -2.08 14.20 -27.04
N LEU A 568 -0.93 14.06 -26.38
CA LEU A 568 -0.85 14.06 -24.93
C LEU A 568 -0.79 15.48 -24.38
N VAL A 569 -1.64 15.78 -23.39
CA VAL A 569 -1.73 17.09 -22.73
C VAL A 569 -1.69 16.91 -21.21
N GLU A 570 -0.94 17.78 -20.55
CA GLU A 570 -0.92 17.90 -19.09
C GLU A 570 -2.18 18.63 -18.59
N MET A 571 -2.95 17.97 -17.72
CA MET A 571 -4.20 18.52 -17.19
C MET A 571 -4.32 18.25 -15.68
N ASN A 572 -4.82 19.24 -14.94
CA ASN A 572 -5.19 19.11 -13.53
C ASN A 572 -6.72 19.04 -13.42
N ARG A 573 -7.29 17.84 -13.60
CA ARG A 573 -8.73 17.58 -13.45
C ARG A 573 -9.03 16.85 -12.14
N LEU A 574 -10.32 16.77 -11.79
CA LEU A 574 -10.78 16.02 -10.62
C LEU A 574 -10.54 14.51 -10.79
N PRO A 575 -10.12 13.80 -9.73
CA PRO A 575 -9.94 12.35 -9.76
C PRO A 575 -11.19 11.59 -10.20
N GLY A 576 -11.00 10.54 -11.00
CA GLY A 576 -12.08 9.67 -11.47
C GLY A 576 -12.85 10.17 -12.69
N GLY A 577 -12.47 11.31 -13.27
CA GLY A 577 -13.02 11.86 -14.51
C GLY A 577 -12.39 11.32 -15.81
N ASN A 578 -11.73 10.16 -15.75
CA ASN A 578 -11.17 9.49 -16.93
C ASN A 578 -12.26 8.92 -17.84
N GLU A 579 -12.10 9.15 -19.14
CA GLU A 579 -12.99 8.64 -20.20
C GLU A 579 -12.54 7.30 -20.78
N VAL A 580 -11.29 6.91 -20.50
CA VAL A 580 -10.71 5.62 -20.89
C VAL A 580 -10.24 4.87 -19.63
N GLY A 581 -10.15 3.54 -19.73
CA GLY A 581 -9.72 2.64 -18.65
C GLY A 581 -8.21 2.64 -18.35
N MET A 582 -7.52 3.73 -18.69
CA MET A 582 -6.10 3.95 -18.48
C MET A 582 -5.89 5.37 -17.96
N VAL A 583 -4.98 5.57 -17.02
CA VAL A 583 -4.55 6.90 -16.56
C VAL A 583 -3.02 6.96 -16.57
N ALA A 584 -2.49 8.15 -16.79
CA ALA A 584 -1.07 8.40 -16.77
C ALA A 584 -0.76 9.69 -16.01
N PHE A 585 0.38 9.72 -15.32
CA PHE A 585 0.84 10.87 -14.55
C PHE A 585 2.31 11.15 -14.86
N LYS A 586 2.65 12.42 -15.05
CA LYS A 586 4.03 12.90 -14.94
C LYS A 586 4.26 13.31 -13.49
N MET A 587 5.20 12.67 -12.81
CA MET A 587 5.46 12.91 -11.39
C MET A 587 6.89 13.37 -11.18
N ARG A 588 7.07 14.43 -10.39
CA ARG A 588 8.37 14.88 -9.91
C ARG A 588 8.52 14.55 -8.43
N LEU A 589 9.46 13.66 -8.14
CA LEU A 589 9.72 13.09 -6.82
C LEU A 589 10.99 13.71 -6.24
N LYS A 590 10.94 14.30 -5.05
CA LYS A 590 12.15 14.70 -4.31
C LYS A 590 12.61 13.55 -3.43
N THR A 591 13.72 12.93 -3.79
CA THR A 591 14.29 11.75 -3.12
C THR A 591 15.61 12.09 -2.43
N LEU A 592 16.12 11.21 -1.57
CA LEU A 592 17.39 11.43 -0.86
C LEU A 592 18.56 11.61 -1.83
N GLU A 593 18.55 10.87 -2.92
CA GLU A 593 19.59 10.90 -3.95
C GLU A 593 19.42 12.04 -4.97
N TYR A 594 18.19 12.56 -5.15
CA TYR A 594 17.91 13.75 -5.95
C TYR A 594 17.02 14.74 -5.17
N PRO A 595 17.58 15.53 -4.23
CA PRO A 595 16.81 16.49 -3.42
C PRO A 595 16.09 17.57 -4.26
N GLU A 596 16.66 17.94 -5.41
CA GLU A 596 16.08 18.88 -6.39
C GLU A 596 14.92 18.28 -7.21
N GLY A 597 14.72 16.97 -7.12
CA GLY A 597 13.68 16.22 -7.80
C GLY A 597 14.18 15.38 -8.98
N ARG A 598 13.49 14.27 -9.20
CA ARG A 598 13.58 13.39 -10.39
C ARG A 598 12.20 13.19 -10.98
N ASP A 599 12.11 13.08 -12.30
CA ASP A 599 10.84 12.88 -13.00
C ASP A 599 10.65 11.40 -13.37
N ILE A 600 9.39 10.96 -13.39
CA ILE A 600 8.95 9.64 -13.85
C ILE A 600 7.62 9.75 -14.59
N ILE A 601 7.34 8.79 -15.46
CA ILE A 601 6.00 8.57 -16.02
C ILE A 601 5.38 7.34 -15.35
N LEU A 602 4.22 7.54 -14.70
CA LEU A 602 3.42 6.50 -14.08
C LEU A 602 2.20 6.23 -14.97
N ILE A 603 2.00 4.98 -15.40
CA ILE A 603 0.85 4.54 -16.18
C ILE A 603 0.11 3.46 -15.40
N GLY A 604 -1.21 3.55 -15.28
CA GLY A 604 -2.00 2.56 -14.53
C GLY A 604 -3.36 2.28 -15.16
N ASN A 605 -3.76 1.01 -15.15
CA ASN A 605 -5.12 0.63 -15.55
C ASN A 605 -6.14 1.09 -14.51
N ASP A 606 -7.28 1.60 -14.97
CA ASP A 606 -8.47 1.74 -14.12
C ASP A 606 -9.29 0.45 -14.19
N ILE A 607 -9.08 -0.45 -13.22
CA ILE A 607 -9.82 -1.72 -13.15
C ILE A 607 -11.34 -1.52 -13.01
N THR A 608 -11.80 -0.35 -12.58
CA THR A 608 -13.22 -0.02 -12.41
C THR A 608 -13.90 0.31 -13.74
N PHE A 609 -13.12 0.70 -14.74
CA PHE A 609 -13.59 1.02 -16.09
C PHE A 609 -13.45 -0.20 -16.99
N CYS A 610 -14.58 -0.77 -17.44
CA CYS A 610 -14.60 -1.95 -18.32
C CYS A 610 -13.61 -3.04 -17.89
N ILE A 611 -13.57 -3.37 -16.59
CA ILE A 611 -12.68 -4.36 -15.94
C ILE A 611 -11.18 -4.17 -16.25
N GLY A 612 -10.75 -2.92 -16.52
CA GLY A 612 -9.38 -2.59 -16.90
C GLY A 612 -8.95 -3.21 -18.23
N SER A 613 -9.89 -3.41 -19.16
CA SER A 613 -9.59 -3.98 -20.48
C SER A 613 -8.93 -2.96 -21.41
N PHE A 614 -7.99 -3.43 -22.24
CA PHE A 614 -7.29 -2.63 -23.24
C PHE A 614 -8.15 -2.49 -24.51
N GLY A 615 -8.73 -1.30 -24.70
CA GLY A 615 -9.32 -0.86 -25.96
C GLY A 615 -8.42 0.16 -26.67
N PRO A 616 -8.84 0.71 -27.83
CA PRO A 616 -7.98 1.55 -28.65
C PRO A 616 -7.58 2.86 -27.96
N GLY A 617 -8.48 3.43 -27.16
CA GLY A 617 -8.20 4.65 -26.38
C GLY A 617 -7.21 4.40 -25.24
N GLU A 618 -7.32 3.26 -24.55
CA GLU A 618 -6.37 2.84 -23.51
C GLU A 618 -4.98 2.55 -24.10
N ASP A 619 -4.93 1.85 -25.23
CA ASP A 619 -3.70 1.54 -25.95
C ASP A 619 -2.99 2.82 -26.42
N LEU A 620 -3.76 3.79 -26.96
CA LEU A 620 -3.22 5.06 -27.43
C LEU A 620 -2.65 5.92 -26.29
N LEU A 621 -3.35 5.99 -25.14
CA LEU A 621 -2.84 6.73 -23.98
C LEU A 621 -1.55 6.08 -23.44
N TYR A 622 -1.54 4.75 -23.33
CA TYR A 622 -0.35 4.00 -22.91
C TYR A 622 0.83 4.26 -23.84
N LEU A 623 0.59 4.23 -25.16
CA LEU A 623 1.60 4.51 -26.18
C LEU A 623 2.18 5.91 -26.04
N ARG A 624 1.33 6.95 -26.06
CA ARG A 624 1.80 8.35 -26.02
C ARG A 624 2.55 8.69 -24.74
N ALA A 625 2.10 8.15 -23.60
CA ALA A 625 2.80 8.29 -22.34
C ALA A 625 4.17 7.57 -22.34
N SER A 626 4.25 6.39 -22.99
CA SER A 626 5.51 5.65 -23.16
C SER A 626 6.48 6.39 -24.09
N GLU A 627 6.00 6.89 -25.23
CA GLU A 627 6.78 7.70 -26.17
C GLU A 627 7.34 8.97 -25.48
N LEU A 628 6.56 9.62 -24.61
CA LEU A 628 7.01 10.76 -23.81
C LEU A 628 8.15 10.36 -22.85
N ALA A 629 7.97 9.26 -22.10
CA ALA A 629 9.00 8.77 -21.17
C ALA A 629 10.33 8.50 -21.90
N ARG A 630 10.25 7.87 -23.07
CA ARG A 630 11.41 7.56 -23.92
C ARG A 630 12.05 8.81 -24.52
N ALA A 631 11.25 9.74 -25.02
CA ALA A 631 11.74 11.00 -25.58
C ALA A 631 12.47 11.88 -24.55
N GLU A 632 11.99 11.91 -23.30
CA GLU A 632 12.65 12.59 -22.18
C GLU A 632 13.75 11.73 -21.53
N GLY A 633 13.82 10.44 -21.85
CA GLY A 633 14.77 9.49 -21.28
C GLY A 633 14.53 9.17 -19.81
N ILE A 634 13.33 9.42 -19.27
CA ILE A 634 12.98 9.24 -17.85
C ILE A 634 12.36 7.87 -17.58
N PRO A 635 12.45 7.32 -16.34
CA PRO A 635 11.88 6.02 -16.02
C PRO A 635 10.36 5.93 -16.24
N LYS A 636 9.91 4.79 -16.75
CA LYS A 636 8.51 4.41 -16.93
C LYS A 636 8.10 3.36 -15.90
N ILE A 637 7.00 3.63 -15.20
CA ILE A 637 6.41 2.75 -14.20
C ILE A 637 5.00 2.35 -14.65
N TYR A 638 4.74 1.04 -14.69
CA TYR A 638 3.43 0.51 -15.08
C TYR A 638 2.75 -0.23 -13.92
N LEU A 639 1.55 0.21 -13.55
CA LEU A 639 0.69 -0.41 -12.55
C LEU A 639 -0.30 -1.36 -13.25
N ALA A 640 -0.05 -2.66 -13.15
CA ALA A 640 -0.80 -3.69 -13.86
C ALA A 640 -2.00 -4.20 -13.03
N ALA A 641 -3.20 -3.80 -13.46
CA ALA A 641 -4.49 -4.28 -12.96
C ALA A 641 -5.50 -4.36 -14.11
N ASN A 642 -5.49 -5.44 -14.88
CA ASN A 642 -6.22 -5.52 -16.15
C ASN A 642 -6.88 -6.89 -16.40
N SER A 643 -7.60 -6.98 -17.51
CA SER A 643 -8.25 -8.21 -18.01
C SER A 643 -7.84 -8.56 -19.44
N GLY A 644 -6.73 -7.99 -19.93
CA GLY A 644 -6.25 -8.17 -21.30
C GLY A 644 -7.00 -7.27 -22.30
N ALA A 645 -6.97 -7.66 -23.58
CA ALA A 645 -7.66 -6.93 -24.64
C ALA A 645 -9.17 -6.91 -24.40
N ARG A 646 -9.82 -5.79 -24.74
CA ARG A 646 -11.28 -5.67 -24.68
C ARG A 646 -11.92 -6.66 -25.64
N ILE A 647 -13.03 -7.24 -25.19
CA ILE A 647 -13.82 -8.20 -25.96
C ILE A 647 -15.24 -7.66 -25.97
N GLY A 648 -15.86 -7.67 -27.14
CA GLY A 648 -17.26 -7.29 -27.31
C GLY A 648 -17.90 -8.03 -28.48
N LEU A 649 -19.22 -7.97 -28.54
CA LEU A 649 -20.01 -8.37 -29.70
C LEU A 649 -20.88 -7.17 -30.08
N ALA A 650 -21.29 -7.09 -31.36
CA ALA A 650 -22.18 -6.04 -31.83
C ALA A 650 -23.58 -6.21 -31.20
N GLU A 651 -23.82 -5.56 -30.05
CA GLU A 651 -25.07 -5.67 -29.29
C GLU A 651 -26.28 -5.17 -30.11
N GLU A 652 -26.06 -4.23 -31.04
CA GLU A 652 -27.09 -3.81 -31.98
C GLU A 652 -27.56 -4.95 -32.88
N ILE A 653 -26.65 -5.82 -33.34
CA ILE A 653 -27.02 -6.94 -34.24
C ILE A 653 -27.60 -8.10 -33.45
N LYS A 654 -27.12 -8.32 -32.22
CA LYS A 654 -27.48 -9.46 -31.36
C LYS A 654 -28.98 -9.60 -31.13
N HIS A 655 -29.73 -8.49 -31.08
CA HIS A 655 -31.18 -8.50 -30.88
C HIS A 655 -31.99 -8.40 -32.19
N MET A 656 -31.33 -8.25 -33.34
CA MET A 656 -31.99 -8.06 -34.65
C MET A 656 -31.81 -9.25 -35.61
N PHE A 657 -30.73 -10.03 -35.50
CA PHE A 657 -30.48 -11.13 -36.43
C PHE A 657 -31.59 -12.18 -36.40
N GLN A 658 -31.90 -12.71 -37.59
CA GLN A 658 -32.83 -13.82 -37.79
C GLN A 658 -32.06 -15.08 -38.18
N VAL A 659 -32.64 -16.24 -37.89
CA VAL A 659 -32.04 -17.55 -38.20
C VAL A 659 -32.81 -18.20 -39.35
N ALA A 660 -32.11 -18.53 -40.43
CA ALA A 660 -32.68 -19.34 -41.51
C ALA A 660 -32.52 -20.83 -41.16
N TRP A 661 -33.56 -21.44 -40.60
CA TRP A 661 -33.55 -22.85 -40.22
C TRP A 661 -33.53 -23.78 -41.44
N VAL A 662 -32.96 -24.97 -41.29
CA VAL A 662 -33.11 -26.04 -42.31
C VAL A 662 -34.57 -26.49 -42.38
N ASP A 663 -35.21 -26.62 -41.23
CA ASP A 663 -36.65 -26.87 -41.07
C ASP A 663 -37.17 -26.03 -39.91
N PRO A 664 -37.97 -24.98 -40.14
CA PRO A 664 -38.50 -24.11 -39.08
C PRO A 664 -39.36 -24.86 -38.05
N ARG A 665 -39.90 -26.03 -38.40
CA ARG A 665 -40.70 -26.87 -37.49
C ARG A 665 -39.83 -27.77 -36.60
N ASP A 666 -38.56 -27.96 -36.95
CA ASP A 666 -37.61 -28.80 -36.21
C ASP A 666 -36.19 -28.17 -36.18
N PRO A 667 -35.92 -27.22 -35.27
CA PRO A 667 -34.63 -26.53 -35.16
C PRO A 667 -33.43 -27.46 -34.89
N TYR A 668 -33.64 -28.69 -34.41
CA TYR A 668 -32.56 -29.65 -34.16
C TYR A 668 -31.87 -30.13 -35.43
N LYS A 669 -32.51 -29.99 -36.60
CA LYS A 669 -31.87 -30.25 -37.90
C LYS A 669 -30.80 -29.22 -38.26
N GLY A 670 -30.66 -28.15 -37.48
CA GLY A 670 -29.68 -27.10 -37.67
C GLY A 670 -30.21 -25.91 -38.47
N PHE A 671 -29.31 -24.95 -38.73
CA PHE A 671 -29.58 -23.71 -39.46
C PHE A 671 -28.67 -23.60 -40.69
N LYS A 672 -29.13 -22.84 -41.69
CA LYS A 672 -28.40 -22.54 -42.92
C LYS A 672 -27.46 -21.34 -42.75
N TYR A 673 -28.00 -20.21 -42.28
CA TYR A 673 -27.29 -18.94 -42.11
C TYR A 673 -28.06 -17.98 -41.19
N LEU A 674 -27.42 -16.85 -40.84
CA LEU A 674 -28.04 -15.72 -40.16
C LEU A 674 -28.32 -14.59 -41.15
N TYR A 675 -29.46 -13.92 -41.01
CA TYR A 675 -29.87 -12.85 -41.92
C TYR A 675 -30.60 -11.72 -41.20
N LEU A 676 -30.78 -10.60 -41.90
CA LEU A 676 -31.63 -9.50 -41.48
C LEU A 676 -32.81 -9.36 -42.43
N THR A 677 -33.95 -8.91 -41.88
CA THR A 677 -35.08 -8.51 -42.70
C THR A 677 -34.72 -7.22 -43.46
N PRO A 678 -35.39 -6.90 -44.58
CA PRO A 678 -35.14 -5.64 -45.30
C PRO A 678 -35.37 -4.41 -44.42
N GLN A 679 -36.31 -4.49 -43.47
CA GLN A 679 -36.60 -3.41 -42.53
C GLN A 679 -35.45 -3.19 -41.55
N ASP A 680 -34.94 -4.27 -40.96
CA ASP A 680 -33.83 -4.19 -40.00
C ASP A 680 -32.53 -3.79 -40.68
N TYR A 681 -32.25 -4.33 -41.87
CA TYR A 681 -31.09 -3.92 -42.67
C TYR A 681 -31.14 -2.42 -43.02
N THR A 682 -32.29 -1.89 -43.42
CA THR A 682 -32.43 -0.46 -43.74
C THR A 682 -32.13 0.41 -42.52
N ARG A 683 -32.52 0.01 -41.31
CA ARG A 683 -32.25 0.76 -40.07
C ARG A 683 -30.75 0.91 -39.79
N ILE A 684 -29.95 -0.12 -40.05
CA ILE A 684 -28.51 -0.14 -39.72
C ILE A 684 -27.58 0.14 -40.90
N SER A 685 -28.09 0.12 -42.13
CA SER A 685 -27.27 0.30 -43.35
C SER A 685 -26.47 1.61 -43.36
N SER A 686 -26.95 2.65 -42.69
CA SER A 686 -26.27 3.95 -42.57
C SER A 686 -25.08 3.95 -41.61
N LEU A 687 -24.99 2.95 -40.73
CA LEU A 687 -23.98 2.86 -39.66
C LEU A 687 -22.78 1.98 -40.06
N ASN A 688 -22.82 1.33 -41.24
CA ASN A 688 -21.82 0.35 -41.68
C ASN A 688 -21.57 -0.81 -40.69
N SER A 689 -22.56 -1.16 -39.86
CA SER A 689 -22.40 -2.21 -38.84
C SER A 689 -22.25 -3.63 -39.40
N VAL A 690 -22.73 -3.89 -40.61
CA VAL A 690 -22.69 -5.23 -41.23
C VAL A 690 -22.48 -5.15 -42.74
N HIS A 691 -21.79 -6.15 -43.28
CA HIS A 691 -21.84 -6.47 -44.69
C HIS A 691 -22.86 -7.59 -44.91
N CYS A 692 -23.74 -7.39 -45.88
CA CYS A 692 -24.78 -8.36 -46.18
C CYS A 692 -24.86 -8.67 -47.68
N LYS A 693 -25.29 -9.89 -47.99
CA LYS A 693 -25.63 -10.32 -49.34
C LYS A 693 -27.14 -10.50 -49.45
N HIS A 694 -27.75 -9.75 -50.37
CA HIS A 694 -29.18 -9.86 -50.67
C HIS A 694 -29.47 -11.17 -51.43
N ILE A 695 -30.50 -11.90 -51.00
CA ILE A 695 -31.05 -13.06 -51.68
C ILE A 695 -32.59 -13.08 -51.55
N GLU A 696 -33.24 -13.80 -52.45
CA GLU A 696 -34.64 -14.19 -52.30
C GLU A 696 -34.71 -15.71 -52.06
N GLU A 697 -35.25 -16.11 -50.92
CA GLU A 697 -35.44 -17.52 -50.56
C GLU A 697 -36.80 -17.69 -49.89
N GLU A 698 -37.54 -18.75 -50.25
CA GLU A 698 -38.89 -19.04 -49.73
C GLU A 698 -39.93 -17.92 -49.94
N GLY A 699 -39.71 -17.05 -50.94
CA GLY A 699 -40.60 -15.90 -51.22
C GLY A 699 -40.34 -14.69 -50.32
N GLU A 700 -39.27 -14.72 -49.51
CA GLU A 700 -38.86 -13.62 -48.63
C GLU A 700 -37.52 -13.04 -49.08
N SER A 701 -37.42 -11.71 -49.11
CA SER A 701 -36.17 -10.99 -49.36
C SER A 701 -35.33 -10.99 -48.08
N ARG A 702 -34.15 -11.62 -48.11
CA ARG A 702 -33.27 -11.78 -46.94
C ARG A 702 -31.90 -11.15 -47.20
N TYR A 703 -31.36 -10.45 -46.20
CA TYR A 703 -30.00 -9.93 -46.22
C TYR A 703 -29.10 -10.83 -45.36
N ILE A 704 -28.44 -11.80 -46.00
CA ILE A 704 -27.54 -12.72 -45.29
C ILE A 704 -26.38 -11.93 -44.73
N ILE A 705 -26.10 -12.08 -43.44
CA ILE A 705 -24.95 -11.44 -42.80
C ILE A 705 -23.70 -12.20 -43.25
N THR A 706 -22.81 -11.52 -43.99
CA THR A 706 -21.50 -12.08 -44.35
C THR A 706 -20.46 -11.71 -43.31
N ASP A 707 -20.44 -10.44 -42.90
CA ASP A 707 -19.47 -9.90 -41.96
C ASP A 707 -20.17 -8.96 -40.96
N ILE A 708 -19.78 -9.03 -39.70
CA ILE A 708 -20.21 -8.08 -38.66
C ILE A 708 -19.04 -7.17 -38.37
N ILE A 709 -19.23 -5.87 -38.62
CA ILE A 709 -18.24 -4.83 -38.36
C ILE A 709 -18.48 -4.21 -36.97
N GLY A 710 -19.75 -3.96 -36.64
CA GLY A 710 -20.16 -3.28 -35.41
C GLY A 710 -20.08 -1.76 -35.53
N LYS A 711 -21.00 -1.07 -34.85
CA LYS A 711 -20.99 0.39 -34.71
C LYS A 711 -19.96 0.86 -33.68
N GLU A 712 -19.81 0.08 -32.61
CA GLU A 712 -18.91 0.38 -31.50
C GLU A 712 -17.48 -0.07 -31.82
N GLU A 713 -16.49 0.73 -31.43
CA GLU A 713 -15.09 0.34 -31.52
C GLU A 713 -14.66 -0.52 -30.32
N GLY A 714 -13.65 -1.37 -30.54
CA GLY A 714 -13.02 -2.15 -29.48
C GLY A 714 -13.70 -3.48 -29.21
N LEU A 715 -14.30 -4.09 -30.23
CA LEU A 715 -14.94 -5.40 -30.20
C LEU A 715 -13.93 -6.52 -30.49
N GLY A 716 -12.91 -6.27 -31.32
CA GLY A 716 -12.05 -7.33 -31.85
C GLY A 716 -10.63 -6.92 -32.28
N VAL A 717 -10.33 -7.04 -33.58
CA VAL A 717 -8.97 -7.02 -34.14
C VAL A 717 -8.26 -5.67 -34.01
N GLU A 718 -9.01 -4.58 -33.90
CA GLU A 718 -8.52 -3.24 -33.60
C GLU A 718 -7.79 -3.18 -32.25
N ASN A 719 -8.29 -3.91 -31.23
CA ASN A 719 -7.62 -4.04 -29.93
C ASN A 719 -6.34 -4.87 -30.04
N LEU A 720 -6.30 -5.88 -30.92
CA LEU A 720 -5.11 -6.68 -31.15
C LEU A 720 -4.01 -5.85 -31.84
N LYS A 721 -4.39 -4.97 -32.78
CA LYS A 721 -3.48 -4.03 -33.41
C LYS A 721 -2.90 -3.06 -32.38
N GLY A 722 -3.75 -2.49 -31.51
CA GLY A 722 -3.30 -1.62 -30.41
C GLY A 722 -2.40 -2.34 -29.41
N SER A 723 -2.79 -3.55 -28.99
CA SER A 723 -1.98 -4.44 -28.13
C SER A 723 -0.59 -4.72 -28.72
N GLY A 724 -0.50 -5.00 -30.03
CA GLY A 724 0.78 -5.20 -30.72
C GLY A 724 1.64 -3.94 -30.77
N MET A 725 1.01 -2.77 -30.93
CA MET A 725 1.68 -1.47 -30.93
C MET A 725 2.34 -1.16 -29.58
N ILE A 726 1.60 -1.31 -28.47
CA ILE A 726 2.13 -1.06 -27.13
C ILE A 726 3.14 -2.12 -26.67
N ALA A 727 3.04 -3.36 -27.18
CA ALA A 727 4.07 -4.39 -26.97
C ALA A 727 5.40 -3.98 -27.63
N GLY A 728 5.33 -3.48 -28.88
CA GLY A 728 6.49 -2.96 -29.60
C GLY A 728 7.16 -1.80 -28.85
N GLU A 729 6.37 -0.80 -28.46
CA GLU A 729 6.91 0.36 -27.73
C GLU A 729 7.50 -0.04 -26.38
N THR A 730 6.85 -0.92 -25.61
CA THR A 730 7.39 -1.39 -24.33
C THR A 730 8.70 -2.17 -24.48
N SER A 731 8.87 -2.89 -25.60
CA SER A 731 10.14 -3.54 -25.92
C SER A 731 11.24 -2.52 -26.21
N LEU A 732 10.93 -1.43 -26.91
CA LEU A 732 11.87 -0.33 -27.17
C LEU A 732 12.22 0.42 -25.88
N ASP A 733 11.22 0.69 -25.04
CA ASP A 733 11.41 1.34 -23.75
C ASP A 733 12.42 0.61 -22.88
N TYR A 734 12.36 -0.72 -22.79
CA TYR A 734 13.32 -1.49 -22.00
C TYR A 734 14.77 -1.31 -22.48
N ASP A 735 14.97 -1.14 -23.79
CA ASP A 735 16.31 -0.98 -24.36
C ASP A 735 16.89 0.44 -24.16
N GLU A 736 16.04 1.45 -24.00
CA GLU A 736 16.42 2.88 -23.95
C GLU A 736 16.31 3.50 -22.54
N ILE A 737 15.28 3.14 -21.77
CA ILE A 737 14.95 3.72 -20.46
C ILE A 737 14.75 2.65 -19.37
N VAL A 738 14.64 3.11 -18.12
CA VAL A 738 14.31 2.24 -16.99
C VAL A 738 12.81 1.94 -16.98
N THR A 739 12.46 0.68 -17.08
CA THR A 739 11.08 0.17 -17.02
C THR A 739 10.86 -0.65 -15.75
N ILE A 740 9.79 -0.38 -15.01
CA ILE A 740 9.38 -1.13 -13.81
C ILE A 740 7.87 -1.41 -13.88
N SER A 741 7.46 -2.64 -13.54
CA SER A 741 6.04 -3.01 -13.44
C SER A 741 5.67 -3.46 -12.03
N LEU A 742 4.56 -2.96 -11.50
CA LEU A 742 3.94 -3.45 -10.26
C LEU A 742 2.64 -4.17 -10.59
N VAL A 743 2.58 -5.46 -10.27
CA VAL A 743 1.36 -6.27 -10.41
C VAL A 743 0.59 -6.21 -9.11
N THR A 744 -0.44 -5.36 -9.09
CA THR A 744 -1.25 -5.08 -7.89
C THR A 744 -2.48 -6.00 -7.78
N CYS A 745 -3.02 -6.48 -8.91
CA CYS A 745 -4.22 -7.34 -8.92
C CYS A 745 -4.03 -8.54 -9.86
N ARG A 746 -4.45 -8.40 -11.11
CA ARG A 746 -4.30 -9.42 -12.14
C ARG A 746 -3.74 -8.78 -13.40
N ALA A 747 -2.82 -9.47 -14.05
CA ALA A 747 -2.31 -9.12 -15.37
C ALA A 747 -2.65 -10.26 -16.34
N LEU A 748 -3.54 -9.99 -17.31
CA LEU A 748 -4.07 -10.98 -18.23
C LEU A 748 -3.61 -10.70 -19.67
N GLY A 749 -3.26 -11.73 -20.43
CA GLY A 749 -3.01 -11.62 -21.87
C GLY A 749 -1.92 -10.60 -22.19
N ILE A 750 -2.26 -9.53 -22.95
CA ILE A 750 -1.30 -8.46 -23.27
C ILE A 750 -0.72 -7.79 -22.01
N GLY A 751 -1.50 -7.64 -20.94
CA GLY A 751 -1.01 -7.10 -19.67
C GLY A 751 0.11 -7.93 -19.06
N ALA A 752 0.05 -9.26 -19.18
CA ALA A 752 1.12 -10.16 -18.74
C ALA A 752 2.38 -10.01 -19.61
N TYR A 753 2.22 -9.82 -20.92
CA TYR A 753 3.33 -9.57 -21.83
C TYR A 753 3.99 -8.21 -21.58
N LEU A 754 3.23 -7.14 -21.34
CA LEU A 754 3.79 -5.82 -21.01
C LEU A 754 4.65 -5.87 -19.75
N VAL A 755 4.18 -6.61 -18.72
CA VAL A 755 4.94 -6.85 -17.49
C VAL A 755 6.25 -7.58 -17.80
N ARG A 756 6.23 -8.64 -18.63
CA ARG A 756 7.44 -9.37 -19.03
C ARG A 756 8.37 -8.53 -19.91
N LEU A 757 7.84 -7.77 -20.86
CA LEU A 757 8.59 -6.90 -21.78
C LEU A 757 9.25 -5.75 -21.03
N GLY A 758 8.58 -5.19 -20.02
CA GLY A 758 9.16 -4.22 -19.09
C GLY A 758 10.22 -4.81 -18.15
N GLN A 759 10.38 -6.14 -18.15
CA GLN A 759 11.37 -6.98 -17.45
C GLN A 759 11.32 -6.92 -15.92
N ARG A 760 11.40 -5.74 -15.29
CA ARG A 760 11.57 -5.59 -13.84
C ARG A 760 10.22 -5.62 -13.15
N VAL A 761 9.89 -6.72 -12.48
CA VAL A 761 8.54 -6.96 -11.96
C VAL A 761 8.53 -7.08 -10.44
N ILE A 762 7.64 -6.30 -9.82
CA ILE A 762 7.27 -6.42 -8.42
C ILE A 762 5.86 -7.01 -8.38
N GLN A 763 5.67 -8.11 -7.65
CA GLN A 763 4.39 -8.80 -7.59
C GLN A 763 3.83 -8.82 -6.16
N VAL A 764 2.59 -8.35 -6.00
CA VAL A 764 1.88 -8.43 -4.70
C VAL A 764 1.45 -9.88 -4.44
N GLU A 765 1.55 -10.38 -3.20
CA GLU A 765 1.34 -11.80 -2.86
C GLU A 765 0.02 -12.42 -3.37
N ASN A 766 -1.08 -11.67 -3.33
CA ASN A 766 -2.39 -12.14 -3.79
C ASN A 766 -2.68 -11.88 -5.28
N SER A 767 -1.69 -11.36 -6.01
CA SER A 767 -1.82 -11.02 -7.43
C SER A 767 -1.34 -12.16 -8.35
N HIS A 768 -1.77 -12.15 -9.61
CA HIS A 768 -1.35 -13.15 -10.59
C HIS A 768 -1.10 -12.61 -12.00
N ILE A 769 -0.07 -13.15 -12.65
CA ILE A 769 0.31 -12.87 -14.04
C ILE A 769 -0.05 -14.11 -14.87
N ILE A 770 -1.10 -14.04 -15.69
CA ILE A 770 -1.58 -15.21 -16.45
C ILE A 770 -1.88 -14.87 -17.91
N LEU A 771 -1.74 -15.86 -18.78
CA LEU A 771 -2.14 -15.74 -20.19
C LEU A 771 -3.61 -16.15 -20.39
N THR A 772 -4.08 -17.13 -19.62
CA THR A 772 -5.43 -17.69 -19.74
C THR A 772 -5.95 -18.06 -18.35
N GLY A 773 -7.23 -17.78 -18.07
CA GLY A 773 -7.85 -18.07 -16.78
C GLY A 773 -8.00 -19.58 -16.51
N ALA A 774 -7.90 -19.98 -15.24
CA ALA A 774 -8.02 -21.37 -14.79
C ALA A 774 -9.33 -22.03 -15.26
N MET A 775 -10.45 -21.30 -15.16
CA MET A 775 -11.76 -21.81 -15.63
C MET A 775 -11.77 -22.11 -17.14
N ALA A 776 -11.08 -21.32 -17.96
CA ALA A 776 -11.01 -21.55 -19.40
C ALA A 776 -10.19 -22.80 -19.70
N LEU A 777 -9.07 -23.01 -19.02
CA LEU A 777 -8.26 -24.23 -19.14
C LEU A 777 -9.03 -25.47 -18.70
N ASN A 778 -9.74 -25.41 -17.57
CA ASN A 778 -10.58 -26.52 -17.11
C ASN A 778 -11.66 -26.90 -18.13
N LYS A 779 -12.29 -25.90 -18.78
CA LYS A 779 -13.26 -26.15 -19.85
C LYS A 779 -12.63 -26.84 -21.06
N VAL A 780 -11.42 -26.42 -21.47
CA VAL A 780 -10.69 -27.04 -22.58
C VAL A 780 -10.28 -28.48 -22.25
N LEU A 781 -9.84 -28.73 -21.01
CA LEU A 781 -9.43 -30.06 -20.54
C LEU A 781 -10.62 -30.98 -20.18
N GLY A 782 -11.84 -30.44 -20.13
CA GLY A 782 -13.05 -31.19 -19.78
C GLY A 782 -13.15 -31.63 -18.31
N ARG A 783 -12.25 -31.14 -17.44
CA ARG A 783 -12.19 -31.48 -16.00
C ARG A 783 -11.62 -30.33 -15.20
N GLU A 784 -11.96 -30.28 -13.91
CA GLU A 784 -11.44 -29.26 -12.99
C GLU A 784 -10.01 -29.62 -12.55
N VAL A 785 -9.02 -29.05 -13.23
CA VAL A 785 -7.59 -29.26 -12.93
C VAL A 785 -7.07 -28.21 -11.98
N TYR A 786 -7.38 -26.94 -12.26
CA TYR A 786 -6.90 -25.79 -11.49
C TYR A 786 -8.06 -25.14 -10.73
N THR A 787 -7.87 -24.87 -9.43
CA THR A 787 -8.90 -24.26 -8.57
C THR A 787 -8.74 -22.75 -8.43
N SER A 788 -7.58 -22.21 -8.77
CA SER A 788 -7.27 -20.79 -8.66
C SER A 788 -6.29 -20.33 -9.74
N ASN A 789 -6.45 -19.08 -10.19
CA ASN A 789 -5.49 -18.44 -11.09
C ASN A 789 -4.10 -18.31 -10.47
N ASN A 790 -3.99 -18.25 -9.14
CA ASN A 790 -2.69 -18.19 -8.46
C ASN A 790 -1.86 -19.46 -8.70
N GLN A 791 -2.49 -20.61 -8.94
CA GLN A 791 -1.76 -21.86 -9.29
C GLN A 791 -1.03 -21.75 -10.63
N LEU A 792 -1.41 -20.82 -11.49
CA LEU A 792 -0.84 -20.60 -12.82
C LEU A 792 0.11 -19.41 -12.84
N GLY A 793 -0.24 -18.32 -12.14
CA GLY A 793 0.44 -17.03 -12.24
C GLY A 793 0.76 -16.33 -10.93
N GLY A 794 0.48 -16.97 -9.79
CA GLY A 794 0.79 -16.41 -8.48
C GLY A 794 2.29 -16.34 -8.21
N VAL A 795 2.66 -15.72 -7.10
CA VAL A 795 4.06 -15.52 -6.70
C VAL A 795 4.86 -16.83 -6.62
N GLN A 796 4.22 -17.93 -6.22
CA GLN A 796 4.83 -19.25 -6.14
C GLN A 796 5.29 -19.80 -7.50
N ILE A 797 4.73 -19.29 -8.60
CA ILE A 797 5.15 -19.62 -9.96
C ILE A 797 6.14 -18.57 -10.46
N MET A 798 5.73 -17.29 -10.45
CA MET A 798 6.45 -16.21 -11.14
C MET A 798 7.72 -15.75 -10.42
N HIS A 799 7.76 -15.80 -9.09
CA HIS A 799 9.00 -15.53 -8.36
C HIS A 799 9.98 -16.71 -8.48
N SER A 800 9.46 -17.94 -8.43
CA SER A 800 10.22 -19.19 -8.52
C SER A 800 10.80 -19.46 -9.91
N ASN A 801 10.25 -18.85 -10.96
CA ASN A 801 10.76 -18.96 -12.34
C ASN A 801 11.51 -17.72 -12.85
N GLY A 802 11.63 -16.68 -12.00
CA GLY A 802 12.38 -15.45 -12.32
C GLY A 802 11.64 -14.38 -13.12
N VAL A 803 10.33 -14.54 -13.39
CA VAL A 803 9.52 -13.46 -14.01
C VAL A 803 9.31 -12.31 -13.02
N SER A 804 9.01 -12.63 -11.77
CA SER A 804 8.89 -11.66 -10.68
C SER A 804 10.23 -11.52 -9.97
N HIS A 805 10.78 -10.31 -9.91
CA HIS A 805 12.06 -10.03 -9.27
C HIS A 805 11.92 -9.97 -7.75
N VAL A 806 10.81 -9.41 -7.23
CA VAL A 806 10.52 -9.31 -5.79
C VAL A 806 9.03 -9.49 -5.56
N THR A 807 8.68 -10.06 -4.40
CA THR A 807 7.30 -10.18 -3.91
C THR A 807 7.08 -9.26 -2.72
N VAL A 808 5.89 -8.66 -2.64
CA VAL A 808 5.52 -7.71 -1.58
C VAL A 808 4.14 -8.06 -0.99
N PRO A 809 3.89 -7.77 0.30
CA PRO A 809 2.63 -8.12 0.94
C PRO A 809 1.43 -7.28 0.43
N ASP A 810 1.68 -6.03 0.04
CA ASP A 810 0.66 -5.08 -0.39
C ASP A 810 1.20 -4.05 -1.40
N ASP A 811 0.28 -3.25 -1.95
CA ASP A 811 0.58 -2.20 -2.94
C ASP A 811 1.55 -1.14 -2.40
N PHE A 812 1.46 -0.79 -1.11
CA PHE A 812 2.27 0.27 -0.49
C PHE A 812 3.74 -0.16 -0.37
N GLU A 813 4.00 -1.39 0.09
CA GLU A 813 5.36 -1.95 0.07
C GLU A 813 5.87 -2.17 -1.36
N GLY A 814 4.96 -2.42 -2.32
CA GLY A 814 5.26 -2.37 -3.75
C GLY A 814 5.83 -1.02 -4.19
N VAL A 815 5.14 0.08 -3.86
CA VAL A 815 5.61 1.45 -4.14
C VAL A 815 6.91 1.78 -3.40
N CYS A 816 7.06 1.34 -2.15
CA CYS A 816 8.32 1.50 -1.41
C CYS A 816 9.48 0.81 -2.14
N THR A 817 9.26 -0.41 -2.65
CA THR A 817 10.26 -1.18 -3.40
C THR A 817 10.62 -0.51 -4.73
N ILE A 818 9.64 0.07 -5.43
CA ILE A 818 9.87 0.88 -6.64
C ILE A 818 10.82 2.03 -6.33
N LEU A 819 10.53 2.82 -5.29
CA LEU A 819 11.36 3.97 -4.92
C LEU A 819 12.76 3.53 -4.45
N GLU A 820 12.84 2.41 -3.73
CA GLU A 820 14.11 1.81 -3.35
C GLU A 820 14.94 1.42 -4.57
N TRP A 821 14.35 0.78 -5.59
CA TRP A 821 15.04 0.46 -6.84
C TRP A 821 15.47 1.71 -7.60
N LEU A 822 14.58 2.69 -7.73
CA LEU A 822 14.88 3.97 -8.36
C LEU A 822 16.05 4.68 -7.66
N SER A 823 16.23 4.51 -6.35
CA SER A 823 17.35 5.11 -5.62
C SER A 823 18.73 4.69 -6.15
N TYR A 824 18.84 3.50 -6.75
CA TYR A 824 20.08 3.03 -7.39
C TYR A 824 20.24 3.54 -8.82
N MET A 825 19.14 3.91 -9.48
CA MET A 825 19.08 4.18 -10.92
C MET A 825 19.18 5.69 -11.22
N PRO A 826 19.81 6.09 -12.34
CA PRO A 826 19.87 7.49 -12.74
C PRO A 826 18.47 8.08 -12.94
N LYS A 827 18.35 9.41 -12.80
CA LYS A 827 17.07 10.11 -13.00
C LYS A 827 16.58 10.10 -14.45
N ASP A 828 17.50 10.00 -15.41
CA ASP A 828 17.25 9.94 -16.85
C ASP A 828 18.41 9.22 -17.56
N SER A 829 18.24 8.94 -18.86
CA SER A 829 19.28 8.32 -19.68
C SER A 829 20.52 9.23 -19.89
N HIS A 830 20.36 10.54 -19.67
CA HIS A 830 21.40 11.58 -19.62
C HIS A 830 22.41 11.44 -18.48
N SER A 831 21.90 11.00 -17.34
CA SER A 831 22.47 11.31 -16.05
C SER A 831 23.42 10.24 -15.55
N PRO A 832 24.43 10.62 -14.76
CA PRO A 832 25.25 9.66 -14.05
C PRO A 832 24.44 8.93 -12.97
N VAL A 833 24.95 7.80 -12.51
CA VAL A 833 24.35 7.06 -11.41
C VAL A 833 24.28 7.89 -10.11
N PRO A 834 23.22 7.73 -9.29
CA PRO A 834 23.01 8.50 -8.06
C PRO A 834 23.97 8.07 -6.96
N ILE A 835 25.08 8.79 -6.81
CA ILE A 835 26.08 8.56 -5.76
C ILE A 835 25.68 9.36 -4.54
N ILE A 836 25.47 8.67 -3.42
CA ILE A 836 25.09 9.27 -2.14
C ILE A 836 26.30 9.34 -1.21
N THR A 837 26.23 10.19 -0.19
CA THR A 837 27.24 10.19 0.88
C THR A 837 27.19 8.86 1.63
N PRO A 838 28.31 8.11 1.70
CA PRO A 838 28.31 6.82 2.38
C PRO A 838 28.09 6.98 3.88
N THR A 839 27.20 6.16 4.43
CA THR A 839 27.10 5.93 5.88
C THR A 839 28.19 4.97 6.37
N ASP A 840 28.63 4.07 5.50
CA ASP A 840 29.66 3.06 5.76
C ASP A 840 31.02 3.50 5.17
N PRO A 841 32.07 3.72 5.99
CA PRO A 841 33.37 4.20 5.53
C PRO A 841 33.97 3.38 4.38
N VAL A 842 34.67 4.06 3.47
CA VAL A 842 35.32 3.44 2.31
C VAL A 842 36.63 2.73 2.68
N ASP A 843 37.32 3.27 3.68
CA ASP A 843 38.66 2.89 4.14
C ASP A 843 38.64 1.79 5.21
N ARG A 844 37.47 1.25 5.58
CA ARG A 844 37.39 0.12 6.50
C ARG A 844 37.84 -1.20 5.87
N GLU A 845 38.36 -2.09 6.71
CA GLU A 845 38.60 -3.48 6.33
C GLU A 845 37.28 -4.28 6.21
N ILE A 846 37.34 -5.37 5.46
CA ILE A 846 36.27 -6.38 5.44
C ILE A 846 36.53 -7.40 6.56
N GLU A 847 35.57 -7.55 7.47
CA GLU A 847 35.71 -8.45 8.61
C GLU A 847 35.30 -9.89 8.29
N PHE A 848 34.25 -10.09 7.49
CA PHE A 848 33.86 -11.43 7.05
C PHE A 848 34.87 -11.96 6.05
N GLN A 849 35.48 -13.12 6.35
CA GLN A 849 36.42 -13.78 5.46
C GLN A 849 35.81 -15.08 4.91
N PRO A 850 35.75 -15.25 3.57
CA PRO A 850 35.37 -16.51 2.95
C PRO A 850 36.23 -17.68 3.44
N SER A 851 35.63 -18.87 3.50
CA SER A 851 36.32 -20.10 3.89
C SER A 851 36.26 -21.11 2.75
N ARG A 852 37.12 -22.14 2.79
CA ARG A 852 37.07 -23.26 1.83
C ARG A 852 35.78 -24.07 1.92
N SER A 853 35.15 -24.09 3.10
CA SER A 853 33.85 -24.74 3.30
C SER A 853 32.73 -23.89 2.71
N PRO A 854 31.65 -24.50 2.19
CA PRO A 854 30.50 -23.75 1.69
C PRO A 854 29.91 -22.79 2.73
N TYR A 855 29.55 -21.60 2.28
CA TYR A 855 28.99 -20.51 3.06
C TYR A 855 27.93 -19.75 2.25
N ASP A 856 27.08 -18.97 2.93
CA ASP A 856 26.13 -18.10 2.23
C ASP A 856 26.85 -16.88 1.64
N PRO A 857 26.87 -16.69 0.31
CA PRO A 857 27.56 -15.56 -0.30
C PRO A 857 27.03 -14.21 0.18
N ARG A 858 25.80 -14.11 0.68
CA ARG A 858 25.22 -12.87 1.22
C ARG A 858 26.05 -12.32 2.38
N TRP A 859 26.72 -13.17 3.15
CA TRP A 859 27.63 -12.74 4.23
C TRP A 859 28.86 -12.01 3.68
N LEU A 860 29.37 -12.45 2.53
CA LEU A 860 30.47 -11.82 1.81
C LEU A 860 30.06 -10.44 1.29
N LEU A 861 28.80 -10.30 0.86
CA LEU A 861 28.28 -9.08 0.25
C LEU A 861 27.90 -8.05 1.31
N ALA A 862 26.98 -8.38 2.22
CA ALA A 862 26.35 -7.45 3.15
C ALA A 862 26.87 -7.55 4.59
N GLY A 863 27.57 -8.64 4.93
CA GLY A 863 27.96 -8.97 6.30
C GLY A 863 26.96 -9.88 7.00
N ARG A 864 27.23 -10.20 8.27
CA ARG A 864 26.38 -11.07 9.09
C ARG A 864 26.46 -10.69 10.57
N PRO A 865 25.46 -11.07 11.39
CA PRO A 865 25.60 -11.02 12.84
C PRO A 865 26.81 -11.85 13.32
N HIS A 866 27.58 -11.31 14.26
CA HIS A 866 28.78 -11.97 14.77
C HIS A 866 28.39 -13.26 15.53
N PRO A 867 28.97 -14.44 15.22
CA PRO A 867 28.54 -15.70 15.82
C PRO A 867 28.85 -15.82 17.31
N THR A 868 29.99 -15.27 17.78
CA THR A 868 30.40 -15.33 19.19
C THR A 868 30.01 -14.10 20.01
N LEU A 869 30.14 -12.89 19.46
CA LEU A 869 29.83 -11.63 20.13
C LEU A 869 28.38 -11.21 19.83
N LYS A 870 27.43 -11.63 20.69
CA LYS A 870 26.02 -11.24 20.56
C LYS A 870 25.88 -9.72 20.47
N GLY A 871 25.20 -9.23 19.43
CA GLY A 871 24.99 -7.80 19.18
C GLY A 871 26.07 -7.11 18.35
N SER A 872 27.19 -7.77 18.06
CA SER A 872 28.21 -7.26 17.12
C SER A 872 27.89 -7.68 15.68
N TRP A 873 28.27 -6.85 14.71
CA TRP A 873 28.09 -7.08 13.28
C TRP A 873 29.45 -7.36 12.64
N GLN A 874 29.56 -8.45 11.85
CA GLN A 874 30.71 -8.69 10.99
C GLN A 874 30.42 -8.09 9.61
N SER A 875 31.13 -7.04 9.26
CA SER A 875 30.93 -6.31 8.00
C SER A 875 31.33 -7.12 6.76
N GLY A 876 30.54 -6.96 5.69
CA GLY A 876 30.82 -7.51 4.36
C GLY A 876 31.51 -6.50 3.43
N PHE A 877 31.55 -6.81 2.13
CA PHE A 877 32.19 -5.98 1.11
C PHE A 877 31.44 -4.67 0.83
N PHE A 878 30.11 -4.71 0.71
CA PHE A 878 29.26 -3.56 0.42
C PHE A 878 28.82 -2.80 1.68
N ASP A 879 28.21 -1.65 1.45
CA ASP A 879 27.69 -0.80 2.52
C ASP A 879 26.59 -1.53 3.28
N GLN A 880 26.61 -1.46 4.61
CA GLN A 880 25.63 -2.16 5.47
C GLN A 880 24.19 -1.79 5.09
N GLY A 881 23.35 -2.82 4.85
CA GLY A 881 21.93 -2.64 4.51
C GLY A 881 21.65 -2.21 3.06
N SER A 882 22.69 -2.02 2.23
CA SER A 882 22.52 -1.59 0.83
C SER A 882 22.23 -2.72 -0.16
N PHE A 883 22.55 -3.98 0.16
CA PHE A 883 22.32 -5.09 -0.75
C PHE A 883 20.84 -5.49 -0.80
N LYS A 884 20.27 -5.48 -2.00
CA LYS A 884 18.88 -5.87 -2.28
C LYS A 884 18.86 -6.94 -3.36
N GLU A 885 18.59 -8.17 -2.92
CA GLU A 885 18.52 -9.35 -3.77
C GLU A 885 17.26 -9.33 -4.66
N ILE A 886 17.39 -9.79 -5.89
CA ILE A 886 16.31 -9.95 -6.87
C ILE A 886 16.30 -11.38 -7.40
N MET A 887 15.10 -11.88 -7.73
CA MET A 887 14.84 -13.24 -8.22
C MET A 887 15.40 -14.32 -7.27
N ALA A 888 15.27 -14.12 -5.95
CA ALA A 888 15.93 -14.94 -4.94
C ALA A 888 15.62 -16.45 -5.01
N PRO A 889 14.35 -16.90 -5.16
CA PRO A 889 14.02 -18.33 -5.13
C PRO A 889 14.29 -19.05 -6.46
N TRP A 890 14.50 -18.32 -7.56
CA TRP A 890 14.81 -18.89 -8.87
C TRP A 890 16.33 -19.01 -9.07
N ALA A 891 16.78 -20.17 -9.55
CA ALA A 891 18.19 -20.46 -9.81
C ALA A 891 19.12 -20.00 -8.67
N GLN A 892 18.85 -20.47 -7.44
CA GLN A 892 19.49 -19.96 -6.21
C GLN A 892 21.00 -20.24 -6.14
N THR A 893 21.53 -21.04 -7.09
CA THR A 893 22.97 -21.23 -7.30
C THR A 893 23.70 -19.93 -7.68
N VAL A 894 22.96 -18.92 -8.15
CA VAL A 894 23.47 -17.57 -8.42
C VAL A 894 22.63 -16.53 -7.69
N VAL A 895 23.32 -15.63 -6.97
CA VAL A 895 22.73 -14.53 -6.22
C VAL A 895 22.93 -13.24 -7.01
N THR A 896 21.84 -12.53 -7.28
CA THR A 896 21.82 -11.30 -8.07
C THR A 896 21.13 -10.19 -7.30
N GLY A 897 21.61 -8.96 -7.41
CA GLY A 897 20.98 -7.83 -6.71
C GLY A 897 21.66 -6.50 -6.98
N ARG A 898 21.20 -5.46 -6.29
CA ARG A 898 21.80 -4.12 -6.30
C ARG A 898 22.43 -3.83 -4.95
N ALA A 899 23.54 -3.10 -4.92
CA ALA A 899 24.20 -2.69 -3.67
C ALA A 899 24.83 -1.31 -3.81
N ARG A 900 25.40 -0.78 -2.72
CA ARG A 900 26.29 0.37 -2.76
C ARG A 900 27.69 0.03 -2.27
N LEU A 901 28.70 0.55 -2.96
CA LEU A 901 30.09 0.52 -2.55
C LEU A 901 30.54 1.95 -2.28
N GLY A 902 30.64 2.35 -1.02
CA GLY A 902 30.99 3.71 -0.63
C GLY A 902 29.99 4.74 -1.19
N GLY A 903 28.70 4.40 -1.21
CA GLY A 903 27.64 5.23 -1.77
C GLY A 903 27.42 5.09 -3.29
N ILE A 904 28.35 4.46 -4.03
CA ILE A 904 28.22 4.22 -5.48
C ILE A 904 27.30 3.02 -5.73
N PRO A 905 26.16 3.17 -6.43
CA PRO A 905 25.28 2.05 -6.71
C PRO A 905 25.87 1.12 -7.79
N VAL A 906 25.77 -0.18 -7.56
CA VAL A 906 26.27 -1.24 -8.46
C VAL A 906 25.26 -2.37 -8.61
N GLY A 907 25.24 -3.02 -9.77
CA GLY A 907 24.71 -4.37 -9.93
C GLY A 907 25.71 -5.40 -9.39
N VAL A 908 25.20 -6.46 -8.79
CA VAL A 908 26.00 -7.49 -8.12
C VAL A 908 25.58 -8.87 -8.58
N ILE A 909 26.57 -9.70 -8.92
CA ILE A 909 26.38 -11.13 -9.17
C ILE A 909 27.38 -11.90 -8.30
N ALA A 910 26.90 -12.86 -7.54
CA ALA A 910 27.71 -13.74 -6.71
C ALA A 910 27.24 -15.19 -6.83
N VAL A 911 28.11 -16.13 -6.45
CA VAL A 911 27.87 -17.56 -6.61
C VAL A 911 27.58 -18.20 -5.27
N GLU A 912 26.50 -18.98 -5.19
CA GLU A 912 26.23 -19.83 -4.03
C GLU A 912 27.17 -21.03 -4.03
N THR A 913 27.76 -21.29 -2.87
CA THR A 913 28.77 -22.35 -2.71
C THR A 913 28.16 -23.62 -2.14
N ARG A 914 27.01 -23.51 -1.46
CA ARG A 914 26.25 -24.65 -0.96
C ARG A 914 25.50 -25.32 -2.10
N THR A 915 25.27 -26.63 -1.95
CA THR A 915 24.30 -27.32 -2.79
C THR A 915 22.90 -26.78 -2.50
N VAL A 916 22.18 -26.39 -3.54
CA VAL A 916 20.82 -25.87 -3.48
C VAL A 916 19.85 -27.00 -3.81
N GLU A 917 18.72 -27.04 -3.10
CA GLU A 917 17.61 -27.95 -3.40
C GLU A 917 16.51 -27.19 -4.14
N LEU A 918 16.34 -27.49 -5.42
CA LEU A 918 15.29 -26.92 -6.26
C LEU A 918 14.05 -27.83 -6.22
N ALA A 919 12.96 -27.32 -5.65
CA ALA A 919 11.67 -28.01 -5.69
C ALA A 919 10.92 -27.67 -7.00
N VAL A 920 10.72 -28.67 -7.84
CA VAL A 920 9.89 -28.58 -9.06
C VAL A 920 8.48 -29.10 -8.72
N PRO A 921 7.43 -28.25 -8.83
CA PRO A 921 6.08 -28.68 -8.51
C PRO A 921 5.56 -29.71 -9.53
N ALA A 922 4.63 -30.56 -9.09
CA ALA A 922 3.90 -31.44 -9.99
C ALA A 922 2.95 -30.62 -10.88
N ASP A 923 2.77 -31.03 -12.13
CA ASP A 923 1.72 -30.47 -12.99
C ASP A 923 0.39 -31.22 -12.78
N PRO A 924 -0.66 -30.60 -12.20
CA PRO A 924 -1.95 -31.26 -12.00
C PRO A 924 -2.65 -31.69 -13.30
N ALA A 925 -2.26 -31.13 -14.45
CA ALA A 925 -2.79 -31.53 -15.75
C ALA A 925 -2.28 -32.92 -16.17
N ASN A 926 -1.13 -33.37 -15.67
CA ASN A 926 -0.59 -34.69 -15.89
C ASN A 926 -0.64 -35.54 -14.61
N LEU A 927 -1.47 -36.58 -14.60
CA LEU A 927 -1.67 -37.44 -13.42
C LEU A 927 -0.42 -38.22 -12.99
N ASP A 928 0.53 -38.44 -13.91
CA ASP A 928 1.79 -39.13 -13.63
C ASP A 928 2.87 -38.16 -13.12
N SER A 929 2.60 -36.85 -13.11
CA SER A 929 3.56 -35.85 -12.63
C SER A 929 3.63 -35.87 -11.10
N GLU A 930 4.84 -35.96 -10.58
CA GLU A 930 5.14 -35.85 -9.15
C GLU A 930 6.03 -34.63 -8.88
N ALA A 931 5.97 -34.10 -7.66
CA ALA A 931 6.87 -33.04 -7.22
C ALA A 931 8.27 -33.62 -7.04
N LYS A 932 9.28 -32.95 -7.59
CA LYS A 932 10.67 -33.44 -7.59
C LYS A 932 11.58 -32.44 -6.89
N ILE A 933 12.51 -32.96 -6.09
CA ILE A 933 13.59 -32.16 -5.50
C ILE A 933 14.86 -32.47 -6.27
N ILE A 934 15.44 -31.46 -6.91
CA ILE A 934 16.66 -31.56 -7.70
C ILE A 934 17.77 -30.88 -6.91
N GLN A 935 18.85 -31.61 -6.65
CA GLN A 935 20.05 -31.04 -6.05
C GLN A 935 20.94 -30.41 -7.12
N GLN A 936 21.19 -29.12 -6.99
CA GLN A 936 22.13 -28.38 -7.83
C GLN A 936 23.37 -28.04 -7.01
N ALA A 937 24.53 -28.53 -7.44
CA ALA A 937 25.78 -28.25 -6.76
C ALA A 937 26.12 -26.75 -6.83
N GLY A 938 26.64 -26.18 -5.74
CA GLY A 938 27.18 -24.83 -5.75
C GLY A 938 28.37 -24.70 -6.71
N GLN A 939 28.69 -23.47 -7.11
CA GLN A 939 29.82 -23.16 -8.02
C GLN A 939 29.70 -23.75 -9.44
N VAL A 940 28.51 -24.18 -9.86
CA VAL A 940 28.28 -24.75 -11.21
C VAL A 940 27.17 -23.96 -11.92
N TRP A 941 27.37 -23.65 -13.20
CA TRP A 941 26.31 -23.10 -14.04
C TRP A 941 25.41 -24.21 -14.60
N PHE A 942 24.13 -24.06 -14.35
CA PHE A 942 23.01 -24.83 -14.87
C PHE A 942 22.24 -23.97 -15.89
N PRO A 943 21.32 -24.53 -16.68
CA PRO A 943 20.55 -23.75 -17.65
C PRO A 943 19.84 -22.53 -17.05
N ASP A 944 19.20 -22.72 -15.89
CA ASP A 944 18.50 -21.68 -15.14
C ASP A 944 19.46 -20.61 -14.60
N SER A 945 20.60 -21.00 -14.03
CA SER A 945 21.56 -20.06 -13.45
C SER A 945 22.36 -19.31 -14.50
N ALA A 946 22.68 -19.93 -15.64
CA ALA A 946 23.24 -19.23 -16.80
C ALA A 946 22.24 -18.21 -17.37
N TYR A 947 20.96 -18.57 -17.46
CA TYR A 947 19.92 -17.65 -17.94
C TYR A 947 19.69 -16.48 -16.97
N LYS A 948 19.63 -16.75 -15.65
CA LYS A 948 19.54 -15.71 -14.61
C LYS A 948 20.71 -14.74 -14.68
N THR A 949 21.93 -15.27 -14.87
CA THR A 949 23.14 -14.46 -15.02
C THR A 949 23.04 -13.55 -16.25
N ALA A 950 22.67 -14.10 -17.41
CA ALA A 950 22.51 -13.32 -18.64
C ALA A 950 21.42 -12.24 -18.54
N GLN A 951 20.29 -12.57 -17.91
CA GLN A 951 19.18 -11.63 -17.70
C GLN A 951 19.60 -10.48 -16.77
N ALA A 952 20.27 -10.79 -15.65
CA ALA A 952 20.75 -9.77 -14.71
C ALA A 952 21.77 -8.82 -15.37
N ILE A 953 22.69 -9.34 -16.19
CA ILE A 953 23.63 -8.52 -16.96
C ILE A 953 22.87 -7.54 -17.88
N ARG A 954 21.86 -8.01 -18.61
CA ARG A 954 21.05 -7.14 -19.47
C ARG A 954 20.32 -6.08 -18.67
N ASP A 955 19.66 -6.46 -17.58
CA ASP A 955 18.91 -5.53 -16.72
C ASP A 955 19.81 -4.42 -16.15
N PHE A 956 20.97 -4.78 -15.60
CA PHE A 956 21.93 -3.82 -15.04
C PHE A 956 22.54 -2.91 -16.11
N SER A 957 22.77 -3.42 -17.32
CA SER A 957 23.24 -2.59 -18.44
C SER A 957 22.20 -1.53 -18.82
N ARG A 958 20.92 -1.91 -18.89
CA ARG A 958 19.81 -0.98 -19.19
C ARG A 958 19.52 -0.01 -18.05
N GLU A 959 19.85 -0.38 -16.82
CA GLU A 959 19.83 0.53 -15.66
C GLU A 959 21.03 1.48 -15.60
N LYS A 960 22.01 1.30 -16.49
CA LYS A 960 23.28 2.02 -16.51
C LYS A 960 24.08 1.88 -15.22
N LEU A 961 23.92 0.75 -14.53
CA LEU A 961 24.72 0.45 -13.35
C LEU A 961 26.08 -0.11 -13.78
N PRO A 962 27.16 0.20 -13.05
CA PRO A 962 28.36 -0.64 -13.08
C PRO A 962 28.08 -2.01 -12.45
N LEU A 963 28.84 -3.03 -12.85
CA LEU A 963 28.66 -4.41 -12.41
C LEU A 963 29.87 -4.91 -11.61
N ILE A 964 29.62 -5.58 -10.49
CA ILE A 964 30.64 -6.34 -9.75
C ILE A 964 30.24 -7.81 -9.70
N ILE A 965 31.13 -8.68 -10.17
CA ILE A 965 30.94 -10.13 -10.16
C ILE A 965 31.93 -10.77 -9.21
N PHE A 966 31.43 -11.43 -8.16
CA PHE A 966 32.24 -12.29 -7.30
C PHE A 966 32.31 -13.69 -7.91
N ALA A 967 33.24 -13.87 -8.84
CA ALA A 967 33.32 -15.05 -9.70
C ALA A 967 33.86 -16.26 -8.94
N ASN A 968 33.06 -17.32 -8.85
CA ASN A 968 33.43 -18.55 -8.15
C ASN A 968 32.75 -19.77 -8.79
N TRP A 969 32.95 -19.96 -10.11
CA TRP A 969 32.39 -21.07 -10.87
C TRP A 969 33.48 -22.05 -11.33
N ARG A 970 33.32 -23.32 -10.94
CA ARG A 970 34.17 -24.44 -11.40
C ARG A 970 33.89 -24.86 -12.84
N GLY A 971 32.74 -24.50 -13.38
CA GLY A 971 32.38 -24.86 -14.75
C GLY A 971 30.88 -24.77 -15.02
N PHE A 972 30.52 -25.22 -16.21
CA PHE A 972 29.13 -25.51 -16.59
C PHE A 972 28.81 -26.97 -16.30
N SER A 973 27.56 -27.28 -15.98
CA SER A 973 27.08 -28.65 -15.87
C SER A 973 27.13 -29.33 -17.25
N GLY A 974 28.04 -30.28 -17.41
CA GLY A 974 28.15 -31.13 -18.60
C GLY A 974 27.23 -32.36 -18.58
N GLY A 975 26.28 -32.43 -17.64
CA GLY A 975 25.33 -33.54 -17.53
C GLY A 975 24.41 -33.62 -18.76
N MET A 976 24.01 -34.84 -19.14
CA MET A 976 23.17 -35.08 -20.32
C MET A 976 21.87 -34.25 -20.28
N LYS A 977 21.22 -34.17 -19.10
CA LYS A 977 20.00 -33.39 -18.90
C LYS A 977 20.23 -31.91 -19.15
N ASP A 978 21.23 -31.31 -18.51
CA ASP A 978 21.49 -29.87 -18.62
C ASP A 978 21.97 -29.45 -20.02
N MET A 979 22.69 -30.34 -20.70
CA MET A 979 23.05 -30.17 -22.11
C MET A 979 21.82 -30.21 -23.02
N TYR A 980 20.89 -31.15 -22.77
CA TYR A 980 19.60 -31.22 -23.47
C TYR A 980 18.73 -30.00 -23.19
N ASP A 981 18.73 -29.52 -21.95
CA ASP A 981 18.08 -28.30 -21.47
C ASP A 981 18.84 -27.02 -21.90
N GLN A 982 19.78 -27.16 -22.86
CA GLN A 982 20.37 -26.08 -23.66
C GLN A 982 21.29 -25.13 -22.89
N VAL A 983 22.00 -25.61 -21.85
CA VAL A 983 22.97 -24.81 -21.07
C VAL A 983 23.95 -24.02 -21.95
N LEU A 984 24.39 -24.57 -23.09
CA LEU A 984 25.28 -23.89 -24.04
C LEU A 984 24.68 -22.62 -24.64
N LYS A 985 23.37 -22.60 -24.93
CA LYS A 985 22.70 -21.40 -25.47
C LYS A 985 22.68 -20.28 -24.44
N PHE A 986 22.36 -20.61 -23.19
CA PHE A 986 22.33 -19.65 -22.09
C PHE A 986 23.73 -19.14 -21.73
N GLY A 987 24.75 -19.99 -21.81
CA GLY A 987 26.15 -19.58 -21.70
C GLY A 987 26.55 -18.55 -22.77
N ALA A 988 26.08 -18.70 -24.02
CA ALA A 988 26.32 -17.72 -25.08
C ALA A 988 25.64 -16.36 -24.81
N TYR A 989 24.45 -16.37 -24.20
CA TYR A 989 23.74 -15.12 -23.85
C TYR A 989 24.48 -14.28 -22.81
N ILE A 990 25.31 -14.89 -21.96
CA ILE A 990 26.21 -14.16 -21.05
C ILE A 990 27.21 -13.33 -21.85
N VAL A 991 27.83 -13.93 -22.87
CA VAL A 991 28.79 -13.26 -23.77
C VAL A 991 28.11 -12.13 -24.55
N ASP A 992 26.89 -12.36 -25.07
CA ASP A 992 26.11 -11.33 -25.75
C ASP A 992 25.80 -10.15 -24.82
N GLY A 993 25.45 -10.43 -23.55
CA GLY A 993 25.22 -9.42 -22.52
C GLY A 993 26.45 -8.57 -22.25
N PHE A 994 27.62 -9.19 -22.04
CA PHE A 994 28.86 -8.45 -21.81
C PHE A 994 29.32 -7.63 -23.01
N ARG A 995 29.13 -8.14 -24.23
CA ARG A 995 29.44 -7.41 -25.46
C ARG A 995 28.62 -6.13 -25.60
N GLN A 996 27.36 -6.14 -25.18
CA GLN A 996 26.46 -4.98 -25.26
C GLN A 996 26.59 -4.02 -24.07
N TYR A 997 27.29 -4.44 -23.01
CA TYR A 997 27.45 -3.66 -21.78
C TYR A 997 28.28 -2.39 -22.03
N LYS A 998 27.85 -1.27 -21.45
CA LYS A 998 28.47 0.06 -21.68
C LYS A 998 29.17 0.63 -20.45
N GLN A 999 28.88 0.11 -19.26
CA GLN A 999 29.42 0.58 -17.99
C GLN A 999 30.58 -0.30 -17.51
N PRO A 1000 31.40 0.16 -16.55
CA PRO A 1000 32.47 -0.67 -16.00
C PRO A 1000 31.96 -1.98 -15.38
N ILE A 1001 32.63 -3.09 -15.70
CA ILE A 1001 32.40 -4.43 -15.13
C ILE A 1001 33.68 -4.86 -14.41
N LEU A 1002 33.57 -5.09 -13.11
CA LEU A 1002 34.68 -5.56 -12.27
C LEU A 1002 34.41 -7.02 -11.89
N ILE A 1003 35.24 -7.92 -12.37
CA ILE A 1003 35.17 -9.34 -12.03
C ILE A 1003 36.24 -9.61 -10.99
N TYR A 1004 35.84 -10.08 -9.82
CA TYR A 1004 36.73 -10.40 -8.71
C TYR A 1004 36.60 -11.86 -8.32
N ILE A 1005 37.70 -12.61 -8.36
CA ILE A 1005 37.75 -13.99 -7.85
C ILE A 1005 38.08 -13.93 -6.34
N PRO A 1006 37.14 -14.24 -5.44
CA PRO A 1006 37.31 -14.07 -4.00
C PRO A 1006 38.30 -15.09 -3.40
N PRO A 1007 38.69 -14.95 -2.11
CA PRO A 1007 39.49 -15.97 -1.42
C PRO A 1007 38.88 -17.35 -1.54
N TYR A 1008 39.70 -18.35 -1.87
CA TYR A 1008 39.28 -19.73 -2.16
C TYR A 1008 38.28 -19.86 -3.32
N GLY A 1009 38.02 -18.78 -4.06
CA GLY A 1009 37.23 -18.77 -5.26
C GLY A 1009 37.95 -19.48 -6.39
N GLU A 1010 37.18 -20.18 -7.21
CA GLU A 1010 37.69 -20.95 -8.33
C GLU A 1010 37.02 -20.51 -9.62
N LEU A 1011 37.81 -20.32 -10.68
CA LEU A 1011 37.29 -20.02 -12.01
C LEU A 1011 37.96 -20.91 -13.06
N ARG A 1012 37.22 -21.87 -13.62
CA ARG A 1012 37.82 -22.88 -14.52
C ARG A 1012 37.27 -22.81 -15.94
N GLY A 1013 38.06 -23.33 -16.89
CA GLY A 1013 37.69 -23.75 -18.24
C GLY A 1013 36.61 -22.89 -18.90
N GLY A 1014 35.44 -23.49 -19.09
CA GLY A 1014 34.30 -22.84 -19.74
C GLY A 1014 33.81 -21.59 -19.01
N SER A 1015 33.92 -21.55 -17.68
CA SER A 1015 33.47 -20.40 -16.91
C SER A 1015 34.33 -19.17 -17.16
N TRP A 1016 35.66 -19.32 -17.26
CA TRP A 1016 36.54 -18.22 -17.64
C TRP A 1016 36.20 -17.69 -19.03
N ALA A 1017 35.98 -18.59 -20.00
CA ALA A 1017 35.80 -18.24 -21.40
C ALA A 1017 34.63 -17.28 -21.67
N VAL A 1018 33.57 -17.34 -20.86
CA VAL A 1018 32.38 -16.47 -21.03
C VAL A 1018 32.48 -15.13 -20.30
N MET A 1019 33.57 -14.87 -19.56
CA MET A 1019 33.78 -13.68 -18.73
C MET A 1019 35.09 -12.94 -19.06
N ASP A 1020 35.87 -13.41 -20.02
CA ASP A 1020 37.18 -12.85 -20.34
C ASP A 1020 37.10 -11.39 -20.81
N THR A 1021 38.09 -10.59 -20.43
CA THR A 1021 38.23 -9.18 -20.82
C THR A 1021 38.15 -8.96 -22.33
N SER A 1022 38.59 -9.94 -23.14
CA SER A 1022 38.58 -9.84 -24.60
C SER A 1022 37.17 -9.72 -25.21
N ILE A 1023 36.12 -10.08 -24.46
CA ILE A 1023 34.72 -9.92 -24.91
C ILE A 1023 34.37 -8.44 -25.04
N ASN A 1024 34.80 -7.63 -24.07
CA ASN A 1024 34.60 -6.18 -24.06
C ASN A 1024 35.75 -5.48 -23.30
N PRO A 1025 36.91 -5.27 -23.96
CA PRO A 1025 38.13 -4.80 -23.31
C PRO A 1025 38.06 -3.34 -22.84
N LEU A 1026 37.01 -2.61 -23.24
CA LEU A 1026 36.79 -1.23 -22.81
C LEU A 1026 36.12 -1.16 -21.43
N CYS A 1027 35.37 -2.20 -21.04
CA CYS A 1027 34.50 -2.18 -19.87
C CYS A 1027 34.90 -3.21 -18.81
N ILE A 1028 35.49 -4.35 -19.20
CA ILE A 1028 35.75 -5.48 -18.28
C ILE A 1028 37.16 -5.36 -17.68
N GLU A 1029 37.25 -5.45 -16.36
CA GLU A 1029 38.51 -5.64 -15.63
C GLU A 1029 38.39 -6.85 -14.69
N ILE A 1030 39.39 -7.73 -14.73
CA ILE A 1030 39.43 -8.96 -13.91
C ILE A 1030 40.54 -8.84 -12.85
N TYR A 1031 40.18 -9.17 -11.61
CA TYR A 1031 41.04 -9.20 -10.43
C TYR A 1031 40.91 -10.54 -9.73
N ALA A 1032 41.97 -10.97 -9.03
CA ALA A 1032 41.96 -12.23 -8.30
C ALA A 1032 42.54 -12.08 -6.89
N ASP A 1033 41.97 -12.76 -5.91
CA ASP A 1033 42.55 -12.85 -4.56
C ASP A 1033 43.79 -13.73 -4.56
N LYS A 1034 44.74 -13.48 -3.66
CA LYS A 1034 45.97 -14.27 -3.47
C LYS A 1034 45.70 -15.78 -3.28
N GLU A 1035 44.61 -16.13 -2.61
CA GLU A 1035 44.23 -17.51 -2.29
C GLU A 1035 43.29 -18.15 -3.33
N SER A 1036 42.90 -17.41 -4.37
CA SER A 1036 42.03 -17.92 -5.44
C SER A 1036 42.76 -18.88 -6.40
N ARG A 1037 42.01 -19.56 -7.27
CA ARG A 1037 42.54 -20.46 -8.31
C ARG A 1037 41.81 -20.31 -9.64
N ALA A 1038 42.54 -20.39 -10.74
CA ALA A 1038 41.95 -20.40 -12.07
C ALA A 1038 42.79 -21.23 -13.04
N SER A 1039 42.12 -22.02 -13.89
CA SER A 1039 42.79 -22.93 -14.83
C SER A 1039 41.85 -23.49 -15.88
N ILE A 1040 42.41 -24.22 -16.84
CA ILE A 1040 41.60 -24.88 -17.90
C ILE A 1040 40.77 -26.02 -17.32
N LEU A 1041 41.36 -26.80 -16.42
CA LEU A 1041 40.77 -27.97 -15.78
C LEU A 1041 41.28 -28.05 -14.34
N GLU A 1042 40.48 -28.63 -13.44
CA GLU A 1042 40.90 -28.84 -12.06
C GLU A 1042 42.22 -29.63 -11.97
N PRO A 1043 43.03 -29.41 -10.91
CA PRO A 1043 44.31 -30.10 -10.73
C PRO A 1043 44.19 -31.62 -10.82
N GLU A 1044 43.13 -32.19 -10.24
CA GLU A 1044 42.86 -33.64 -10.27
C GLU A 1044 42.71 -34.15 -11.72
N GLY A 1045 41.83 -33.51 -12.51
CA GLY A 1045 41.62 -33.87 -13.92
C GLY A 1045 42.86 -33.62 -14.79
N THR A 1046 43.67 -32.61 -14.46
CA THR A 1046 44.93 -32.34 -15.16
C THR A 1046 45.94 -33.47 -14.95
N VAL A 1047 46.06 -33.98 -13.72
CA VAL A 1047 46.95 -35.10 -13.37
C VAL A 1047 46.55 -36.37 -14.11
N GLU A 1048 45.25 -36.69 -14.17
CA GLU A 1048 44.74 -37.86 -14.88
C GLU A 1048 45.17 -37.89 -16.36
N ILE A 1049 45.24 -36.73 -17.01
CA ILE A 1049 45.56 -36.62 -18.44
C ILE A 1049 47.07 -36.47 -18.67
N LYS A 1050 47.74 -35.59 -17.91
CA LYS A 1050 49.10 -35.10 -18.19
C LYS A 1050 50.18 -35.61 -17.23
N PHE A 1051 49.81 -36.19 -16.08
CA PHE A 1051 50.74 -36.76 -15.10
C PHE A 1051 50.34 -38.20 -14.76
N ARG A 1052 50.24 -39.03 -15.80
CA ARG A 1052 49.75 -40.42 -15.69
C ARG A 1052 50.69 -41.29 -14.86
N LYS A 1053 50.23 -42.50 -14.49
CA LYS A 1053 51.00 -43.47 -13.70
C LYS A 1053 52.46 -43.65 -14.15
N LYS A 1054 52.74 -43.64 -15.45
CA LYS A 1054 54.11 -43.75 -16.00
C LYS A 1054 55.03 -42.61 -15.52
N ASP A 1055 54.50 -41.40 -15.43
CA ASP A 1055 55.26 -40.22 -15.03
C ASP A 1055 55.38 -40.11 -13.50
N LEU A 1056 54.37 -40.59 -12.76
CA LEU A 1056 54.48 -40.83 -11.32
C LEU A 1056 55.62 -41.81 -11.02
N VAL A 1057 55.67 -42.95 -11.71
CA VAL A 1057 56.73 -43.97 -11.56
C VAL A 1057 58.11 -43.42 -11.91
N LYS A 1058 58.24 -42.65 -13.00
CA LYS A 1058 59.51 -41.95 -13.32
C LYS A 1058 59.93 -41.00 -12.19
N THR A 1059 58.96 -40.30 -11.60
CA THR A 1059 59.21 -39.36 -10.50
C THR A 1059 59.63 -40.10 -9.23
N MET A 1060 59.00 -41.23 -8.90
CA MET A 1060 59.41 -42.13 -7.82
C MET A 1060 60.84 -42.62 -8.02
N ARG A 1061 61.18 -43.09 -9.24
CA ARG A 1061 62.55 -43.53 -9.57
C ARG A 1061 63.58 -42.42 -9.39
N ARG A 1062 63.21 -41.16 -9.63
CA ARG A 1062 64.10 -40.00 -9.49
C ARG A 1062 64.28 -39.57 -8.02
N ILE A 1063 63.20 -39.57 -7.23
CA ILE A 1063 63.16 -38.94 -5.91
C ILE A 1063 63.24 -39.95 -4.76
N ASP A 1064 62.55 -41.10 -4.85
CA ASP A 1064 62.53 -42.08 -3.76
C ASP A 1064 63.84 -42.89 -3.74
N PRO A 1065 64.64 -42.81 -2.65
CA PRO A 1065 65.94 -43.45 -2.59
C PRO A 1065 65.84 -44.99 -2.54
N ILE A 1066 64.75 -45.54 -2.01
CA ILE A 1066 64.53 -47.00 -1.93
C ILE A 1066 64.14 -47.54 -3.29
N TYR A 1067 63.20 -46.88 -3.99
CA TYR A 1067 62.82 -47.22 -5.36
C TYR A 1067 64.03 -47.16 -6.29
N LYS A 1068 64.86 -46.12 -6.17
CA LYS A 1068 66.10 -45.98 -6.94
C LYS A 1068 67.07 -47.14 -6.70
N LYS A 1069 67.31 -47.51 -5.43
CA LYS A 1069 68.17 -48.66 -5.07
C LYS A 1069 67.63 -49.99 -5.60
N LEU A 1070 66.32 -50.22 -5.49
CA LEU A 1070 65.69 -51.44 -6.01
C LEU A 1070 65.83 -51.54 -7.53
N VAL A 1071 65.68 -50.42 -8.25
CA VAL A 1071 65.90 -50.37 -9.71
C VAL A 1071 67.37 -50.57 -10.08
N GLU A 1072 68.31 -50.01 -9.33
CA GLU A 1072 69.75 -50.20 -9.52
C GLU A 1072 70.16 -51.66 -9.27
N GLN A 1073 69.63 -52.29 -8.22
CA GLN A 1073 69.82 -53.71 -7.93
C GLN A 1073 69.26 -54.58 -9.05
N LEU A 1074 68.05 -54.27 -9.55
CA LEU A 1074 67.44 -54.98 -10.68
C LEU A 1074 68.25 -54.86 -11.99
N GLY A 1075 69.06 -53.81 -12.12
CA GLY A 1075 69.92 -53.55 -13.28
C GLY A 1075 71.28 -54.27 -13.25
N SER A 1076 71.62 -54.97 -12.16
CA SER A 1076 72.87 -55.75 -12.05
C SER A 1076 72.78 -57.07 -12.84
N SER A 1077 73.87 -57.43 -13.55
CA SER A 1077 73.90 -58.52 -14.54
C SER A 1077 74.04 -59.94 -13.97
N GLU A 1078 74.15 -60.10 -12.64
CA GLU A 1078 74.39 -61.39 -11.95
C GLU A 1078 73.28 -61.74 -10.94
N LEU A 1079 72.00 -61.69 -11.33
CA LEU A 1079 70.89 -62.05 -10.45
C LEU A 1079 70.28 -63.41 -10.80
N SER A 1080 69.98 -64.23 -9.78
CA SER A 1080 69.21 -65.46 -9.96
C SER A 1080 67.75 -65.14 -10.32
N ASN A 1081 67.07 -66.03 -11.06
CA ASN A 1081 65.66 -65.86 -11.41
C ASN A 1081 64.73 -65.71 -10.18
N LYS A 1082 65.16 -66.20 -9.00
CA LYS A 1082 64.41 -66.09 -7.75
C LYS A 1082 64.57 -64.69 -7.15
N ASP A 1083 65.79 -64.19 -7.07
CA ASP A 1083 66.10 -62.87 -6.48
C ASP A 1083 65.55 -61.73 -7.35
N ARG A 1084 65.55 -61.91 -8.68
CA ARG A 1084 64.92 -60.96 -9.60
C ARG A 1084 63.42 -60.82 -9.37
N LYS A 1085 62.70 -61.95 -9.19
CA LYS A 1085 61.26 -61.94 -8.89
C LYS A 1085 60.96 -61.34 -7.52
N GLU A 1086 61.83 -61.58 -6.54
CA GLU A 1086 61.71 -60.99 -5.21
C GLU A 1086 61.90 -59.46 -5.25
N LEU A 1087 62.92 -58.98 -5.96
CA LEU A 1087 63.16 -57.54 -6.17
C LEU A 1087 62.05 -56.87 -7.00
N GLU A 1088 61.52 -57.53 -8.04
CA GLU A 1088 60.35 -57.06 -8.80
C GLU A 1088 59.10 -56.97 -7.89
N GLY A 1089 58.91 -57.94 -7.00
CA GLY A 1089 57.85 -57.94 -6.00
C GLY A 1089 57.99 -56.81 -4.97
N GLN A 1090 59.19 -56.60 -4.43
CA GLN A 1090 59.49 -55.51 -3.50
C GLN A 1090 59.33 -54.13 -4.14
N LEU A 1091 59.75 -53.99 -5.41
CA LEU A 1091 59.61 -52.75 -6.17
C LEU A 1091 58.14 -52.42 -6.45
N LYS A 1092 57.33 -53.42 -6.81
CA LYS A 1092 55.90 -53.25 -7.00
C LYS A 1092 55.18 -52.90 -5.68
N ALA A 1093 55.53 -53.57 -4.57
CA ALA A 1093 54.99 -53.23 -3.25
C ALA A 1093 55.34 -51.79 -2.82
N ARG A 1094 56.58 -51.34 -3.12
CA ARG A 1094 57.00 -49.95 -2.87
C ARG A 1094 56.25 -48.96 -3.76
N GLU A 1095 56.02 -49.29 -5.03
CA GLU A 1095 55.21 -48.48 -5.95
C GLU A 1095 53.80 -48.28 -5.44
N ASP A 1096 53.09 -49.36 -5.12
CA ASP A 1096 51.69 -49.33 -4.70
C ASP A 1096 51.53 -48.57 -3.36
N LEU A 1097 52.51 -48.67 -2.46
CA LEU A 1097 52.55 -47.90 -1.21
C LEU A 1097 52.72 -46.39 -1.47
N LEU A 1098 53.58 -46.00 -2.41
CA LEU A 1098 53.91 -44.60 -2.68
C LEU A 1098 52.93 -43.91 -3.62
N LEU A 1099 52.18 -44.66 -4.42
CA LEU A 1099 51.29 -44.13 -5.44
C LEU A 1099 50.31 -43.06 -4.92
N PRO A 1100 49.63 -43.23 -3.77
CA PRO A 1100 48.69 -42.22 -3.27
C PRO A 1100 49.39 -40.89 -2.94
N MET A 1101 50.58 -40.93 -2.33
CA MET A 1101 51.33 -39.72 -1.98
C MET A 1101 51.91 -39.02 -3.20
N TYR A 1102 52.46 -39.78 -4.16
CA TYR A 1102 52.98 -39.18 -5.40
C TYR A 1102 51.86 -38.64 -6.28
N HIS A 1103 50.66 -39.22 -6.22
CA HIS A 1103 49.47 -38.63 -6.83
C HIS A 1103 49.16 -37.26 -6.21
N GLN A 1104 49.10 -37.14 -4.87
CA GLN A 1104 48.94 -35.84 -4.21
C GLN A 1104 50.04 -34.83 -4.56
N VAL A 1105 51.30 -35.28 -4.69
CA VAL A 1105 52.41 -34.43 -5.16
C VAL A 1105 52.16 -33.93 -6.58
N ALA A 1106 51.68 -34.79 -7.48
CA ALA A 1106 51.32 -34.39 -8.84
C ALA A 1106 50.14 -33.41 -8.87
N VAL A 1107 49.14 -33.61 -8.01
CA VAL A 1107 47.98 -32.70 -7.86
C VAL A 1107 48.44 -31.34 -7.34
N HIS A 1108 49.30 -31.31 -6.33
CA HIS A 1108 49.89 -30.07 -5.84
C HIS A 1108 50.75 -29.38 -6.91
N PHE A 1109 51.54 -30.14 -7.67
CA PHE A 1109 52.30 -29.63 -8.80
C PHE A 1109 51.39 -29.01 -9.87
N ALA A 1110 50.25 -29.65 -10.18
CA ALA A 1110 49.25 -29.08 -11.07
C ALA A 1110 48.65 -27.79 -10.48
N ASP A 1111 48.25 -27.76 -9.20
CA ASP A 1111 47.71 -26.56 -8.53
C ASP A 1111 48.66 -25.36 -8.53
N LEU A 1112 49.98 -25.58 -8.51
CA LEU A 1112 50.96 -24.48 -8.65
C LEU A 1112 50.82 -23.73 -9.97
N HIS A 1113 50.28 -24.37 -11.02
CA HIS A 1113 50.00 -23.74 -12.31
C HIS A 1113 48.67 -22.95 -12.30
N ASP A 1114 47.88 -23.09 -11.25
CA ASP A 1114 46.53 -22.51 -11.14
C ASP A 1114 46.52 -21.27 -10.23
N LYS A 1115 47.70 -20.89 -9.71
CA LYS A 1115 47.87 -19.76 -8.78
C LYS A 1115 47.76 -18.40 -9.48
N PRO A 1116 47.29 -17.35 -8.77
CA PRO A 1116 47.10 -16.00 -9.31
C PRO A 1116 48.37 -15.36 -9.89
N GLY A 1117 49.55 -15.68 -9.32
CA GLY A 1117 50.83 -15.21 -9.84
C GLY A 1117 51.05 -15.57 -11.31
N ARG A 1118 50.62 -16.76 -11.74
CA ARG A 1118 50.68 -17.14 -13.16
C ARG A 1118 49.70 -16.34 -14.01
N MET A 1119 48.50 -16.05 -13.48
CA MET A 1119 47.47 -15.29 -14.20
C MET A 1119 47.96 -13.88 -14.51
N LEU A 1120 48.59 -13.23 -13.53
CA LEU A 1120 49.16 -11.88 -13.68
C LEU A 1120 50.31 -11.85 -14.68
N GLU A 1121 51.28 -12.78 -14.55
CA GLU A 1121 52.44 -12.89 -15.46
C GLU A 1121 52.03 -13.25 -16.90
N LYS A 1122 50.84 -13.82 -17.10
CA LYS A 1122 50.26 -14.09 -18.41
C LYS A 1122 49.35 -12.99 -18.93
N GLY A 1123 49.16 -11.91 -18.17
CA GLY A 1123 48.31 -10.78 -18.54
C GLY A 1123 46.81 -11.13 -18.60
N ALA A 1124 46.38 -12.18 -17.90
CA ALA A 1124 44.99 -12.62 -17.87
C ALA A 1124 44.14 -11.85 -16.84
N ILE A 1125 44.77 -11.25 -15.83
CA ILE A 1125 44.16 -10.38 -14.82
C ILE A 1125 44.93 -9.07 -14.72
N CYS A 1126 44.29 -8.05 -14.15
CA CYS A 1126 44.88 -6.73 -13.94
C CYS A 1126 45.80 -6.69 -12.72
N ASP A 1127 45.38 -7.29 -11.60
CA ASP A 1127 46.16 -7.30 -10.36
C ASP A 1127 45.71 -8.43 -9.40
N ILE A 1128 46.56 -8.74 -8.42
CA ILE A 1128 46.28 -9.68 -7.33
C ILE A 1128 45.97 -8.89 -6.06
N LEU A 1129 44.76 -9.01 -5.54
CA LEU A 1129 44.28 -8.21 -4.40
C LEU A 1129 44.28 -9.02 -3.10
N ASP A 1130 44.25 -8.28 -1.99
CA ASP A 1130 44.07 -8.82 -0.64
C ASP A 1130 42.66 -8.52 -0.16
N TRP A 1131 41.89 -9.56 0.18
CA TRP A 1131 40.48 -9.43 0.53
C TRP A 1131 40.17 -8.29 1.51
N LYS A 1132 40.96 -8.14 2.58
CA LYS A 1132 40.71 -7.15 3.63
C LYS A 1132 40.68 -5.71 3.12
N THR A 1133 41.51 -5.40 2.12
CA THR A 1133 41.67 -4.04 1.56
C THR A 1133 40.99 -3.88 0.20
N THR A 1134 40.35 -4.93 -0.31
CA THR A 1134 39.73 -4.95 -1.64
C THR A 1134 38.58 -3.95 -1.76
N ARG A 1135 37.81 -3.72 -0.69
CA ARG A 1135 36.74 -2.70 -0.65
C ARG A 1135 37.27 -1.31 -1.05
N THR A 1136 38.31 -0.84 -0.38
CA THR A 1136 38.90 0.48 -0.62
C THR A 1136 39.49 0.58 -2.03
N PHE A 1137 40.20 -0.47 -2.48
CA PHE A 1137 40.78 -0.49 -3.82
C PHE A 1137 39.70 -0.39 -4.91
N LEU A 1138 38.68 -1.27 -4.87
CA LEU A 1138 37.64 -1.32 -5.88
C LEU A 1138 36.74 -0.09 -5.85
N TYR A 1139 36.52 0.54 -4.69
CA TYR A 1139 35.82 1.82 -4.62
C TYR A 1139 36.53 2.90 -5.44
N TRP A 1140 37.82 3.15 -5.17
CA TRP A 1140 38.56 4.20 -5.87
C TRP A 1140 38.75 3.87 -7.34
N ARG A 1141 38.94 2.58 -7.68
CA ARG A 1141 39.02 2.14 -9.07
C ARG A 1141 37.70 2.38 -9.80
N LEU A 1142 36.58 1.98 -9.23
CA LEU A 1142 35.27 2.18 -9.83
C LEU A 1142 34.94 3.66 -9.99
N ARG A 1143 35.19 4.48 -8.96
CA ARG A 1143 34.98 5.94 -9.01
C ARG A 1143 35.80 6.58 -10.14
N ARG A 1144 37.05 6.15 -10.30
CA ARG A 1144 37.92 6.59 -11.40
C ARG A 1144 37.34 6.21 -12.75
N LEU A 1145 36.97 4.95 -12.94
CA LEU A 1145 36.43 4.45 -14.21
C LEU A 1145 35.16 5.20 -14.63
N LEU A 1146 34.25 5.46 -13.68
CA LEU A 1146 33.03 6.23 -13.93
C LEU A 1146 33.33 7.68 -14.34
N LEU A 1147 34.26 8.36 -13.68
CA LEU A 1147 34.65 9.73 -14.04
C LEU A 1147 35.40 9.78 -15.37
N GLU A 1148 36.31 8.84 -15.62
CA GLU A 1148 37.00 8.74 -16.90
C GLU A 1148 36.01 8.48 -18.04
N ASP A 1149 35.02 7.62 -17.84
CA ASP A 1149 33.99 7.35 -18.85
C ASP A 1149 33.18 8.59 -19.18
N GLN A 1150 32.75 9.38 -18.18
CA GLN A 1150 32.06 10.66 -18.41
C GLN A 1150 32.89 11.61 -19.27
N VAL A 1151 34.18 11.78 -18.95
CA VAL A 1151 35.06 12.66 -19.72
C VAL A 1151 35.32 12.08 -21.12
N LYS A 1152 35.48 10.76 -21.26
CA LYS A 1152 35.66 10.09 -22.55
C LYS A 1152 34.44 10.30 -23.47
N GLN A 1153 33.24 10.14 -22.94
CA GLN A 1153 31.99 10.38 -23.69
C GLN A 1153 31.95 11.82 -24.22
N GLU A 1154 32.30 12.81 -23.42
CA GLU A 1154 32.32 14.23 -23.83
C GLU A 1154 33.42 14.56 -24.84
N ILE A 1155 34.58 13.90 -24.77
CA ILE A 1155 35.63 14.02 -25.79
C ILE A 1155 35.15 13.42 -27.12
N LEU A 1156 34.51 12.25 -27.08
CA LEU A 1156 33.99 11.58 -28.28
C LEU A 1156 32.83 12.35 -28.91
N GLN A 1157 31.96 12.98 -28.11
CA GLN A 1157 30.93 13.90 -28.60
C GLN A 1157 31.54 15.16 -29.22
N ALA A 1158 32.68 15.65 -28.70
CA ALA A 1158 33.40 16.78 -29.28
C ALA A 1158 34.09 16.45 -30.60
N CYS A 1159 34.64 15.24 -30.72
CA CYS A 1159 35.40 14.78 -31.89
C CYS A 1159 35.20 13.27 -32.06
N SER A 1160 34.28 12.89 -32.95
CA SER A 1160 33.90 11.50 -33.23
C SER A 1160 35.02 10.66 -33.85
N ASP A 1161 36.02 11.31 -34.47
CA ASP A 1161 37.08 10.64 -35.22
C ASP A 1161 38.18 10.02 -34.33
N LEU A 1162 38.15 10.29 -33.02
CA LEU A 1162 39.16 9.82 -32.07
C LEU A 1162 38.88 8.39 -31.62
N SER A 1163 39.90 7.53 -31.66
CA SER A 1163 39.84 6.18 -31.07
C SER A 1163 39.92 6.23 -29.54
N HIS A 1164 39.33 5.24 -28.86
CA HIS A 1164 39.38 5.14 -27.39
C HIS A 1164 40.80 5.14 -26.81
N VAL A 1165 41.76 4.52 -27.52
CA VAL A 1165 43.18 4.48 -27.12
C VAL A 1165 43.81 5.87 -27.16
N HIS A 1166 43.48 6.66 -28.18
CA HIS A 1166 43.93 8.06 -28.26
C HIS A 1166 43.33 8.88 -27.13
N VAL A 1167 42.04 8.71 -26.81
CA VAL A 1167 41.39 9.44 -25.71
C VAL A 1167 42.03 9.10 -24.35
N GLN A 1168 42.30 7.83 -24.06
CA GLN A 1168 43.01 7.43 -22.83
C GLN A 1168 44.42 8.04 -22.74
N SER A 1169 45.16 8.05 -23.85
CA SER A 1169 46.50 8.65 -23.92
C SER A 1169 46.45 10.17 -23.73
N MET A 1170 45.42 10.83 -24.27
CA MET A 1170 45.18 12.27 -24.09
C MET A 1170 44.85 12.61 -22.65
N LEU A 1171 44.01 11.82 -21.98
CA LEU A 1171 43.69 12.04 -20.56
C LEU A 1171 44.94 11.91 -19.68
N ARG A 1172 45.75 10.88 -19.91
CA ARG A 1172 47.04 10.73 -19.22
C ARG A 1172 47.96 11.91 -19.48
N ARG A 1173 48.03 12.39 -20.74
CA ARG A 1173 48.81 13.57 -21.09
C ARG A 1173 48.32 14.82 -20.36
N TRP A 1174 47.01 15.09 -20.35
CA TRP A 1174 46.44 16.25 -19.65
C TRP A 1174 46.68 16.20 -18.14
N PHE A 1175 46.61 15.02 -17.53
CA PHE A 1175 47.00 14.84 -16.14
C PHE A 1175 48.46 15.24 -15.91
N VAL A 1176 49.38 14.72 -16.73
CA VAL A 1176 50.82 15.01 -16.64
C VAL A 1176 51.14 16.48 -16.91
N GLU A 1177 50.48 17.11 -17.86
CA GLU A 1177 50.63 18.54 -18.17
C GLU A 1177 50.14 19.42 -17.00
N THR A 1178 49.10 19.00 -16.29
CA THR A 1178 48.50 19.77 -15.19
C THR A 1178 49.23 19.57 -13.87
N GLU A 1179 49.56 18.33 -13.52
CA GLU A 1179 50.20 17.96 -12.24
C GLU A 1179 51.73 17.95 -12.29
N GLY A 1180 52.30 17.98 -13.50
CA GLY A 1180 53.74 17.97 -13.78
C GLY A 1180 54.31 16.56 -14.01
N ALA A 1181 55.35 16.48 -14.84
CA ALA A 1181 56.02 15.22 -15.22
C ALA A 1181 56.53 14.38 -14.04
N VAL A 1182 56.91 15.04 -12.94
CA VAL A 1182 57.40 14.37 -11.71
C VAL A 1182 56.30 13.52 -11.06
N LYS A 1183 55.03 13.93 -11.20
CA LYS A 1183 53.87 13.22 -10.64
C LYS A 1183 53.25 12.21 -11.62
N ALA A 1184 53.87 11.93 -12.75
CA ALA A 1184 53.32 11.03 -13.77
C ALA A 1184 53.03 9.61 -13.25
N TYR A 1185 53.81 9.11 -12.29
CA TYR A 1185 53.60 7.81 -11.65
C TYR A 1185 52.30 7.75 -10.82
N LEU A 1186 51.78 8.90 -10.36
CA LEU A 1186 50.52 8.97 -9.62
C LEU A 1186 49.30 8.71 -10.52
N TRP A 1187 49.48 8.64 -11.84
CA TRP A 1187 48.43 8.19 -12.75
C TRP A 1187 47.95 6.77 -12.44
N ASP A 1188 48.81 5.92 -11.88
CA ASP A 1188 48.43 4.56 -11.50
C ASP A 1188 47.72 4.51 -10.12
N ASN A 1189 47.80 5.61 -9.34
CA ASN A 1189 47.08 5.75 -8.08
C ASN A 1189 45.64 6.23 -8.32
N ASN A 1190 44.67 5.35 -8.07
CA ASN A 1190 43.26 5.63 -8.33
C ASN A 1190 42.72 6.85 -7.56
N GLN A 1191 43.06 6.99 -6.27
CA GLN A 1191 42.56 8.09 -5.44
C GLN A 1191 43.06 9.45 -5.94
N THR A 1192 44.34 9.54 -6.32
CA THR A 1192 44.93 10.80 -6.82
C THR A 1192 44.29 11.24 -8.13
N VAL A 1193 44.05 10.30 -9.05
CA VAL A 1193 43.41 10.60 -10.34
C VAL A 1193 41.95 10.99 -10.14
N VAL A 1194 41.22 10.35 -9.23
CA VAL A 1194 39.84 10.74 -8.90
C VAL A 1194 39.78 12.18 -8.38
N GLN A 1195 40.65 12.54 -7.43
CA GLN A 1195 40.71 13.89 -6.88
C GLN A 1195 41.01 14.94 -7.96
N TRP A 1196 41.91 14.62 -8.90
CA TRP A 1196 42.20 15.47 -10.04
C TRP A 1196 40.99 15.60 -10.99
N LEU A 1197 40.35 14.49 -11.34
CA LEU A 1197 39.16 14.48 -12.19
C LEU A 1197 38.03 15.30 -11.57
N GLU A 1198 37.71 15.10 -10.29
CA GLU A 1198 36.65 15.86 -9.62
C GLU A 1198 36.94 17.36 -9.60
N LYS A 1199 38.18 17.75 -9.25
CA LYS A 1199 38.62 19.15 -9.21
C LYS A 1199 38.53 19.84 -10.58
N HIS A 1200 38.89 19.14 -11.65
CA HIS A 1200 38.91 19.71 -12.99
C HIS A 1200 37.61 19.45 -13.79
N TRP A 1201 36.69 18.60 -13.33
CA TRP A 1201 35.43 18.30 -14.02
C TRP A 1201 34.22 19.05 -13.44
N GLN A 1202 34.16 19.27 -12.11
CA GLN A 1202 33.02 19.92 -11.45
C GLN A 1202 32.86 21.41 -11.81
N VAL A 1203 31.59 21.85 -11.85
CA VAL A 1203 31.19 23.23 -12.16
C VAL A 1203 31.27 24.07 -10.88
N GLY A 1204 32.42 24.72 -10.66
CA GLY A 1204 32.54 25.79 -9.67
C GLY A 1204 32.83 27.11 -10.38
N GLU A 1205 32.01 28.14 -10.12
CA GLU A 1205 32.29 29.51 -10.55
C GLU A 1205 33.63 29.97 -9.93
N GLY A 1206 34.71 30.01 -10.73
CA GLY A 1206 35.93 30.73 -10.37
C GLY A 1206 37.28 30.07 -10.74
N LEU A 1207 37.36 28.76 -10.96
CA LEU A 1207 38.63 28.06 -11.28
C LEU A 1207 38.65 27.62 -12.75
N ARG A 1208 39.70 27.98 -13.50
CA ARG A 1208 39.91 27.52 -14.89
C ARG A 1208 40.07 25.98 -14.91
N SER A 1209 39.08 25.28 -15.46
CA SER A 1209 39.12 23.84 -15.68
C SER A 1209 39.90 23.51 -16.96
N THR A 1210 41.10 22.93 -16.81
CA THR A 1210 41.94 22.47 -17.94
C THR A 1210 41.21 21.46 -18.83
N ILE A 1211 40.48 20.50 -18.25
CA ILE A 1211 39.78 19.45 -19.01
C ILE A 1211 38.68 20.07 -19.89
N ARG A 1212 37.82 20.92 -19.31
CA ARG A 1212 36.73 21.56 -20.07
C ARG A 1212 37.26 22.52 -21.13
N GLU A 1213 38.33 23.26 -20.82
CA GLU A 1213 38.96 24.16 -21.77
C GLU A 1213 39.55 23.38 -22.96
N ASN A 1214 40.25 22.28 -22.69
CA ASN A 1214 40.76 21.39 -23.73
C ASN A 1214 39.64 20.79 -24.59
N ILE A 1215 38.53 20.35 -23.99
CA ILE A 1215 37.36 19.88 -24.75
C ILE A 1215 36.76 21.00 -25.61
N LYS A 1216 36.70 22.24 -25.10
CA LYS A 1216 36.24 23.39 -25.90
C LYS A 1216 37.15 23.66 -27.10
N TYR A 1217 38.47 23.56 -26.93
CA TYR A 1217 39.41 23.65 -28.05
C TYR A 1217 39.24 22.51 -29.05
N LEU A 1218 39.00 21.27 -28.58
CA LEU A 1218 38.68 20.14 -29.46
C LEU A 1218 37.38 20.36 -30.24
N LYS A 1219 36.31 20.83 -29.60
CA LYS A 1219 35.03 21.17 -30.28
C LYS A 1219 35.27 22.24 -31.36
N ARG A 1220 36.10 23.26 -31.07
CA ARG A 1220 36.46 24.30 -32.04
C ARG A 1220 37.28 23.75 -33.22
N ASP A 1221 38.30 22.93 -32.95
CA ASP A 1221 39.14 22.33 -34.00
C ASP A 1221 38.33 21.36 -34.89
N SER A 1222 37.47 20.56 -34.28
CA SER A 1222 36.53 19.67 -34.97
C SER A 1222 35.59 20.47 -35.89
N ALA A 1223 34.95 21.53 -35.38
CA ALA A 1223 34.09 22.39 -36.20
C ALA A 1223 34.87 23.06 -37.36
N LEU A 1224 36.09 23.53 -37.11
CA LEU A 1224 36.95 24.11 -38.15
C LEU A 1224 37.32 23.09 -39.24
N LYS A 1225 37.61 21.84 -38.86
CA LYS A 1225 37.86 20.75 -39.80
C LYS A 1225 36.62 20.43 -40.63
N THR A 1226 35.44 20.34 -40.01
CA THR A 1226 34.17 20.11 -40.71
C THR A 1226 33.88 21.24 -41.69
N ILE A 1227 34.02 22.50 -41.28
CA ILE A 1227 33.84 23.66 -42.16
C ILE A 1227 34.85 23.61 -43.32
N ARG A 1228 36.12 23.31 -43.05
CA ARG A 1228 37.14 23.17 -44.09
C ARG A 1228 36.79 22.06 -45.08
N GLY A 1229 36.32 20.90 -44.60
CA GLY A 1229 35.85 19.80 -45.44
C GLY A 1229 34.68 20.23 -46.33
N LEU A 1230 33.65 20.86 -45.74
CA LEU A 1230 32.49 21.35 -46.49
C LEU A 1230 32.86 22.38 -47.57
N VAL A 1231 33.80 23.28 -47.27
CA VAL A 1231 34.31 24.28 -48.23
C VAL A 1231 35.19 23.65 -49.31
N GLN A 1232 35.97 22.61 -48.98
CA GLN A 1232 36.75 21.86 -49.97
C GLN A 1232 35.85 21.05 -50.91
N ASP A 1233 34.78 20.45 -50.38
CA ASP A 1233 33.81 19.69 -51.17
C ASP A 1233 32.93 20.59 -52.04
N ASN A 1234 32.68 21.84 -51.60
CA ASN A 1234 31.80 22.81 -52.27
C ASN A 1234 32.46 24.19 -52.39
N PRO A 1235 33.53 24.34 -53.20
CA PRO A 1235 34.30 25.58 -53.28
C PRO A 1235 33.47 26.76 -53.83
N ASP A 1236 32.48 26.48 -54.69
CA ASP A 1236 31.66 27.51 -55.34
C ASP A 1236 30.78 28.30 -54.35
N VAL A 1237 30.39 27.66 -53.23
CA VAL A 1237 29.53 28.26 -52.19
C VAL A 1237 30.35 29.06 -51.16
N ALA A 1238 31.68 28.98 -51.22
CA ALA A 1238 32.57 29.63 -50.25
C ALA A 1238 32.42 31.16 -50.29
N THR A 1239 32.30 31.75 -51.47
CA THR A 1239 32.13 33.19 -51.69
C THR A 1239 30.81 33.70 -51.11
N ASP A 1240 29.70 33.01 -51.39
CA ASP A 1240 28.37 33.38 -50.86
C ASP A 1240 28.30 33.21 -49.34
N SER A 1241 28.95 32.16 -48.81
CA SER A 1241 29.08 31.92 -47.36
C SER A 1241 29.90 33.02 -46.68
N LEU A 1242 30.99 33.47 -47.30
CA LEU A 1242 31.81 34.57 -46.80
C LEU A 1242 31.04 35.89 -46.79
N ILE A 1243 30.22 36.14 -47.82
CA ILE A 1243 29.34 37.31 -47.88
C ILE A 1243 28.36 37.28 -46.69
N TYR A 1244 27.70 36.14 -46.45
CA TYR A 1244 26.80 35.98 -45.31
C TYR A 1244 27.51 36.17 -43.96
N VAL A 1245 28.66 35.52 -43.76
CA VAL A 1245 29.46 35.63 -42.52
C VAL A 1245 29.94 37.07 -42.29
N SER A 1246 30.32 37.79 -43.36
CA SER A 1246 30.76 39.18 -43.25
C SER A 1246 29.69 40.08 -42.64
N GLN A 1247 28.40 39.76 -42.78
CA GLN A 1247 27.28 40.53 -42.21
C GLN A 1247 27.28 40.53 -40.68
N PHE A 1248 27.77 39.45 -40.04
CA PHE A 1248 27.80 39.29 -38.59
C PHE A 1248 29.12 39.72 -37.93
N ILE A 1249 30.14 40.01 -38.73
CA ILE A 1249 31.46 40.43 -38.29
C ILE A 1249 31.53 41.96 -38.16
N SER A 1250 32.23 42.47 -37.13
CA SER A 1250 32.35 43.90 -36.87
C SER A 1250 33.14 44.64 -37.97
N PRO A 1251 32.94 45.96 -38.16
CA PRO A 1251 33.69 46.72 -39.17
C PRO A 1251 35.22 46.62 -39.05
N ALA A 1252 35.75 46.49 -37.82
CA ALA A 1252 37.17 46.33 -37.56
C ALA A 1252 37.70 44.96 -38.01
N GLU A 1253 36.94 43.89 -37.76
CA GLU A 1253 37.27 42.54 -38.22
C GLU A 1253 37.08 42.41 -39.75
N ARG A 1254 36.09 43.09 -40.34
CA ARG A 1254 35.96 43.18 -41.81
C ARG A 1254 37.19 43.84 -42.43
N ALA A 1255 37.72 44.89 -41.82
CA ALA A 1255 38.95 45.54 -42.28
C ALA A 1255 40.17 44.59 -42.19
N GLN A 1256 40.25 43.74 -41.15
CA GLN A 1256 41.27 42.69 -41.06
C GLN A 1256 41.11 41.60 -42.12
N VAL A 1257 39.89 41.15 -42.39
CA VAL A 1257 39.61 40.14 -43.42
C VAL A 1257 39.93 40.70 -44.81
N ILE A 1258 39.54 41.94 -45.11
CA ILE A 1258 39.90 42.63 -46.36
C ILE A 1258 41.42 42.78 -46.48
N HIS A 1259 42.11 43.15 -45.39
CA HIS A 1259 43.57 43.21 -45.38
C HIS A 1259 44.19 41.84 -45.68
N LEU A 1260 43.74 40.76 -45.02
CA LEU A 1260 44.23 39.40 -45.24
C LEU A 1260 44.01 38.91 -46.67
N LEU A 1261 42.81 39.13 -47.22
CA LEU A 1261 42.48 38.79 -48.61
C LEU A 1261 43.31 39.62 -49.61
N SER A 1262 43.50 40.91 -49.36
CA SER A 1262 44.33 41.79 -50.21
C SER A 1262 45.82 41.41 -50.21
N THR A 1263 46.30 40.77 -49.13
CA THR A 1263 47.67 40.23 -49.05
C THR A 1263 47.82 38.83 -49.66
N MET A 1264 46.71 38.14 -49.98
CA MET A 1264 46.76 36.82 -50.63
C MET A 1264 46.92 36.90 -52.16
N ASP A 1265 46.61 38.05 -52.79
CA ASP A 1265 46.76 38.28 -54.23
C ASP A 1265 48.15 38.83 -54.66
N GLY A 1266 49.19 38.59 -53.85
CA GLY A 1266 50.58 38.84 -54.23
C GLY A 1266 51.17 37.65 -54.99
N PRO A 1267 51.79 37.82 -56.18
CA PRO A 1267 52.38 36.70 -56.92
C PRO A 1267 53.63 36.21 -56.21
N ALA A 1268 53.48 35.17 -55.40
CA ALA A 1268 54.56 34.28 -54.99
C ALA A 1268 54.24 32.87 -55.48
N SER A 1269 54.31 32.69 -56.80
CA SER A 1269 54.38 31.40 -57.48
C SER A 1269 55.85 31.05 -57.77
N THR A 1270 56.40 30.08 -57.04
CA THR A 1270 57.18 28.92 -57.52
C THR A 1270 57.48 28.01 -56.35
#